data_AF-A0A151T9Y6-F1
#
_entry.id   AF-A0A151T9Y6-F1
#
_cell.length_a   1.000
_cell.length_b   1.000
_cell.length_c   1.000
_cell.angle_alpha   90.00
_cell.angle_beta   90.00
_cell.angle_gamma   90.00
#
_symmetry.space_group_name_H-M   'P 1'
#
loop_
_entity.id
_entity.type
_entity.pdbx_description
1 polymer ?
#
loop_
_entity_poly.entity_id
_entity_poly.type
_entity_poly.pdbx_seq_one_letter_code
_entity_poly.pdbx_strand_id
1 'polypeptide(L)'
;MNGKGSSNMLPKSSSFAGPSLGQRARGLVESLNIPAAEVAAVVVSGGISTALNAKPNKNVDKAMVLRGERCPRIIYRLVILYLCKSSLERASRCVQQFTSLLPCLLLNADDEQSKSRLQLIIWTLLFVRSQYGILDDGVRFHLLSHLIRETVNIGKSMLATSIASRDDALDPSYNSKDAGSIQNLIQKDRVLTAVSDEAKYMKTSKMDRSQQIQELHSRIDETSLAESSSKKAFEDDIKSSLNSLLASDDSRRAEFQLTCEEEQQNVAEKWIHLFRSLIDERGPWSTNPFPNSVVTHWKLDKTEDTWRRRLKLRQNYHFDENLCCPFSAIASGVATPVNESNSGFVNNIPEQMKQLLLKGIRKITDEGTLDISDANTEISGQKASDHSDCQSSDLLKDVCNRKDTVQERKDTSSSPEAEASEVLVSIPCVLVTPKRKLAGHLAVMKNVLHFFAQFLVEGTGGSSVFRNFDASINSDLTMSDLKQRSLKWPFAGMDPQKGTMIGNVELINGNGSVKLMRCVKRHRRWSMAKIKAVHWTRYLLRYTAIEIFFSDSVAPVFLNFASQKDAKDIGNLIVTTRNEFLFPKGSGRDKSGSISFVDRRAAQEMAETVRESWRRRDITNFEYLMILNTLAGRSYNDLTQYPVFPWVLADHSSEVLDFNKSSTFRDLSKPVGALDTKRFEVFEDRYRNFCDPDIPSFYYGSHYSSMGIVLYYLLRLEPFTSLHRYLQGGKFDHADRLFQSIEGTYKNCLTNTSDVKELIPEFFYMPEFLVNSNSYHLGVKQDGEPIGDVSLPPWAKGSPEEFVRRNREALESEYVSSNLHHWIDLVFGYKQRGKPAVEAANIFYYLTYEGAVDLETMEDDLQRAAIEDQIANFGQTPIQIFRKKHPRRGPPIPIAHPLYFAPDSIGLTSIVCDTSPCSSAILYVGLMDSNIVLVNEGLTLSVKMWLTTQLQSGGNYTFSGSDPFFGVGSDILSPRKIGIPVPENVELGAHCFATMQTPSENFLISCGNWENSFQVISLSDGRMVQSIRQHKDVVSCVAESCICAAVTSDGSILATGSYDTTVMVWEVFRGKTTEKRIRNSQSELPRKNYVIIETPCHILCGHDDIITCLYVNHELDIIISGSKDGTCVFHTLREGRYVRSLRHPSGSPITKLVVSQRGQIVIYADDDLSLHLYSINGKYLAASESNGRLNAIQLSRCGEFLVGAGDQGQIVVRSMSTLEVVKKYQGIGKVMTSLTVTPEECFLAGTKDGSLLVYSIENPQTRKTSHNKNVKSKLT
;
A
#
# COMPACT_ATOMS: atom_id res chain seq x y z
N MET A 1 -13.03 -76.87 30.93
CA MET A 1 -13.00 -77.86 32.03
C MET A 1 -11.70 -77.72 32.82
N ASN A 2 -11.52 -76.58 33.49
CA ASN A 2 -10.62 -76.37 34.63
C ASN A 2 -10.76 -74.89 34.97
N GLY A 3 -11.79 -74.56 35.74
CA GLY A 3 -11.89 -73.29 36.43
C GLY A 3 -11.85 -73.57 37.92
N LYS A 4 -11.09 -72.77 38.68
CA LYS A 4 -11.30 -72.55 40.11
C LYS A 4 -10.79 -71.16 40.48
N GLY A 5 -11.70 -70.30 40.91
CA GLY A 5 -11.46 -69.19 41.83
C GLY A 5 -12.56 -69.27 42.89
N SER A 6 -12.16 -69.28 44.15
CA SER A 6 -12.93 -69.74 45.32
C SER A 6 -13.80 -68.66 45.97
N SER A 7 -14.92 -69.07 46.59
CA SER A 7 -15.33 -68.54 47.90
C SER A 7 -16.08 -69.60 48.70
N ASN A 8 -15.55 -69.91 49.88
CA ASN A 8 -16.11 -70.83 50.86
C ASN A 8 -17.30 -70.20 51.59
N MET A 9 -18.36 -70.98 51.82
CA MET A 9 -19.01 -71.21 53.12
C MET A 9 -20.14 -72.24 52.94
N LEU A 10 -20.00 -73.36 53.66
CA LEU A 10 -20.86 -74.54 53.80
C LEU A 10 -21.85 -74.34 54.98
N PRO A 11 -22.68 -75.33 55.38
CA PRO A 11 -23.63 -76.16 54.64
C PRO A 11 -24.97 -76.34 55.38
N LYS A 12 -25.99 -76.94 54.74
CA LYS A 12 -26.76 -78.08 55.29
C LYS A 12 -27.79 -78.64 54.29
N SER A 13 -27.67 -79.96 54.06
CA SER A 13 -28.67 -81.02 53.75
C SER A 13 -30.01 -80.66 53.08
N SER A 14 -30.60 -81.39 52.14
CA SER A 14 -30.29 -82.64 51.42
C SER A 14 -31.42 -82.87 50.39
N SER A 15 -31.08 -83.57 49.30
CA SER A 15 -31.94 -84.22 48.29
C SER A 15 -32.40 -83.43 47.03
N PHE A 16 -31.92 -83.99 45.91
CA PHE A 16 -32.51 -84.14 44.57
C PHE A 16 -32.63 -82.98 43.55
N ALA A 17 -32.25 -83.37 42.32
CA ALA A 17 -32.43 -82.76 40.99
C ALA A 17 -31.54 -81.55 40.62
N GLY A 18 -30.67 -81.76 39.63
CA GLY A 18 -29.70 -80.77 39.15
C GLY A 18 -30.24 -79.81 38.07
N PRO A 19 -29.35 -79.02 37.44
CA PRO A 19 -29.63 -78.34 36.19
C PRO A 19 -28.94 -79.00 34.98
N SER A 20 -29.69 -79.12 33.88
CA SER A 20 -29.24 -79.68 32.60
C SER A 20 -28.24 -78.76 31.88
N LEU A 21 -27.46 -79.33 30.93
CA LEU A 21 -26.39 -78.63 30.18
C LEU A 21 -26.85 -77.30 29.52
N GLY A 22 -28.14 -77.16 29.22
CA GLY A 22 -28.74 -75.93 28.67
C GLY A 22 -28.73 -74.74 29.63
N GLN A 23 -28.78 -74.98 30.95
CA GLN A 23 -28.73 -73.92 31.97
C GLN A 23 -27.30 -73.43 32.24
N ARG A 24 -26.27 -74.20 31.88
CA ARG A 24 -24.85 -73.77 31.95
C ARG A 24 -24.41 -72.92 30.77
N ALA A 25 -25.22 -72.80 29.71
CA ALA A 25 -24.95 -71.94 28.56
C ALA A 25 -25.44 -70.48 28.73
N ARG A 26 -26.35 -70.19 29.67
CA ARG A 26 -26.78 -68.82 30.00
C ARG A 26 -25.68 -68.01 30.70
N GLY A 27 -24.93 -68.63 31.60
CA GLY A 27 -23.81 -67.99 32.30
C GLY A 27 -22.61 -67.63 31.41
N LEU A 28 -22.58 -68.08 30.15
CA LEU A 28 -21.53 -67.71 29.18
C LEU A 28 -21.93 -66.51 28.31
N VAL A 29 -23.23 -66.16 28.28
CA VAL A 29 -23.78 -64.98 27.58
C VAL A 29 -23.77 -63.77 28.51
N GLU A 30 -23.96 -63.97 29.82
CA GLU A 30 -23.82 -62.91 30.84
C GLU A 30 -22.36 -62.50 31.11
N SER A 31 -21.37 -63.27 30.63
CA SER A 31 -19.94 -62.91 30.72
C SER A 31 -19.39 -62.12 29.52
N LEU A 32 -20.23 -61.84 28.52
CA LEU A 32 -19.89 -60.97 27.39
C LEU A 32 -20.58 -59.62 27.64
N ASN A 33 -19.82 -58.60 28.04
CA ASN A 33 -20.30 -57.23 28.24
C ASN A 33 -20.89 -56.65 26.94
N ILE A 34 -22.18 -56.89 26.68
CA ILE A 34 -22.95 -56.26 25.62
C ILE A 34 -23.74 -55.07 26.24
N PRO A 35 -23.67 -53.85 25.67
CA PRO A 35 -24.29 -52.66 26.25
C PRO A 35 -25.81 -52.74 26.40
N ALA A 36 -26.33 -52.07 27.43
CA ALA A 36 -27.72 -52.05 27.90
C ALA A 36 -28.81 -51.58 26.90
N ALA A 37 -28.46 -51.31 25.63
CA ALA A 37 -29.38 -50.81 24.61
C ALA A 37 -30.26 -51.91 23.97
N GLU A 38 -29.86 -53.19 24.01
CA GLU A 38 -30.70 -54.29 23.48
C GLU A 38 -31.60 -54.95 24.54
N VAL A 39 -31.28 -54.79 25.83
CA VAL A 39 -32.13 -55.26 26.94
C VAL A 39 -33.35 -54.35 27.13
N ALA A 40 -33.22 -53.07 26.76
CA ALA A 40 -34.33 -52.11 26.73
C ALA A 40 -35.37 -52.39 25.63
N ALA A 41 -35.00 -53.10 24.56
CA ALA A 41 -35.92 -53.45 23.47
C ALA A 41 -36.88 -54.61 23.83
N VAL A 42 -36.59 -55.40 24.87
CA VAL A 42 -37.42 -56.54 25.28
C VAL A 42 -38.39 -56.20 26.43
N VAL A 43 -38.12 -55.14 27.19
CA VAL A 43 -38.90 -54.80 28.40
C VAL A 43 -39.89 -53.63 28.16
N VAL A 44 -39.76 -52.84 27.09
CA VAL A 44 -40.62 -51.66 26.84
C VAL A 44 -41.67 -51.87 25.73
N SER A 45 -41.72 -53.02 25.07
CA SER A 45 -42.79 -53.34 24.09
C SER A 45 -44.03 -54.01 24.71
N GLY A 46 -44.12 -54.07 26.04
CA GLY A 46 -45.26 -54.60 26.79
C GLY A 46 -46.15 -53.50 27.37
N GLY A 47 -46.81 -52.71 26.53
CA GLY A 47 -47.81 -51.77 27.01
C GLY A 47 -48.28 -50.75 25.98
N ILE A 48 -49.52 -50.95 25.50
CA ILE A 48 -50.37 -50.01 24.73
C ILE A 48 -49.99 -49.96 23.22
N SER A 49 -50.47 -50.91 22.39
CA SER A 49 -51.77 -50.93 21.67
C SER A 49 -51.80 -49.87 20.54
N THR A 50 -51.87 -50.14 19.22
CA THR A 50 -52.44 -51.23 18.40
C THR A 50 -52.00 -51.07 16.94
N ALA A 51 -51.50 -52.13 16.27
CA ALA A 51 -51.83 -52.52 14.87
C ALA A 51 -50.98 -53.70 14.32
N LEU A 52 -51.57 -54.90 14.37
CA LEU A 52 -51.48 -56.04 13.42
C LEU A 52 -50.22 -56.97 13.36
N ASN A 53 -50.45 -58.20 13.89
CA ASN A 53 -49.97 -59.53 13.47
C ASN A 53 -48.48 -59.95 13.60
N ALA A 54 -48.07 -60.32 14.82
CA ALA A 54 -46.91 -61.17 15.08
C ALA A 54 -47.30 -62.67 15.08
N LYS A 55 -46.59 -63.50 14.29
CA LYS A 55 -46.63 -64.97 14.36
C LYS A 55 -45.61 -65.49 15.40
N PRO A 56 -45.91 -66.57 16.15
CA PRO A 56 -44.99 -67.17 17.10
C PRO A 56 -43.77 -67.83 16.42
N ASN A 57 -42.61 -67.67 17.06
CA ASN A 57 -41.28 -68.00 16.57
C ASN A 57 -41.00 -69.52 16.60
N LYS A 58 -41.30 -70.22 15.49
CA LYS A 58 -41.08 -71.67 15.26
C LYS A 58 -39.60 -72.15 15.29
N ASN A 59 -38.63 -71.24 15.48
CA ASN A 59 -37.21 -71.57 15.38
C ASN A 59 -36.56 -72.05 16.69
N VAL A 60 -37.17 -71.77 17.84
CA VAL A 60 -36.58 -72.13 19.14
C VAL A 60 -36.78 -73.63 19.46
N ASP A 61 -37.91 -74.22 19.06
CA ASP A 61 -38.17 -75.66 19.25
C ASP A 61 -37.42 -76.56 18.25
N LYS A 62 -37.10 -76.09 17.03
CA LYS A 62 -36.23 -76.82 16.09
C LYS A 62 -34.76 -76.84 16.51
N ALA A 63 -34.29 -75.80 17.20
CA ALA A 63 -32.91 -75.70 17.66
C ALA A 63 -32.59 -76.64 18.84
N MET A 64 -33.59 -77.03 19.64
CA MET A 64 -33.40 -77.96 20.77
C MET A 64 -33.38 -79.43 20.32
N VAL A 65 -34.17 -79.83 19.31
CA VAL A 65 -34.19 -81.20 18.76
C VAL A 65 -32.92 -81.53 17.95
N LEU A 66 -32.35 -80.54 17.24
CA LEU A 66 -31.10 -80.72 16.47
C LEU A 66 -29.81 -80.80 17.32
N ARG A 67 -29.87 -80.52 18.64
CA ARG A 67 -28.70 -80.58 19.54
C ARG A 67 -28.29 -82.02 19.91
N GLY A 68 -29.23 -82.96 19.95
CA GLY A 68 -28.95 -84.38 20.23
C GLY A 68 -28.19 -85.09 19.10
N GLU A 69 -28.33 -84.61 17.85
CA GLU A 69 -27.74 -85.25 16.67
C GLU A 69 -26.43 -84.61 16.19
N ARG A 70 -26.22 -83.30 16.41
CA ARG A 70 -25.00 -82.59 15.97
C ARG A 70 -23.80 -82.86 16.86
N CYS A 71 -24.00 -83.10 18.15
CA CYS A 71 -22.91 -83.21 19.12
C CYS A 71 -21.95 -84.40 18.85
N PRO A 72 -22.43 -85.65 18.63
CA PRO A 72 -21.55 -86.78 18.34
C PRO A 72 -20.79 -86.63 17.01
N ARG A 73 -21.44 -86.14 15.94
CA ARG A 73 -20.81 -85.91 14.63
C ARG A 73 -19.69 -84.85 14.70
N ILE A 74 -19.86 -83.80 15.50
CA ILE A 74 -18.83 -82.79 15.74
C ILE A 74 -17.68 -83.40 16.54
N ILE A 75 -17.98 -84.17 17.60
CA ILE A 75 -16.96 -84.86 18.40
C ILE A 75 -16.13 -85.82 17.51
N TYR A 76 -16.77 -86.65 16.67
CA TYR A 76 -16.06 -87.55 15.77
C TYR A 76 -15.13 -86.83 14.79
N ARG A 77 -15.59 -85.72 14.19
CA ARG A 77 -14.74 -84.91 13.30
C ARG A 77 -13.60 -84.22 14.04
N LEU A 78 -13.84 -83.70 15.25
CA LEU A 78 -12.81 -83.04 16.06
C LEU A 78 -11.76 -84.05 16.54
N VAL A 79 -12.17 -85.24 16.97
CA VAL A 79 -11.25 -86.32 17.36
C VAL A 79 -10.40 -86.75 16.18
N ILE A 80 -11.00 -86.98 14.99
CA ILE A 80 -10.24 -87.34 13.79
C ILE A 80 -9.24 -86.24 13.42
N LEU A 81 -9.65 -84.96 13.44
CA LEU A 81 -8.74 -83.84 13.19
C LEU A 81 -7.63 -83.73 14.24
N TYR A 82 -7.95 -83.95 15.51
CA TYR A 82 -6.98 -83.92 16.60
C TYR A 82 -5.96 -85.05 16.47
N LEU A 83 -6.39 -86.27 16.13
CA LEU A 83 -5.49 -87.39 15.86
C LEU A 83 -4.56 -87.11 14.66
N CYS A 84 -5.05 -86.40 13.64
CA CYS A 84 -4.24 -86.01 12.49
C CYS A 84 -3.21 -84.90 12.81
N LYS A 85 -3.56 -83.89 13.63
CA LYS A 85 -2.71 -82.69 13.83
C LYS A 85 -1.91 -82.63 15.14
N SER A 86 -2.26 -83.42 16.15
CA SER A 86 -1.58 -83.36 17.46
C SER A 86 -0.20 -84.05 17.43
N SER A 87 0.62 -83.84 18.46
CA SER A 87 1.85 -84.63 18.64
C SER A 87 1.54 -86.09 19.00
N LEU A 88 2.43 -87.01 18.63
CA LEU A 88 2.20 -88.46 18.72
C LEU A 88 1.76 -88.94 20.12
N GLU A 89 2.39 -88.41 21.17
CA GLU A 89 2.04 -88.69 22.57
C GLU A 89 0.61 -88.27 22.94
N ARG A 90 0.19 -87.10 22.46
CA ARG A 90 -1.16 -86.56 22.71
C ARG A 90 -2.21 -87.31 21.90
N ALA A 91 -1.87 -87.72 20.67
CA ALA A 91 -2.73 -88.57 19.86
C ALA A 91 -2.96 -89.93 20.52
N SER A 92 -1.92 -90.56 21.07
CA SER A 92 -2.04 -91.83 21.80
C SER A 92 -2.94 -91.72 23.04
N ARG A 93 -2.75 -90.69 23.87
CA ARG A 93 -3.64 -90.44 25.03
C ARG A 93 -5.07 -90.14 24.59
N CYS A 94 -5.26 -89.42 23.48
CA CYS A 94 -6.58 -89.15 22.91
C CYS A 94 -7.27 -90.44 22.45
N VAL A 95 -6.57 -91.36 21.78
CA VAL A 95 -7.13 -92.68 21.40
C VAL A 95 -7.56 -93.47 22.64
N GLN A 96 -6.76 -93.48 23.71
CA GLN A 96 -7.12 -94.17 24.95
C GLN A 96 -8.36 -93.57 25.61
N GLN A 97 -8.42 -92.24 25.74
CA GLN A 97 -9.58 -91.55 26.31
C GLN A 97 -10.83 -91.69 25.44
N PHE A 98 -10.69 -91.57 24.13
CA PHE A 98 -11.80 -91.67 23.20
C PHE A 98 -12.35 -93.11 23.11
N THR A 99 -11.49 -94.12 23.12
CA THR A 99 -11.92 -95.53 23.22
C THR A 99 -12.79 -95.77 24.46
N SER A 100 -12.49 -95.13 25.60
CA SER A 100 -13.31 -95.23 26.82
C SER A 100 -14.69 -94.56 26.74
N LEU A 101 -14.82 -93.53 25.89
CA LEU A 101 -16.07 -92.81 25.63
C LEU A 101 -16.89 -93.43 24.50
N LEU A 102 -16.28 -94.29 23.70
CA LEU A 102 -16.88 -94.90 22.52
C LEU A 102 -18.20 -95.64 22.83
N PRO A 103 -18.32 -96.42 23.93
CA PRO A 103 -19.60 -97.01 24.31
C PRO A 103 -20.67 -95.95 24.51
N CYS A 104 -20.41 -94.88 25.26
CA CYS A 104 -21.40 -93.83 25.55
C CYS A 104 -21.84 -93.03 24.32
N LEU A 105 -20.97 -92.92 23.31
CA LEU A 105 -21.29 -92.21 22.05
C LEU A 105 -22.02 -93.11 21.03
N LEU A 106 -21.95 -94.43 21.20
CA LEU A 106 -22.61 -95.46 20.36
C LEU A 106 -23.84 -96.10 21.03
N LEU A 107 -24.02 -95.93 22.35
CA LEU A 107 -25.14 -96.45 23.16
C LEU A 107 -26.45 -95.72 22.85
N ASN A 108 -27.08 -96.09 21.74
CA ASN A 108 -28.53 -96.20 21.57
C ASN A 108 -28.72 -97.39 20.63
N ALA A 109 -28.92 -98.57 21.22
CA ALA A 109 -28.62 -99.85 20.57
C ALA A 109 -29.70 -100.39 19.61
N ASP A 110 -30.82 -99.69 19.41
CA ASP A 110 -31.97 -100.19 18.61
C ASP A 110 -32.40 -99.27 17.47
N ASP A 111 -31.54 -98.34 17.03
CA ASP A 111 -31.87 -97.41 15.94
C ASP A 111 -31.01 -97.68 14.70
N GLU A 112 -31.61 -97.87 13.52
CA GLU A 112 -30.91 -98.06 12.23
C GLU A 112 -29.92 -96.90 11.94
N GLN A 113 -30.18 -95.71 12.49
CA GLN A 113 -29.25 -94.60 12.43
C GLN A 113 -27.95 -94.81 13.22
N SER A 114 -27.94 -95.58 14.31
CA SER A 114 -26.70 -95.86 15.07
C SER A 114 -25.78 -96.82 14.31
N LYS A 115 -26.34 -97.80 13.58
CA LYS A 115 -25.62 -98.67 12.64
C LYS A 115 -24.98 -97.87 11.51
N SER A 116 -25.74 -96.93 10.92
CA SER A 116 -25.24 -96.02 9.87
C SER A 116 -24.10 -95.12 10.37
N ARG A 117 -24.18 -94.63 11.63
CA ARG A 117 -23.13 -93.82 12.27
C ARG A 117 -21.86 -94.63 12.56
N LEU A 118 -22.00 -95.86 13.03
CA LEU A 118 -20.89 -96.78 13.26
C LEU A 118 -20.15 -97.08 11.94
N GLN A 119 -20.89 -97.40 10.88
CA GLN A 119 -20.30 -97.62 9.55
C GLN A 119 -19.56 -96.38 9.03
N LEU A 120 -20.13 -95.18 9.20
CA LEU A 120 -19.49 -93.93 8.78
C LEU A 120 -18.16 -93.68 9.51
N ILE A 121 -18.11 -93.86 10.83
CA ILE A 121 -16.87 -93.67 11.63
C ILE A 121 -15.80 -94.65 11.20
N ILE A 122 -16.15 -95.94 11.08
CA ILE A 122 -15.22 -97.00 10.65
C ILE A 122 -14.66 -96.67 9.26
N TRP A 123 -15.51 -96.27 8.30
CA TRP A 123 -15.07 -95.87 6.97
C TRP A 123 -14.14 -94.64 7.00
N THR A 124 -14.46 -93.61 7.80
CA THR A 124 -13.57 -92.44 7.91
C THR A 124 -12.24 -92.77 8.58
N LEU A 125 -12.22 -93.60 9.61
CA LEU A 125 -10.96 -93.99 10.26
C LEU A 125 -10.11 -94.87 9.34
N LEU A 126 -10.72 -95.78 8.56
CA LEU A 126 -10.02 -96.57 7.54
C LEU A 126 -9.42 -95.69 6.43
N PHE A 127 -10.16 -94.68 5.97
CA PHE A 127 -9.66 -93.71 4.99
C PHE A 127 -8.52 -92.85 5.54
N VAL A 128 -8.63 -92.37 6.77
CA VAL A 128 -7.52 -91.61 7.39
C VAL A 128 -6.31 -92.52 7.61
N ARG A 129 -6.51 -93.76 8.04
CA ARG A 129 -5.42 -94.74 8.19
C ARG A 129 -4.65 -94.95 6.89
N SER A 130 -5.32 -95.02 5.74
CA SER A 130 -4.64 -95.22 4.45
C SER A 130 -3.77 -94.03 4.03
N GLN A 131 -4.05 -92.81 4.51
CA GLN A 131 -3.27 -91.61 4.17
C GLN A 131 -1.97 -91.45 4.95
N TYR A 132 -1.90 -91.97 6.20
CA TYR A 132 -0.73 -91.81 7.08
C TYR A 132 0.21 -93.04 7.08
N GLY A 133 0.15 -93.89 6.05
CA GLY A 133 0.98 -95.08 5.93
C GLY A 133 2.48 -94.82 5.67
N ILE A 134 2.88 -93.57 5.40
CA ILE A 134 4.27 -93.17 5.05
C ILE A 134 4.75 -91.96 5.90
N LEU A 135 3.94 -91.49 6.85
CA LEU A 135 4.25 -90.33 7.72
C LEU A 135 4.42 -90.79 9.19
N ASP A 136 5.31 -90.11 9.94
CA ASP A 136 5.63 -90.39 11.36
C ASP A 136 6.07 -91.84 11.64
N ASP A 137 6.98 -92.40 10.82
CA ASP A 137 7.54 -93.76 10.94
C ASP A 137 6.49 -94.89 11.13
N GLY A 138 5.24 -94.68 10.69
CA GLY A 138 4.15 -95.67 10.78
C GLY A 138 3.50 -95.79 12.16
N VAL A 139 3.89 -94.97 13.15
CA VAL A 139 3.35 -95.12 14.52
C VAL A 139 1.89 -94.65 14.61
N ARG A 140 1.52 -93.55 13.92
CA ARG A 140 0.10 -93.11 13.85
C ARG A 140 -0.78 -94.11 13.11
N PHE A 141 -0.22 -94.79 12.11
CA PHE A 141 -0.92 -95.85 11.41
C PHE A 141 -1.33 -96.98 12.38
N HIS A 142 -0.43 -97.38 13.29
CA HIS A 142 -0.74 -98.35 14.33
C HIS A 142 -1.75 -97.83 15.37
N LEU A 143 -1.66 -96.56 15.79
CA LEU A 143 -2.64 -95.95 16.70
C LEU A 143 -4.05 -95.90 16.10
N LEU A 144 -4.17 -95.52 14.83
CA LEU A 144 -5.45 -95.51 14.10
C LEU A 144 -5.97 -96.94 13.89
N SER A 145 -5.08 -97.89 13.55
CA SER A 145 -5.42 -99.32 13.50
C SER A 145 -5.99 -99.84 14.82
N HIS A 146 -5.39 -99.45 15.95
CA HIS A 146 -5.89 -99.83 17.26
C HIS A 146 -7.28 -99.25 17.51
N LEU A 147 -7.48 -97.95 17.24
CA LEU A 147 -8.79 -97.31 17.40
C LEU A 147 -9.87 -97.95 16.51
N ILE A 148 -9.54 -98.28 15.25
CA ILE A 148 -10.46 -98.98 14.34
C ILE A 148 -10.84 -100.34 14.91
N ARG A 149 -9.85 -101.11 15.39
CA ARG A 149 -10.09 -102.44 15.98
C ARG A 149 -11.02 -102.34 17.19
N GLU A 150 -10.77 -101.41 18.11
CA GLU A 150 -11.63 -101.22 19.29
C GLU A 150 -13.03 -100.74 18.90
N THR A 151 -13.15 -99.88 17.89
CA THR A 151 -14.44 -99.43 17.35
C THR A 151 -15.25 -100.57 16.75
N VAL A 152 -14.59 -101.45 15.98
CA VAL A 152 -15.22 -102.66 15.41
C VAL A 152 -15.59 -103.66 16.50
N ASN A 153 -14.74 -103.85 17.51
CA ASN A 153 -15.03 -104.76 18.63
C ASN A 153 -16.23 -104.29 19.45
N ILE A 154 -16.33 -102.99 19.75
CA ILE A 154 -17.48 -102.42 20.48
C ILE A 154 -18.75 -102.47 19.62
N GLY A 155 -18.62 -102.25 18.30
CA GLY A 155 -19.72 -102.34 17.34
C GLY A 155 -20.11 -103.75 16.89
N LYS A 156 -19.42 -104.79 17.37
CA LYS A 156 -19.57 -106.17 16.88
C LYS A 156 -20.99 -106.74 17.10
N SER A 157 -21.65 -106.38 18.19
CA SER A 157 -23.06 -106.75 18.44
C SER A 157 -24.05 -106.01 17.52
N MET A 158 -23.74 -104.77 17.11
CA MET A 158 -24.59 -103.97 16.21
C MET A 158 -24.46 -104.38 14.74
N LEU A 159 -23.32 -104.97 14.36
CA LEU A 159 -23.06 -105.49 13.00
C LEU A 159 -23.54 -106.95 12.84
N ALA A 160 -23.49 -107.75 13.90
CA ALA A 160 -23.88 -109.18 13.89
C ALA A 160 -25.39 -109.43 13.77
N THR A 161 -26.25 -108.43 13.99
CA THR A 161 -27.73 -108.55 13.93
C THR A 161 -28.31 -108.57 12.51
N SER A 162 -27.48 -108.85 11.50
CA SER A 162 -27.88 -108.85 10.08
C SER A 162 -27.75 -110.22 9.39
N ILE A 163 -27.33 -111.28 10.12
CA ILE A 163 -27.20 -112.65 9.59
C ILE A 163 -28.32 -113.60 10.07
N ALA A 164 -29.21 -113.18 10.97
CA ALA A 164 -30.26 -114.04 11.53
C ALA A 164 -31.67 -113.55 11.17
N SER A 165 -32.18 -113.95 9.99
CA SER A 165 -33.61 -114.27 9.77
C SER A 165 -33.91 -114.63 8.31
N ARG A 166 -33.75 -115.91 7.95
CA ARG A 166 -34.86 -116.81 7.58
C ARG A 166 -34.34 -118.15 7.04
N ASP A 167 -34.71 -119.20 7.76
CA ASP A 167 -34.52 -120.63 7.46
C ASP A 167 -35.68 -121.23 6.63
N ASP A 168 -35.44 -122.47 6.19
CA ASP A 168 -36.35 -123.57 5.81
C ASP A 168 -36.72 -123.79 4.32
N ALA A 169 -36.02 -124.75 3.69
CA ALA A 169 -36.62 -126.03 3.23
C ALA A 169 -35.55 -127.03 2.72
N LEU A 170 -35.56 -128.20 3.37
CA LEU A 170 -34.79 -129.45 3.26
C LEU A 170 -34.52 -130.02 1.85
N ASP A 171 -33.29 -130.54 1.62
CA ASP A 171 -33.09 -131.97 1.34
C ASP A 171 -31.61 -132.42 1.51
N PRO A 172 -31.33 -133.67 1.95
CA PRO A 172 -30.00 -134.11 2.37
C PRO A 172 -29.37 -135.10 1.39
N SER A 173 -28.25 -134.76 0.75
CA SER A 173 -27.15 -135.70 0.48
C SER A 173 -25.98 -134.94 -0.14
N TYR A 174 -24.79 -135.50 0.05
CA TYR A 174 -23.46 -135.08 -0.40
C TYR A 174 -22.62 -134.21 0.53
N ASN A 175 -21.52 -134.86 0.91
CA ASN A 175 -20.27 -134.31 1.42
C ASN A 175 -19.63 -133.27 0.48
N SER A 176 -18.77 -132.46 1.09
CA SER A 176 -17.62 -131.70 0.55
C SER A 176 -17.82 -130.20 0.21
N LYS A 177 -17.03 -129.38 0.90
CA LYS A 177 -16.46 -128.05 0.57
C LYS A 177 -17.36 -126.90 0.07
N ASP A 178 -17.00 -125.72 0.59
CA ASP A 178 -17.30 -124.35 0.15
C ASP A 178 -18.66 -123.73 0.51
N ALA A 179 -18.64 -122.71 1.39
CA ALA A 179 -19.73 -121.75 1.54
C ALA A 179 -19.24 -120.39 2.04
N GLY A 180 -19.39 -119.36 1.20
CA GLY A 180 -19.23 -117.95 1.51
C GLY A 180 -20.56 -117.20 1.46
N SER A 181 -20.74 -116.21 2.34
CA SER A 181 -21.85 -115.23 2.28
C SER A 181 -21.59 -113.98 3.17
N ILE A 182 -21.08 -112.90 2.56
CA ILE A 182 -21.22 -111.50 3.05
C ILE A 182 -21.91 -110.60 1.98
N GLN A 183 -22.19 -111.12 0.79
CA GLN A 183 -22.67 -110.33 -0.35
C GLN A 183 -24.18 -110.00 -0.35
N ASN A 184 -24.97 -110.45 0.64
CA ASN A 184 -26.43 -110.26 0.67
C ASN A 184 -26.93 -109.18 1.66
N LEU A 185 -26.05 -108.34 2.22
CA LEU A 185 -26.43 -107.35 3.25
C LEU A 185 -26.80 -105.94 2.74
N ILE A 186 -26.67 -105.68 1.44
CA ILE A 186 -26.89 -104.34 0.87
C ILE A 186 -27.71 -104.49 -0.42
N GLN A 187 -29.03 -104.33 -0.32
CA GLN A 187 -29.89 -104.19 -1.51
C GLN A 187 -29.55 -102.88 -2.21
N LYS A 188 -28.78 -103.01 -3.31
CA LYS A 188 -28.23 -101.94 -4.14
C LYS A 188 -29.26 -100.85 -4.48
N ASP A 189 -30.50 -101.22 -4.73
CA ASP A 189 -31.52 -100.29 -5.22
C ASP A 189 -32.07 -99.35 -4.13
N ARG A 190 -32.24 -99.82 -2.89
CA ARG A 190 -32.64 -98.92 -1.78
C ARG A 190 -31.52 -97.95 -1.40
N VAL A 191 -30.27 -98.39 -1.52
CA VAL A 191 -29.09 -97.54 -1.35
C VAL A 191 -29.00 -96.51 -2.47
N LEU A 192 -29.28 -96.88 -3.72
CA LEU A 192 -29.25 -95.93 -4.84
C LEU A 192 -30.32 -94.84 -4.69
N THR A 193 -31.53 -95.18 -4.24
CA THR A 193 -32.59 -94.17 -4.01
C THR A 193 -32.28 -93.26 -2.84
N ALA A 194 -31.79 -93.80 -1.71
CA ALA A 194 -31.37 -93.00 -0.57
C ALA A 194 -30.14 -92.13 -0.89
N VAL A 195 -29.17 -92.64 -1.66
CA VAL A 195 -28.02 -91.87 -2.16
C VAL A 195 -28.46 -90.78 -3.12
N SER A 196 -29.46 -91.02 -3.97
CA SER A 196 -30.02 -90.00 -4.86
C SER A 196 -30.70 -88.87 -4.08
N ASP A 197 -31.52 -89.20 -3.09
CA ASP A 197 -32.21 -88.20 -2.27
C ASP A 197 -31.25 -87.43 -1.35
N GLU A 198 -30.29 -88.11 -0.72
CA GLU A 198 -29.22 -87.47 0.08
C GLU A 198 -28.31 -86.61 -0.82
N ALA A 199 -27.99 -87.04 -2.04
CA ALA A 199 -27.23 -86.25 -3.00
C ALA A 199 -28.00 -85.00 -3.45
N LYS A 200 -29.32 -85.11 -3.65
CA LYS A 200 -30.17 -83.98 -4.01
C LYS A 200 -30.28 -82.98 -2.87
N TYR A 201 -30.46 -83.46 -1.64
CA TYR A 201 -30.45 -82.64 -0.42
C TYR A 201 -29.08 -82.00 -0.15
N MET A 202 -27.98 -82.74 -0.33
CA MET A 202 -26.63 -82.19 -0.22
C MET A 202 -26.37 -81.12 -1.28
N LYS A 203 -26.91 -81.28 -2.49
CA LYS A 203 -26.75 -80.30 -3.57
C LYS A 203 -27.53 -79.02 -3.27
N THR A 204 -28.78 -79.10 -2.81
CA THR A 204 -29.57 -77.93 -2.41
C THR A 204 -28.96 -77.24 -1.18
N SER A 205 -28.56 -77.99 -0.15
CA SER A 205 -27.92 -77.43 1.03
C SER A 205 -26.55 -76.80 0.74
N LYS A 206 -25.77 -77.37 -0.19
CA LYS A 206 -24.53 -76.73 -0.68
C LYS A 206 -24.83 -75.45 -1.46
N MET A 207 -25.87 -75.41 -2.28
CA MET A 207 -26.29 -74.20 -2.99
C MET A 207 -26.70 -73.09 -2.02
N ASP A 208 -27.59 -73.38 -1.07
CA ASP A 208 -28.02 -72.40 -0.05
C ASP A 208 -26.84 -71.88 0.78
N ARG A 209 -25.93 -72.78 1.19
CA ARG A 209 -24.73 -72.39 1.94
C ARG A 209 -23.79 -71.52 1.10
N SER A 210 -23.65 -71.82 -0.18
CA SER A 210 -22.81 -71.03 -1.08
C SER A 210 -23.41 -69.64 -1.29
N GLN A 211 -24.74 -69.55 -1.41
CA GLN A 211 -25.46 -68.28 -1.54
C GLN A 211 -25.36 -67.43 -0.27
N GLN A 212 -25.50 -68.03 0.92
CA GLN A 212 -25.30 -67.33 2.20
C GLN A 212 -23.86 -66.86 2.40
N ILE A 213 -22.87 -67.66 1.97
CA ILE A 213 -21.46 -67.25 2.02
C ILE A 213 -21.21 -66.09 1.06
N GLN A 214 -21.79 -66.12 -0.14
CA GLN A 214 -21.69 -65.01 -1.10
C GLN A 214 -22.33 -63.72 -0.56
N GLU A 215 -23.51 -63.81 0.07
CA GLU A 215 -24.18 -62.66 0.68
C GLU A 215 -23.40 -62.12 1.89
N LEU A 216 -22.76 -62.99 2.68
CA LEU A 216 -21.88 -62.55 3.77
C LEU A 216 -20.61 -61.89 3.24
N HIS A 217 -19.99 -62.43 2.20
CA HIS A 217 -18.85 -61.79 1.56
C HIS A 217 -19.23 -60.42 0.99
N SER A 218 -20.36 -60.29 0.30
CA SER A 218 -20.80 -58.99 -0.21
C SER A 218 -21.04 -57.98 0.90
N ARG A 219 -21.64 -58.39 2.03
CA ARG A 219 -21.80 -57.50 3.19
C ARG A 219 -20.47 -57.13 3.85
N ILE A 220 -19.52 -58.07 3.96
CA ILE A 220 -18.19 -57.78 4.50
C ILE A 220 -17.48 -56.79 3.58
N ASP A 221 -17.53 -57.00 2.27
CA ASP A 221 -16.93 -56.11 1.27
C ASP A 221 -17.57 -54.71 1.34
N GLU A 222 -18.89 -54.61 1.41
CA GLU A 222 -19.60 -53.34 1.61
C GLU A 222 -19.21 -52.62 2.91
N THR A 223 -19.12 -53.36 4.03
CA THR A 223 -18.67 -52.76 5.30
C THR A 223 -17.21 -52.33 5.27
N SER A 224 -16.33 -53.10 4.63
CA SER A 224 -14.91 -52.76 4.49
C SER A 224 -14.71 -51.53 3.59
N LEU A 225 -15.52 -51.39 2.54
CA LEU A 225 -15.55 -50.22 1.68
C LEU A 225 -16.04 -48.99 2.47
N ALA A 226 -17.11 -49.13 3.26
CA ALA A 226 -17.60 -48.06 4.11
C ALA A 226 -16.56 -47.62 5.16
N GLU A 227 -15.88 -48.55 5.83
CA GLU A 227 -14.80 -48.25 6.79
C GLU A 227 -13.59 -47.61 6.11
N SER A 228 -13.22 -48.05 4.91
CA SER A 228 -12.13 -47.43 4.15
C SER A 228 -12.47 -46.00 3.74
N SER A 229 -13.73 -45.74 3.38
CA SER A 229 -14.20 -44.40 3.00
C SER A 229 -14.24 -43.44 4.20
N SER A 230 -14.68 -43.91 5.38
CA SER A 230 -14.71 -43.09 6.60
C SER A 230 -13.30 -42.81 7.13
N LYS A 231 -12.39 -43.79 7.06
CA LYS A 231 -10.98 -43.59 7.39
C LYS A 231 -10.32 -42.56 6.48
N LYS A 232 -10.60 -42.63 5.17
CA LYS A 232 -10.07 -41.66 4.21
C LYS A 232 -10.60 -40.25 4.48
N ALA A 233 -11.91 -40.10 4.75
CA ALA A 233 -12.49 -38.81 5.11
C ALA A 233 -11.85 -38.23 6.39
N PHE A 234 -11.61 -39.06 7.40
CA PHE A 234 -10.94 -38.63 8.63
C PHE A 234 -9.47 -38.23 8.41
N GLU A 235 -8.72 -38.97 7.57
CA GLU A 235 -7.36 -38.59 7.18
C GLU A 235 -7.32 -37.27 6.40
N ASP A 236 -8.32 -37.03 5.55
CA ASP A 236 -8.44 -35.78 4.79
C ASP A 236 -8.80 -34.60 5.71
N ASP A 237 -9.66 -34.78 6.71
CA ASP A 237 -9.96 -33.76 7.74
C ASP A 237 -8.74 -33.41 8.61
N ILE A 238 -7.93 -34.40 8.98
CA ILE A 238 -6.67 -34.17 9.70
C ILE A 238 -5.69 -33.38 8.82
N LYS A 239 -5.53 -33.75 7.55
CA LYS A 239 -4.66 -33.01 6.62
C LYS A 239 -5.14 -31.57 6.42
N SER A 240 -6.44 -31.37 6.27
CA SER A 240 -7.07 -30.05 6.20
C SER A 240 -6.74 -29.18 7.42
N SER A 241 -6.88 -29.75 8.62
CA SER A 241 -6.59 -29.07 9.88
C SER A 241 -5.09 -28.80 10.09
N LEU A 242 -4.22 -29.72 9.67
CA LEU A 242 -2.77 -29.53 9.72
C LEU A 242 -2.34 -28.41 8.77
N ASN A 243 -2.89 -28.40 7.56
CA ASN A 243 -2.60 -27.36 6.56
C ASN A 243 -3.08 -25.99 7.03
N SER A 244 -4.23 -25.88 7.71
CA SER A 244 -4.69 -24.61 8.26
C SER A 244 -3.80 -24.10 9.40
N LEU A 245 -3.30 -25.00 10.26
CA LEU A 245 -2.35 -24.66 11.31
C LEU A 245 -0.98 -24.24 10.75
N LEU A 246 -0.45 -24.97 9.77
CA LEU A 246 0.80 -24.60 9.09
C LEU A 246 0.68 -23.23 8.42
N ALA A 247 -0.41 -22.98 7.69
CA ALA A 247 -0.68 -21.67 7.08
C ALA A 247 -0.74 -20.55 8.13
N SER A 248 -1.31 -20.82 9.31
CA SER A 248 -1.37 -19.84 10.41
C SER A 248 0.01 -19.55 11.03
N ASP A 249 0.88 -20.56 11.17
CA ASP A 249 2.22 -20.37 11.71
C ASP A 249 3.15 -19.68 10.70
N ASP A 250 3.02 -20.02 9.41
CA ASP A 250 3.76 -19.36 8.33
C ASP A 250 3.35 -17.87 8.22
N SER A 251 2.05 -17.56 8.35
CA SER A 251 1.56 -16.17 8.42
C SER A 251 2.20 -15.40 9.58
N ARG A 252 2.22 -16.00 10.78
CA ARG A 252 2.82 -15.39 11.97
C ARG A 252 4.33 -15.16 11.83
N ARG A 253 5.06 -16.11 11.23
CA ARG A 253 6.51 -15.95 10.97
C ARG A 253 6.78 -14.85 9.95
N ALA A 254 5.97 -14.76 8.90
CA ALA A 254 6.05 -13.69 7.92
C ALA A 254 5.82 -12.33 8.57
N GLU A 255 4.78 -12.16 9.39
CA GLU A 255 4.50 -10.92 10.13
C GLU A 255 5.66 -10.49 11.05
N PHE A 256 6.24 -11.44 11.79
CA PHE A 256 7.39 -11.15 12.65
C PHE A 256 8.62 -10.71 11.84
N GLN A 257 8.92 -11.41 10.74
CA GLN A 257 10.01 -11.04 9.85
C GLN A 257 9.80 -9.65 9.24
N LEU A 258 8.56 -9.32 8.83
CA LEU A 258 8.21 -8.01 8.30
C LEU A 258 8.43 -6.90 9.33
N THR A 259 8.05 -7.13 10.59
CA THR A 259 8.26 -6.16 11.67
C THR A 259 9.75 -5.90 11.90
N CYS A 260 10.57 -6.96 11.89
CA CYS A 260 12.02 -6.83 12.06
C CYS A 260 12.70 -6.12 10.88
N GLU A 261 12.33 -6.47 9.64
CA GLU A 261 12.81 -5.79 8.43
C GLU A 261 12.38 -4.30 8.43
N GLU A 262 11.20 -3.99 8.96
CA GLU A 262 10.71 -2.63 9.10
C GLU A 262 11.54 -1.81 10.10
N GLU A 263 11.82 -2.35 11.28
CA GLU A 263 12.69 -1.69 12.27
C GLU A 263 14.08 -1.42 11.68
N GLN A 264 14.65 -2.38 10.95
CA GLN A 264 15.94 -2.20 10.29
C GLN A 264 15.91 -1.08 9.25
N GLN A 265 14.88 -1.03 8.41
CA GLN A 265 14.73 0.02 7.40
C GLN A 265 14.51 1.40 8.03
N ASN A 266 13.67 1.49 9.07
CA ASN A 266 13.43 2.72 9.81
C ASN A 266 14.72 3.24 10.46
N VAL A 267 15.52 2.36 11.05
CA VAL A 267 16.83 2.70 11.62
C VAL A 267 17.79 3.15 10.51
N ALA A 268 17.84 2.46 9.38
CA ALA A 268 18.70 2.83 8.25
C ALA A 268 18.32 4.20 7.66
N GLU A 269 17.04 4.49 7.47
CA GLU A 269 16.56 5.79 7.00
C GLU A 269 16.89 6.92 7.97
N LYS A 270 16.63 6.72 9.27
CA LYS A 270 17.04 7.67 10.32
C LYS A 270 18.54 7.92 10.30
N TRP A 271 19.35 6.88 10.12
CA TRP A 271 20.80 7.02 10.01
C TRP A 271 21.22 7.80 8.76
N ILE A 272 20.62 7.52 7.61
CA ILE A 272 20.89 8.25 6.37
C ILE A 272 20.50 9.73 6.53
N HIS A 273 19.38 10.02 7.19
CA HIS A 273 18.92 11.38 7.44
C HIS A 273 19.82 12.13 8.42
N LEU A 274 20.19 11.49 9.53
CA LEU A 274 21.09 12.06 10.51
C LEU A 274 22.47 12.31 9.89
N PHE A 275 22.99 11.33 9.16
CA PHE A 275 24.27 11.45 8.46
C PHE A 275 24.25 12.66 7.54
N ARG A 276 23.24 12.78 6.63
CA ARG A 276 23.08 13.93 5.74
C ARG A 276 23.05 15.26 6.49
N SER A 277 22.20 15.38 7.51
CA SER A 277 22.09 16.60 8.33
C SER A 277 23.45 17.04 8.91
N LEU A 278 24.29 16.06 9.28
CA LEU A 278 25.59 16.34 9.88
C LEU A 278 26.67 16.73 8.85
N ILE A 279 26.57 16.23 7.60
CA ILE A 279 27.52 16.51 6.51
C ILE A 279 27.04 17.57 5.51
N ASP A 280 25.81 18.07 5.65
CA ASP A 280 25.27 19.12 4.79
C ASP A 280 26.10 20.42 4.90
N GLU A 281 25.87 21.37 4.00
CA GLU A 281 26.71 22.59 3.86
C GLU A 281 26.83 23.45 5.12
N ARG A 282 25.79 23.43 5.96
CA ARG A 282 25.75 24.11 7.27
C ARG A 282 25.77 23.12 8.44
N GLY A 283 26.09 21.85 8.15
CA GLY A 283 26.18 20.79 9.15
C GLY A 283 27.46 20.88 9.99
N PRO A 284 27.49 20.34 11.21
CA PRO A 284 28.66 20.38 12.09
C PRO A 284 29.94 19.75 11.52
N TRP A 285 29.80 18.86 10.52
CA TRP A 285 30.92 18.20 9.84
C TRP A 285 30.98 18.57 8.35
N SER A 286 30.50 19.75 7.98
CA SER A 286 30.63 20.22 6.60
C SER A 286 32.09 20.33 6.21
N THR A 287 32.48 19.69 5.10
CA THR A 287 33.88 19.70 4.63
C THR A 287 34.23 20.95 3.84
N ASN A 288 33.23 21.73 3.40
CA ASN A 288 33.41 22.89 2.53
C ASN A 288 33.08 24.18 3.28
N PRO A 289 34.01 25.15 3.36
CA PRO A 289 33.71 26.46 3.93
C PRO A 289 32.77 27.22 2.98
N PHE A 290 31.69 27.76 3.55
CA PHE A 290 30.76 28.63 2.83
C PHE A 290 31.45 29.96 2.43
N PRO A 291 31.21 30.50 1.21
CA PRO A 291 30.31 30.01 0.17
C PRO A 291 30.88 28.83 -0.62
N ASN A 292 30.10 27.75 -0.74
CA ASN A 292 30.50 26.56 -1.47
C ASN A 292 30.58 26.84 -2.96
N SER A 293 31.79 26.73 -3.55
CA SER A 293 32.01 26.79 -5.00
C SER A 293 31.78 25.44 -5.71
N VAL A 294 31.30 24.42 -4.99
CA VAL A 294 31.05 23.09 -5.55
C VAL A 294 29.85 23.12 -6.48
N VAL A 295 30.00 22.52 -7.67
CA VAL A 295 28.91 22.34 -8.63
C VAL A 295 27.81 21.51 -7.97
N THR A 296 26.68 22.16 -7.67
CA THR A 296 25.51 21.49 -7.09
C THR A 296 24.62 20.96 -8.20
N HIS A 297 24.39 19.65 -8.19
CA HIS A 297 23.45 19.01 -9.11
C HIS A 297 22.05 18.95 -8.49
N TRP A 298 21.03 19.09 -9.33
CA TRP A 298 19.64 19.26 -8.91
C TRP A 298 18.74 18.16 -9.47
N LYS A 299 17.70 17.82 -8.71
CA LYS A 299 16.59 16.97 -9.14
C LYS A 299 15.27 17.54 -8.63
N LEU A 300 14.18 17.12 -9.26
CA LEU A 300 12.84 17.49 -8.78
C LEU A 300 12.57 16.92 -7.39
N ASP A 301 11.97 17.77 -6.55
CA ASP A 301 11.39 17.33 -5.30
C ASP A 301 10.17 16.45 -5.55
N LYS A 302 9.89 15.56 -4.59
CA LYS A 302 8.71 14.70 -4.60
C LYS A 302 7.50 15.38 -3.97
N THR A 303 7.66 16.49 -3.25
CA THR A 303 6.53 17.22 -2.68
C THR A 303 5.67 17.83 -3.77
N GLU A 304 4.36 17.69 -3.62
CA GLU A 304 3.38 18.12 -4.60
C GLU A 304 2.40 19.07 -3.90
N ASP A 305 2.27 20.30 -4.40
CA ASP A 305 1.35 21.28 -3.80
C ASP A 305 -0.13 20.92 -4.02
N THR A 306 -1.05 21.74 -3.50
CA THR A 306 -2.50 21.55 -3.63
C THR A 306 -2.98 21.48 -5.09
N TRP A 307 -2.24 22.10 -6.01
CA TRP A 307 -2.52 22.18 -7.45
C TRP A 307 -1.67 21.23 -8.29
N ARG A 308 -0.97 20.31 -7.63
CA ARG A 308 -0.10 19.33 -8.25
C ARG A 308 1.09 19.93 -9.02
N ARG A 309 1.62 21.06 -8.56
CA ARG A 309 2.83 21.71 -9.09
C ARG A 309 4.05 21.26 -8.29
N ARG A 310 5.14 21.01 -9.00
CA ARG A 310 6.45 20.72 -8.42
C ARG A 310 7.36 21.92 -8.64
N LEU A 311 7.43 22.80 -7.65
CA LEU A 311 8.11 24.09 -7.79
C LEU A 311 9.58 24.07 -7.31
N LYS A 312 9.93 23.17 -6.38
CA LYS A 312 11.26 23.16 -5.76
C LYS A 312 12.17 22.07 -6.32
N LEU A 313 13.41 22.45 -6.58
CA LEU A 313 14.52 21.56 -6.83
C LEU A 313 15.23 21.26 -5.51
N ARG A 314 15.68 20.02 -5.38
CA ARG A 314 16.52 19.57 -4.27
C ARG A 314 17.84 19.03 -4.80
N GLN A 315 18.86 19.07 -3.95
CA GLN A 315 20.18 18.56 -4.32
C GLN A 315 20.12 17.07 -4.68
N ASN A 316 20.83 16.71 -5.74
CA ASN A 316 20.97 15.34 -6.20
C ASN A 316 22.31 14.74 -5.75
N TYR A 317 22.35 14.22 -4.52
CA TYR A 317 23.51 13.50 -3.97
C TYR A 317 23.87 12.18 -4.69
N HIS A 318 23.07 11.72 -5.65
CA HIS A 318 23.32 10.51 -6.43
C HIS A 318 23.44 10.85 -7.92
N PHE A 319 24.01 12.01 -8.23
CA PHE A 319 24.24 12.43 -9.60
C PHE A 319 25.34 11.56 -10.24
N ASP A 320 25.14 11.18 -11.51
CA ASP A 320 26.13 10.45 -12.30
C ASP A 320 26.97 11.46 -13.10
N GLU A 321 28.20 11.69 -12.68
CA GLU A 321 29.12 12.67 -13.29
C GLU A 321 29.41 12.37 -14.77
N ASN A 322 29.27 11.12 -15.20
CA ASN A 322 29.45 10.73 -16.60
C ASN A 322 28.43 11.42 -17.54
N LEU A 323 27.34 11.98 -17.02
CA LEU A 323 26.36 12.75 -17.78
C LEU A 323 26.90 14.10 -18.27
N CYS A 324 27.91 14.65 -17.60
CA CYS A 324 28.51 15.95 -17.94
C CYS A 324 29.68 15.81 -18.92
N CYS A 325 30.29 14.63 -19.00
CA CYS A 325 31.45 14.39 -19.84
C CYS A 325 31.04 13.83 -21.20
N PRO A 326 31.59 14.33 -22.33
CA PRO A 326 31.53 13.59 -23.58
C PRO A 326 32.27 12.26 -23.36
N PHE A 327 31.71 11.15 -23.87
CA PHE A 327 32.48 9.92 -24.04
C PHE A 327 33.62 10.22 -25.03
N SER A 328 34.74 10.74 -24.53
CA SER A 328 35.96 10.83 -25.31
C SER A 328 36.35 9.40 -25.64
N ALA A 329 36.48 9.14 -26.95
CA ALA A 329 37.16 7.97 -27.43
C ALA A 329 38.47 7.84 -26.66
N ILE A 330 38.73 6.65 -26.12
CA ILE A 330 40.01 6.28 -25.53
C ILE A 330 41.07 6.48 -26.63
N ALA A 331 41.65 7.68 -26.67
CA ALA A 331 42.79 7.99 -27.49
C ALA A 331 44.00 7.49 -26.72
N SER A 332 44.67 6.52 -27.33
CA SER A 332 45.96 6.00 -26.93
C SER A 332 46.97 7.11 -26.59
N GLY A 333 47.60 7.01 -25.42
CA GLY A 333 48.99 7.42 -25.24
C GLY A 333 49.24 8.77 -24.58
N VAL A 334 50.11 8.70 -23.56
CA VAL A 334 50.89 9.76 -22.90
C VAL A 334 50.18 10.48 -21.74
N ALA A 335 50.27 9.84 -20.57
CA ALA A 335 50.13 10.52 -19.29
C ALA A 335 51.40 11.37 -19.03
N THR A 336 51.23 12.69 -18.91
CA THR A 336 52.15 13.58 -18.18
C THR A 336 51.56 13.83 -16.80
N PRO A 337 52.27 13.55 -15.69
CA PRO A 337 51.76 13.80 -14.35
C PRO A 337 51.94 15.29 -14.01
N VAL A 338 50.85 16.03 -13.89
CA VAL A 338 50.85 17.32 -13.20
C VAL A 338 50.55 17.04 -11.72
N ASN A 339 51.56 17.31 -10.89
CA ASN A 339 51.48 17.36 -9.44
C ASN A 339 50.47 18.43 -9.01
N GLU A 340 49.39 18.02 -8.34
CA GLU A 340 48.73 18.86 -7.34
C GLU A 340 48.78 18.14 -5.99
N SER A 341 49.72 18.59 -5.17
CA SER A 341 49.82 18.28 -3.75
C SER A 341 49.19 19.40 -2.93
N ASN A 342 48.40 19.00 -1.93
CA ASN A 342 47.91 19.71 -0.74
C ASN A 342 46.50 20.32 -0.86
N SER A 343 45.60 20.24 0.13
CA SER A 343 45.53 19.49 1.41
C SER A 343 44.21 19.92 2.09
N GLY A 344 43.47 19.00 2.72
CA GLY A 344 42.36 19.40 3.61
C GLY A 344 41.43 18.27 4.07
N PHE A 345 41.84 17.54 5.11
CA PHE A 345 40.94 16.93 6.12
C PHE A 345 39.92 15.81 5.75
N VAL A 346 40.13 14.98 4.72
CA VAL A 346 39.21 13.83 4.43
C VAL A 346 39.63 12.48 5.06
N ASN A 347 40.71 12.41 5.84
CA ASN A 347 41.25 11.10 6.27
C ASN A 347 40.75 10.52 7.61
N ASN A 348 39.77 11.11 8.29
CA ASN A 348 39.28 10.57 9.58
C ASN A 348 37.78 10.23 9.59
N ILE A 349 37.26 9.61 8.54
CA ILE A 349 36.05 8.77 8.70
C ILE A 349 36.53 7.37 9.05
N PRO A 350 36.19 6.81 10.23
CA PRO A 350 36.59 5.46 10.61
C PRO A 350 36.25 4.47 9.49
N GLU A 351 37.21 3.65 9.05
CA GLU A 351 36.98 2.64 8.01
C GLU A 351 35.81 1.69 8.35
N GLN A 352 35.53 1.49 9.64
CA GLN A 352 34.36 0.76 10.12
C GLN A 352 33.03 1.45 9.73
N MET A 353 32.96 2.79 9.71
CA MET A 353 31.80 3.55 9.24
C MET A 353 31.63 3.46 7.72
N LYS A 354 32.74 3.48 6.95
CA LYS A 354 32.70 3.21 5.50
C LYS A 354 32.28 1.76 5.20
N GLN A 355 32.72 0.78 5.99
CA GLN A 355 32.32 -0.62 5.83
C GLN A 355 30.85 -0.88 6.22
N LEU A 356 30.31 -0.17 7.21
CA LEU A 356 28.87 -0.23 7.55
C LEU A 356 28.00 0.38 6.45
N LEU A 357 28.42 1.52 5.88
CA LEU A 357 27.79 2.12 4.71
C LEU A 357 27.86 1.18 3.50
N LEU A 358 29.01 0.55 3.23
CA LEU A 358 29.18 -0.34 2.08
C LEU A 358 28.50 -1.71 2.24
N LYS A 359 28.33 -2.26 3.45
CA LYS A 359 27.57 -3.52 3.64
C LYS A 359 26.05 -3.32 3.54
N GLY A 360 25.54 -2.16 3.94
CA GLY A 360 24.13 -1.79 3.72
C GLY A 360 23.86 -1.38 2.26
N ILE A 361 24.80 -0.68 1.62
CA ILE A 361 24.64 -0.14 0.26
C ILE A 361 25.01 -1.16 -0.83
N ARG A 362 25.97 -2.08 -0.63
CA ARG A 362 26.29 -3.10 -1.65
C ARG A 362 25.17 -4.10 -1.92
N LYS A 363 24.23 -4.29 -0.98
CA LYS A 363 23.00 -5.04 -1.26
C LYS A 363 21.93 -4.21 -2.02
N ILE A 364 22.17 -2.91 -2.18
CA ILE A 364 21.29 -1.92 -2.81
C ILE A 364 21.79 -1.50 -4.22
N THR A 365 23.04 -1.82 -4.60
CA THR A 365 23.69 -1.22 -5.79
C THR A 365 24.33 -2.17 -6.82
N ASP A 366 24.07 -3.48 -6.84
CA ASP A 366 24.72 -4.34 -7.86
C ASP A 366 23.93 -4.41 -9.19
N GLU A 367 24.45 -3.69 -10.19
CA GLU A 367 24.19 -3.82 -11.64
C GLU A 367 25.33 -3.11 -12.40
N GLY A 368 26.26 -3.88 -12.98
CA GLY A 368 27.27 -3.35 -13.90
C GLY A 368 28.57 -4.16 -13.95
N THR A 369 28.54 -5.28 -14.70
CA THR A 369 29.64 -5.94 -15.44
C THR A 369 31.07 -5.41 -15.25
N LEU A 370 31.98 -6.29 -14.80
CA LEU A 370 33.40 -6.22 -15.16
C LEU A 370 33.97 -7.62 -15.42
N ASP A 371 34.65 -7.72 -16.55
CA ASP A 371 35.48 -8.81 -17.03
C ASP A 371 36.56 -9.19 -16.01
N ILE A 372 36.78 -10.50 -15.83
CA ILE A 372 37.92 -11.03 -15.09
C ILE A 372 39.12 -11.04 -16.04
N SER A 373 40.02 -10.07 -15.87
CA SER A 373 41.41 -10.18 -16.31
C SER A 373 42.30 -10.29 -15.08
N ASP A 374 42.82 -11.49 -14.83
CA ASP A 374 43.91 -11.72 -13.89
C ASP A 374 45.18 -11.00 -14.35
N ALA A 375 45.80 -10.26 -13.42
CA ALA A 375 47.21 -9.97 -13.46
C ALA A 375 47.78 -10.10 -12.05
N ASN A 376 48.40 -11.25 -11.83
CA ASN A 376 49.27 -11.55 -10.70
C ASN A 376 50.43 -10.55 -10.62
N THR A 377 50.76 -10.08 -9.43
CA THR A 377 52.17 -9.98 -9.03
C THR A 377 52.29 -10.22 -7.53
N GLU A 378 52.98 -11.30 -7.23
CA GLU A 378 53.40 -11.76 -5.91
C GLU A 378 54.24 -10.72 -5.18
N ILE A 379 54.25 -10.76 -3.84
CA ILE A 379 55.46 -10.90 -3.02
C ILE A 379 55.04 -11.30 -1.59
N SER A 380 55.40 -12.54 -1.22
CA SER A 380 55.99 -12.98 0.05
C SER A 380 55.71 -12.11 1.29
N GLY A 381 55.09 -12.58 2.38
CA GLY A 381 55.28 -13.89 2.99
C GLY A 381 55.96 -13.71 4.35
N GLN A 382 55.25 -14.01 5.44
CA GLN A 382 55.83 -14.63 6.63
C GLN A 382 54.73 -15.23 7.50
N LYS A 383 54.73 -16.56 7.52
CA LYS A 383 54.02 -17.39 8.50
C LYS A 383 54.84 -17.44 9.79
N ALA A 384 54.16 -17.43 10.93
CA ALA A 384 54.59 -18.21 12.08
C ALA A 384 53.34 -18.80 12.75
N SER A 385 53.30 -20.13 12.72
CA SER A 385 52.45 -21.00 13.52
C SER A 385 52.87 -20.94 14.99
N ASP A 386 51.95 -21.25 15.90
CA ASP A 386 52.07 -22.49 16.68
C ASP A 386 50.76 -22.86 17.38
N HIS A 387 50.47 -24.15 17.28
CA HIS A 387 49.34 -24.90 17.81
C HIS A 387 49.70 -25.50 19.19
N SER A 388 48.65 -25.91 19.92
CA SER A 388 48.59 -26.98 20.96
C SER A 388 49.34 -26.69 22.28
N ASP A 389 48.84 -26.96 23.50
CA ASP A 389 47.85 -27.94 23.95
C ASP A 389 47.20 -27.55 25.29
N CYS A 390 45.91 -27.91 25.40
CA CYS A 390 45.21 -28.61 26.48
C CYS A 390 45.43 -28.34 28.00
N GLN A 391 44.28 -28.31 28.69
CA GLN A 391 43.98 -28.70 30.09
C GLN A 391 44.11 -27.66 31.22
N SER A 392 42.96 -27.25 31.75
CA SER A 392 42.61 -27.52 33.16
C SER A 392 41.12 -27.34 33.41
N SER A 393 40.43 -28.45 33.69
CA SER A 393 39.26 -28.49 34.55
C SER A 393 39.70 -28.32 36.00
N ASP A 394 38.92 -27.59 36.81
CA ASP A 394 38.37 -28.09 38.07
C ASP A 394 37.57 -26.99 38.78
N LEU A 395 36.26 -27.20 38.93
CA LEU A 395 35.58 -27.39 40.22
C LEU A 395 34.06 -27.23 40.08
N LEU A 396 33.36 -28.36 40.13
CA LEU A 396 31.98 -28.49 40.60
C LEU A 396 32.01 -28.95 42.06
N LYS A 397 31.19 -28.35 42.93
CA LYS A 397 30.39 -29.08 43.95
C LYS A 397 29.40 -28.18 44.71
N ASP A 398 28.23 -28.79 44.94
CA ASP A 398 27.20 -28.56 45.98
C ASP A 398 26.30 -27.30 45.86
N VAL A 399 25.08 -27.40 45.32
CA VAL A 399 23.80 -27.99 45.83
C VAL A 399 23.07 -27.14 46.90
N CYS A 400 22.03 -26.45 46.42
CA CYS A 400 20.65 -26.29 46.94
C CYS A 400 20.39 -26.07 48.45
N ASN A 401 19.77 -24.92 48.79
CA ASN A 401 18.48 -24.84 49.49
C ASN A 401 18.13 -23.40 49.92
N ARG A 402 17.07 -22.82 49.36
CA ARG A 402 15.96 -22.29 50.17
C ARG A 402 14.75 -21.96 49.31
N LYS A 403 13.66 -22.67 49.59
CA LYS A 403 12.28 -22.30 49.30
C LYS A 403 11.99 -20.90 49.87
N ASP A 404 11.18 -20.10 49.19
CA ASP A 404 9.81 -19.86 49.66
C ASP A 404 9.05 -18.87 48.76
N THR A 405 7.77 -19.24 48.58
CA THR A 405 6.58 -18.38 48.37
C THR A 405 6.44 -17.56 47.09
N VAL A 406 5.72 -18.21 46.16
CA VAL A 406 4.65 -17.63 45.35
C VAL A 406 3.85 -16.60 46.15
N GLN A 407 3.78 -15.37 45.66
CA GLN A 407 2.62 -14.51 45.84
C GLN A 407 2.24 -13.99 44.45
N GLU A 408 1.20 -14.60 43.87
CA GLU A 408 0.49 -14.07 42.73
C GLU A 408 -0.02 -12.66 43.06
N ARG A 409 0.49 -11.65 42.35
CA ARG A 409 -0.27 -10.43 42.06
C ARG A 409 -0.47 -10.34 40.57
N LYS A 410 -1.69 -10.70 40.20
CA LYS A 410 -2.33 -10.55 38.92
C LYS A 410 -2.48 -9.06 38.61
N ASP A 411 -1.50 -8.49 37.91
CA ASP A 411 -1.64 -7.19 37.25
C ASP A 411 -1.40 -7.38 35.75
N THR A 412 -2.48 -7.66 35.05
CA THR A 412 -2.62 -7.46 33.60
C THR A 412 -2.32 -5.99 33.29
N SER A 413 -1.17 -5.73 32.70
CA SER A 413 -0.92 -4.51 31.91
C SER A 413 -0.47 -4.93 30.52
N SER A 414 -1.44 -5.12 29.64
CA SER A 414 -1.21 -5.18 28.20
C SER A 414 -0.75 -3.80 27.72
N SER A 415 0.46 -3.75 27.16
CA SER A 415 0.96 -2.61 26.37
C SER A 415 -0.01 -2.31 25.21
N PRO A 416 -0.38 -1.03 24.95
CA PRO A 416 -1.35 -0.66 23.92
C PRO A 416 -0.85 -0.77 22.46
N GLU A 417 0.38 -1.25 22.22
CA GLU A 417 0.95 -1.35 20.87
C GLU A 417 0.61 -2.65 20.13
N ALA A 418 0.10 -3.68 20.81
CA ALA A 418 -0.15 -4.99 20.19
C ALA A 418 -1.49 -5.07 19.41
N GLU A 419 -2.44 -4.16 19.64
CA GLU A 419 -3.75 -4.16 18.95
C GLU A 419 -3.75 -3.39 17.61
N ALA A 420 -2.62 -2.76 17.23
CA ALA A 420 -2.54 -1.88 16.07
C ALA A 420 -2.19 -2.57 14.73
N SER A 421 -1.95 -3.89 14.71
CA SER A 421 -1.30 -4.58 13.59
C SER A 421 -2.18 -5.55 12.79
N GLU A 422 -3.50 -5.57 13.00
CA GLU A 422 -4.39 -6.46 12.25
C GLU A 422 -4.49 -6.04 10.78
N VAL A 423 -4.00 -6.90 9.86
CA VAL A 423 -4.14 -6.73 8.41
C VAL A 423 -5.58 -7.07 8.02
N LEU A 424 -6.34 -6.10 7.52
CA LEU A 424 -7.73 -6.31 7.12
C LEU A 424 -7.80 -7.10 5.80
N VAL A 425 -6.99 -6.68 4.82
CA VAL A 425 -6.89 -7.28 3.48
C VAL A 425 -5.48 -7.12 2.97
N SER A 426 -4.94 -8.16 2.31
CA SER A 426 -3.70 -8.10 1.52
C SER A 426 -4.00 -8.52 0.08
N ILE A 427 -3.60 -7.72 -0.89
CA ILE A 427 -3.92 -7.96 -2.32
C ILE A 427 -2.69 -7.71 -3.21
N PRO A 428 -2.44 -8.53 -4.24
CA PRO A 428 -1.38 -8.26 -5.20
C PRO A 428 -1.69 -6.99 -6.01
N CYS A 429 -0.69 -6.13 -6.16
CA CYS A 429 -0.78 -4.91 -6.94
C CYS A 429 0.58 -4.47 -7.49
N VAL A 430 0.55 -3.56 -8.46
CA VAL A 430 1.73 -2.95 -9.06
C VAL A 430 1.77 -1.47 -8.67
N LEU A 431 2.80 -1.07 -7.93
CA LEU A 431 3.10 0.32 -7.65
C LEU A 431 3.76 0.95 -8.86
N VAL A 432 3.04 1.87 -9.51
CA VAL A 432 3.49 2.60 -10.69
C VAL A 432 4.16 3.90 -10.25
N THR A 433 5.40 4.10 -10.66
CA THR A 433 6.12 5.35 -10.46
C THR A 433 6.79 5.78 -11.77
N PRO A 434 7.17 7.07 -11.93
CA PRO A 434 7.77 7.53 -13.18
C PRO A 434 9.06 6.79 -13.52
N LYS A 435 9.84 6.41 -12.50
CA LYS A 435 11.12 5.72 -12.68
C LYS A 435 11.00 4.22 -12.95
N ARG A 436 9.99 3.56 -12.37
CA ARG A 436 9.89 2.10 -12.33
C ARG A 436 8.52 1.63 -11.89
N LYS A 437 8.22 0.37 -12.20
CA LYS A 437 7.02 -0.35 -11.76
C LYS A 437 7.44 -1.48 -10.83
N LEU A 438 6.85 -1.54 -9.65
CA LEU A 438 7.17 -2.56 -8.64
C LEU A 438 5.95 -3.43 -8.41
N ALA A 439 6.07 -4.73 -8.66
CA ALA A 439 5.05 -5.71 -8.33
C ALA A 439 5.19 -6.11 -6.87
N GLY A 440 4.08 -6.15 -6.15
CA GLY A 440 4.04 -6.42 -4.72
C GLY A 440 2.66 -6.71 -4.18
N HIS A 441 2.51 -6.62 -2.86
CA HIS A 441 1.23 -6.74 -2.16
C HIS A 441 0.92 -5.44 -1.41
N LEU A 442 -0.34 -4.99 -1.44
CA LEU A 442 -0.86 -3.92 -0.60
C LEU A 442 -1.67 -4.51 0.54
N ALA A 443 -1.20 -4.30 1.77
CA ALA A 443 -1.93 -4.58 2.99
C ALA A 443 -2.64 -3.31 3.49
N VAL A 444 -3.95 -3.41 3.66
CA VAL A 444 -4.79 -2.36 4.27
C VAL A 444 -4.96 -2.69 5.75
N MET A 445 -4.46 -1.83 6.63
CA MET A 445 -4.56 -1.96 8.09
C MET A 445 -5.44 -0.84 8.65
N LYS A 446 -5.83 -0.92 9.94
CA LYS A 446 -6.72 0.08 10.57
C LYS A 446 -6.15 1.52 10.55
N ASN A 447 -4.84 1.67 10.74
CA ASN A 447 -4.17 2.97 10.86
C ASN A 447 -3.18 3.29 9.73
N VAL A 448 -2.77 2.30 8.93
CA VAL A 448 -1.68 2.41 7.94
C VAL A 448 -1.98 1.58 6.69
N LEU A 449 -1.58 2.07 5.52
CA LEU A 449 -1.44 1.30 4.29
C LEU A 449 0.01 0.84 4.14
N HIS A 450 0.25 -0.44 3.88
CA HIS A 450 1.59 -1.01 3.72
C HIS A 450 1.72 -1.70 2.36
N PHE A 451 2.70 -1.29 1.55
CA PHE A 451 3.04 -1.94 0.29
C PHE A 451 4.38 -2.70 0.40
N PHE A 452 4.37 -3.95 -0.03
CA PHE A 452 5.49 -4.88 -0.03
C PHE A 452 5.91 -5.20 -1.46
N ALA A 453 7.03 -4.64 -1.93
CA ALA A 453 7.58 -4.98 -3.25
C ALA A 453 8.25 -6.35 -3.22
N GLN A 454 8.02 -7.15 -4.26
CA GLN A 454 8.61 -8.47 -4.44
C GLN A 454 9.60 -8.49 -5.60
N PHE A 455 9.22 -7.93 -6.76
CA PHE A 455 10.06 -7.91 -7.95
C PHE A 455 9.82 -6.66 -8.80
N LEU A 456 10.83 -6.33 -9.62
CA LEU A 456 10.76 -5.25 -10.60
C LEU A 456 10.00 -5.72 -11.84
N VAL A 457 9.09 -4.89 -12.34
CA VAL A 457 8.33 -5.18 -13.57
C VAL A 457 9.06 -4.58 -14.76
N GLU A 458 9.44 -5.41 -15.73
CA GLU A 458 9.95 -4.97 -17.03
C GLU A 458 8.81 -4.60 -17.99
N GLY A 459 8.98 -3.54 -18.78
CA GLY A 459 8.02 -3.12 -19.81
C GLY A 459 6.74 -2.45 -19.29
N THR A 460 5.63 -2.72 -19.98
CA THR A 460 4.32 -2.10 -19.70
C THR A 460 3.67 -2.62 -18.45
N GLY A 461 4.00 -3.83 -17.98
CA GLY A 461 3.49 -4.34 -16.72
C GLY A 461 1.98 -4.54 -16.71
N GLY A 462 1.43 -5.02 -17.82
CA GLY A 462 0.01 -5.32 -18.00
C GLY A 462 -0.45 -6.56 -17.23
N SER A 463 -1.50 -7.22 -17.71
CA SER A 463 -2.14 -8.34 -16.98
C SER A 463 -1.22 -9.55 -16.78
N SER A 464 -0.20 -9.72 -17.64
CA SER A 464 0.79 -10.79 -17.56
C SER A 464 1.59 -10.81 -16.26
N VAL A 465 1.79 -9.63 -15.62
CA VAL A 465 2.52 -9.52 -14.35
C VAL A 465 1.83 -10.29 -13.23
N PHE A 466 0.49 -10.28 -13.22
CA PHE A 466 -0.29 -10.90 -12.16
C PHE A 466 -0.21 -12.43 -12.20
N ARG A 467 -0.02 -13.04 -13.38
CA ARG A 467 0.21 -14.49 -13.53
C ARG A 467 1.52 -14.96 -12.88
N ASN A 468 2.52 -14.08 -12.75
CA ASN A 468 3.79 -14.44 -12.12
C ASN A 468 3.69 -14.56 -10.59
N PHE A 469 2.72 -13.90 -9.96
CA PHE A 469 2.44 -14.12 -8.54
C PHE A 469 1.93 -15.56 -8.31
N ASP A 470 1.09 -16.07 -9.21
CA ASP A 470 0.58 -17.44 -9.15
C ASP A 470 1.69 -18.50 -9.36
N ALA A 471 2.66 -18.20 -10.24
CA ALA A 471 3.82 -19.07 -10.47
C ALA A 471 4.78 -19.11 -9.26
N SER A 472 4.98 -17.97 -8.58
CA SER A 472 5.76 -17.89 -7.33
C SER A 472 5.16 -18.77 -6.23
N ILE A 473 3.84 -18.72 -6.05
CA ILE A 473 3.11 -19.50 -5.04
C ILE A 473 3.23 -21.01 -5.32
N ASN A 474 3.22 -21.42 -6.59
CA ASN A 474 3.37 -22.83 -6.99
C ASN A 474 4.82 -23.35 -6.90
N SER A 475 5.82 -22.46 -7.04
CA SER A 475 7.24 -22.86 -6.93
C SER A 475 7.66 -23.27 -5.51
N ASP A 476 7.09 -22.64 -4.47
CA ASP A 476 7.35 -23.00 -3.07
C ASP A 476 6.72 -24.36 -2.68
N LEU A 477 5.66 -24.80 -3.36
CA LEU A 477 5.01 -26.10 -3.14
C LEU A 477 5.73 -27.28 -3.79
N THR A 478 6.65 -27.04 -4.74
CA THR A 478 7.39 -28.12 -5.43
C THR A 478 8.76 -28.41 -4.82
N MET A 479 9.25 -27.55 -3.92
CA MET A 479 10.52 -27.77 -3.20
C MET A 479 10.38 -28.61 -1.92
N SER A 480 9.16 -29.02 -1.54
CA SER A 480 8.91 -29.84 -0.35
C SER A 480 9.03 -31.36 -0.55
N ASP A 481 9.18 -31.86 -1.80
CA ASP A 481 9.14 -33.31 -2.09
C ASP A 481 10.49 -33.97 -2.41
N LEU A 482 11.63 -33.27 -2.28
CA LEU A 482 12.96 -33.81 -2.58
C LEU A 482 13.95 -33.82 -1.41
N LYS A 483 13.46 -33.79 -0.17
CA LYS A 483 14.30 -34.01 1.02
C LYS A 483 13.70 -35.00 2.00
N GLN A 484 13.66 -36.27 1.60
CA GLN A 484 13.74 -37.39 2.55
C GLN A 484 14.22 -38.68 1.86
N ARG A 485 15.54 -38.86 1.74
CA ARG A 485 16.24 -40.08 2.19
C ARG A 485 17.77 -40.05 1.96
N SER A 486 18.45 -40.17 3.10
CA SER A 486 19.77 -40.79 3.35
C SER A 486 21.04 -40.21 2.74
N LEU A 487 21.78 -39.52 3.62
CA LEU A 487 23.25 -39.55 3.70
C LEU A 487 23.78 -40.98 3.85
N LYS A 488 24.78 -41.33 3.04
CA LYS A 488 25.95 -42.16 3.41
C LYS A 488 27.03 -42.01 2.33
N TRP A 489 28.16 -41.41 2.67
CA TRP A 489 29.40 -41.47 1.87
C TRP A 489 30.01 -42.88 1.95
N PRO A 490 30.87 -43.23 0.97
CA PRO A 490 32.29 -43.29 1.32
C PRO A 490 33.28 -42.75 0.26
N PHE A 491 34.49 -42.56 0.77
CA PHE A 491 35.77 -42.06 0.27
C PHE A 491 36.41 -42.72 -0.98
N ALA A 492 37.49 -42.06 -1.45
CA ALA A 492 38.54 -42.42 -2.44
C ALA A 492 38.20 -42.07 -3.91
N GLY A 493 39.06 -41.51 -4.76
CA GLY A 493 40.49 -41.19 -4.78
C GLY A 493 40.93 -41.10 -6.26
N MET A 494 41.97 -40.31 -6.57
CA MET A 494 42.72 -40.21 -7.85
C MET A 494 42.11 -39.40 -9.04
N ASP A 495 42.69 -38.21 -9.27
CA ASP A 495 43.47 -37.77 -10.45
C ASP A 495 43.58 -38.71 -11.70
N PRO A 496 44.03 -38.23 -12.88
CA PRO A 496 43.62 -37.08 -13.70
C PRO A 496 43.52 -37.49 -15.20
N GLN A 497 43.28 -36.52 -16.11
CA GLN A 497 43.84 -36.41 -17.49
C GLN A 497 42.82 -36.08 -18.61
N LYS A 498 43.21 -35.03 -19.36
CA LYS A 498 43.14 -34.84 -20.84
C LYS A 498 41.77 -34.95 -21.52
N GLY A 499 41.36 -34.05 -22.40
CA GLY A 499 42.04 -32.95 -23.07
C GLY A 499 41.22 -32.54 -24.32
N THR A 500 41.56 -31.35 -24.84
CA THR A 500 41.57 -31.01 -26.27
C THR A 500 40.24 -30.71 -26.99
N MET A 501 40.04 -29.40 -27.22
CA MET A 501 39.65 -28.68 -28.44
C MET A 501 38.74 -29.33 -29.51
N ILE A 502 37.71 -28.58 -29.95
CA ILE A 502 37.52 -28.00 -31.31
C ILE A 502 36.02 -27.71 -31.54
N GLY A 503 35.71 -26.47 -31.97
CA GLY A 503 34.87 -26.22 -33.15
C GLY A 503 33.35 -26.17 -33.01
N ASN A 504 32.84 -24.95 -33.14
CA ASN A 504 31.50 -24.55 -33.61
C ASN A 504 30.73 -25.58 -34.45
N VAL A 505 29.49 -25.87 -34.04
CA VAL A 505 28.33 -26.03 -34.93
C VAL A 505 27.08 -25.52 -34.21
N GLU A 506 26.47 -24.46 -34.74
CA GLU A 506 25.10 -24.05 -34.42
C GLU A 506 24.12 -25.16 -34.82
N LEU A 507 23.26 -25.55 -33.88
CA LEU A 507 22.02 -26.24 -34.20
C LEU A 507 20.91 -25.67 -33.32
N ILE A 508 20.05 -24.94 -34.01
CA ILE A 508 18.75 -24.41 -33.61
C ILE A 508 17.93 -25.54 -32.98
N ASN A 509 17.50 -25.37 -31.72
CA ASN A 509 16.16 -25.77 -31.32
C ASN A 509 15.71 -25.00 -30.08
N GLY A 510 14.50 -24.45 -30.19
CA GLY A 510 13.91 -23.55 -29.21
C GLY A 510 13.61 -24.21 -27.87
N ASN A 511 13.83 -23.44 -26.81
CA ASN A 511 12.93 -23.31 -25.68
C ASN A 511 13.31 -22.03 -24.93
N GLY A 512 12.33 -21.14 -24.78
CA GLY A 512 12.48 -19.79 -24.24
C GLY A 512 13.08 -19.79 -22.84
N SER A 513 14.16 -19.03 -22.67
CA SER A 513 14.76 -18.80 -21.35
C SER A 513 13.80 -17.99 -20.49
N VAL A 514 13.37 -18.56 -19.35
CA VAL A 514 12.85 -17.78 -18.23
C VAL A 514 13.99 -16.90 -17.73
N LYS A 515 14.02 -15.63 -18.13
CA LYS A 515 14.95 -14.64 -17.58
C LYS A 515 14.64 -14.51 -16.09
N LEU A 516 15.64 -14.81 -15.26
CA LEU A 516 15.59 -14.76 -13.81
C LEU A 516 15.13 -13.36 -13.34
N MET A 517 13.92 -13.24 -12.81
CA MET A 517 13.39 -11.97 -12.30
C MET A 517 14.16 -11.52 -11.06
N ARG A 518 14.65 -10.27 -11.06
CA ARG A 518 15.37 -9.71 -9.92
C ARG A 518 14.42 -9.45 -8.74
N CYS A 519 14.59 -10.22 -7.66
CA CYS A 519 13.88 -10.00 -6.40
C CYS A 519 14.33 -8.67 -5.76
N VAL A 520 13.38 -7.77 -5.51
CA VAL A 520 13.62 -6.47 -4.87
C VAL A 520 12.73 -6.39 -3.64
N LYS A 521 13.31 -6.60 -2.45
CA LYS A 521 12.61 -6.38 -1.18
C LYS A 521 12.62 -4.90 -0.83
N ARG A 522 11.47 -4.22 -0.99
CA ARG A 522 11.27 -2.82 -0.60
C ARG A 522 9.88 -2.63 0.01
N HIS A 523 9.81 -1.86 1.09
CA HIS A 523 8.58 -1.63 1.83
C HIS A 523 8.20 -0.14 1.77
N ARG A 524 6.91 0.17 1.75
CA ARG A 524 6.40 1.55 1.86
C ARG A 524 5.17 1.60 2.75
N ARG A 525 5.10 2.59 3.65
CA ARG A 525 3.98 2.80 4.57
C ARG A 525 3.38 4.19 4.41
N TRP A 526 2.06 4.30 4.51
CA TRP A 526 1.34 5.57 4.48
C TRP A 526 0.27 5.62 5.58
N SER A 527 0.17 6.73 6.30
CA SER A 527 -0.83 6.89 7.37
C SER A 527 -2.24 7.03 6.80
N MET A 528 -3.19 6.29 7.37
CA MET A 528 -4.60 6.34 6.97
C MET A 528 -5.23 7.71 7.26
N ALA A 529 -4.83 8.37 8.35
CA ALA A 529 -5.34 9.67 8.78
C ALA A 529 -5.10 10.78 7.74
N LYS A 530 -3.99 10.67 7.00
CA LYS A 530 -3.50 11.68 6.06
C LYS A 530 -4.08 11.54 4.65
N ILE A 531 -4.90 10.53 4.38
CA ILE A 531 -5.52 10.35 3.07
C ILE A 531 -6.60 11.42 2.88
N LYS A 532 -6.45 12.19 1.80
CA LYS A 532 -7.35 13.28 1.37
C LYS A 532 -8.35 12.82 0.33
N ALA A 533 -7.96 12.00 -0.63
CA ALA A 533 -8.84 11.49 -1.67
C ALA A 533 -8.32 10.16 -2.25
N VAL A 534 -9.23 9.31 -2.73
CA VAL A 534 -8.92 8.07 -3.44
C VAL A 534 -9.70 8.07 -4.75
N HIS A 535 -8.97 8.14 -5.86
CA HIS A 535 -9.53 8.24 -7.21
C HIS A 535 -9.46 6.92 -7.93
N TRP A 536 -10.58 6.50 -8.51
CA TRP A 536 -10.60 5.38 -9.44
C TRP A 536 -10.14 5.85 -10.82
N THR A 537 -9.08 5.23 -11.34
CA THR A 537 -8.44 5.67 -12.58
C THR A 537 -8.11 4.48 -13.48
N ARG A 538 -7.54 4.79 -14.65
CA ARG A 538 -7.20 3.81 -15.67
C ARG A 538 -5.71 3.53 -15.70
N TYR A 539 -5.35 2.32 -16.08
CA TYR A 539 -3.99 1.93 -16.46
C TYR A 539 -4.06 1.16 -17.78
N LEU A 540 -3.30 1.61 -18.78
CA LEU A 540 -3.37 1.09 -20.15
C LEU A 540 -4.83 1.03 -20.65
N LEU A 541 -5.56 2.14 -20.48
CA LEU A 541 -6.98 2.30 -20.85
C LEU A 541 -8.00 1.39 -20.11
N ARG A 542 -7.59 0.59 -19.11
CA ARG A 542 -8.48 -0.26 -18.29
C ARG A 542 -8.69 0.31 -16.89
N TYR A 543 -9.89 0.18 -16.32
CA TYR A 543 -10.24 0.68 -14.98
C TYR A 543 -9.72 -0.20 -13.81
N THR A 544 -8.45 -0.59 -13.88
CA THR A 544 -7.79 -1.49 -12.93
C THR A 544 -6.92 -0.76 -11.91
N ALA A 545 -6.95 0.58 -11.84
CA ALA A 545 -6.03 1.36 -11.01
C ALA A 545 -6.72 2.34 -10.06
N ILE A 546 -6.03 2.69 -8.98
CA ILE A 546 -6.41 3.77 -8.06
C ILE A 546 -5.24 4.74 -7.86
N GLU A 547 -5.57 6.01 -7.65
CA GLU A 547 -4.61 7.05 -7.23
C GLU A 547 -5.03 7.62 -5.87
N ILE A 548 -4.11 7.59 -4.91
CA ILE A 548 -4.33 8.03 -3.52
C ILE A 548 -3.61 9.36 -3.31
N PHE A 549 -4.37 10.36 -2.84
CA PHE A 549 -3.88 11.71 -2.55
C PHE A 549 -3.83 11.94 -1.04
N PHE A 550 -2.80 12.64 -0.58
CA PHE A 550 -2.55 12.90 0.84
C PHE A 550 -2.72 14.40 1.17
N SER A 551 -3.07 14.69 2.42
CA SER A 551 -3.23 16.07 2.93
C SER A 551 -1.90 16.71 3.33
N ASP A 552 -0.86 15.91 3.55
CA ASP A 552 0.47 16.36 3.92
C ASP A 552 1.39 16.45 2.71
N SER A 553 0.99 17.07 1.58
CA SER A 553 1.78 17.32 0.34
C SER A 553 2.78 16.23 -0.08
N VAL A 554 2.53 14.96 0.27
CA VAL A 554 3.28 13.79 -0.18
C VAL A 554 2.81 13.48 -1.60
N ALA A 555 3.75 13.09 -2.48
CA ALA A 555 3.41 12.66 -3.83
C ALA A 555 2.26 11.64 -3.82
N PRO A 556 1.24 11.79 -4.67
CA PRO A 556 0.19 10.81 -4.83
C PRO A 556 0.76 9.42 -5.14
N VAL A 557 0.04 8.39 -4.74
CA VAL A 557 0.44 6.99 -4.94
C VAL A 557 -0.46 6.36 -5.98
N PHE A 558 0.12 5.78 -7.03
CA PHE A 558 -0.60 5.13 -8.11
C PHE A 558 -0.42 3.61 -8.06
N LEU A 559 -1.53 2.87 -7.94
CA LEU A 559 -1.54 1.41 -7.79
C LEU A 559 -2.42 0.79 -8.86
N ASN A 560 -1.89 -0.18 -9.61
CA ASN A 560 -2.63 -1.00 -10.56
C ASN A 560 -2.91 -2.39 -9.96
N PHE A 561 -4.08 -2.94 -10.23
CA PHE A 561 -4.56 -4.22 -9.73
C PHE A 561 -4.85 -5.19 -10.88
N ALA A 562 -5.09 -6.46 -10.54
CA ALA A 562 -5.37 -7.51 -11.52
C ALA A 562 -6.72 -7.30 -12.22
N SER A 563 -7.74 -6.86 -11.48
CA SER A 563 -9.10 -6.66 -12.03
C SER A 563 -9.72 -5.32 -11.66
N GLN A 564 -10.74 -4.94 -12.44
CA GLN A 564 -11.57 -3.77 -12.16
C GLN A 564 -12.30 -3.88 -10.81
N LYS A 565 -12.71 -5.10 -10.44
CA LYS A 565 -13.41 -5.37 -9.18
C LYS A 565 -12.49 -5.12 -7.99
N ASP A 566 -11.26 -5.63 -8.06
CA ASP A 566 -10.26 -5.47 -6.99
C ASP A 566 -9.96 -4.00 -6.71
N ALA A 567 -9.72 -3.21 -7.76
CA ALA A 567 -9.46 -1.77 -7.62
C ALA A 567 -10.61 -1.04 -6.92
N LYS A 568 -11.85 -1.40 -7.25
CA LYS A 568 -13.05 -0.78 -6.68
C LYS A 568 -13.29 -1.21 -5.22
N ASP A 569 -13.15 -2.50 -4.92
CA ASP A 569 -13.39 -3.04 -3.59
C ASP A 569 -12.34 -2.51 -2.60
N ILE A 570 -11.06 -2.49 -2.99
CA ILE A 570 -9.97 -1.93 -2.19
C ILE A 570 -10.11 -0.42 -2.03
N GLY A 571 -10.45 0.31 -3.10
CA GLY A 571 -10.65 1.76 -3.02
C GLY A 571 -11.75 2.15 -2.03
N ASN A 572 -12.88 1.42 -2.03
CA ASN A 572 -13.96 1.63 -1.06
C ASN A 572 -13.55 1.22 0.36
N LEU A 573 -12.79 0.14 0.51
CA LEU A 573 -12.27 -0.31 1.81
C LEU A 573 -11.39 0.77 2.43
N ILE A 574 -10.41 1.31 1.68
CA ILE A 574 -9.51 2.36 2.16
C ILE A 574 -10.29 3.59 2.66
N VAL A 575 -11.26 4.06 1.87
CA VAL A 575 -12.10 5.21 2.25
C VAL A 575 -12.93 4.93 3.50
N THR A 576 -13.52 3.74 3.60
CA THR A 576 -14.34 3.34 4.75
C THR A 576 -13.48 3.23 6.01
N THR A 577 -12.35 2.52 5.94
CA THR A 577 -11.41 2.37 7.06
C THR A 577 -10.87 3.72 7.52
N ARG A 578 -10.52 4.63 6.59
CA ARG A 578 -10.08 5.99 6.92
C ARG A 578 -11.16 6.79 7.64
N ASN A 579 -12.40 6.75 7.14
CA ASN A 579 -13.50 7.49 7.75
C ASN A 579 -13.86 6.91 9.12
N GLU A 580 -13.84 5.59 9.30
CA GLU A 580 -14.05 4.94 10.60
C GLU A 580 -12.90 5.25 11.59
N PHE A 581 -11.66 5.33 11.10
CA PHE A 581 -10.49 5.69 11.91
C PHE A 581 -10.58 7.12 12.47
N LEU A 582 -10.99 8.10 11.65
CA LEU A 582 -11.12 9.50 12.09
C LEU A 582 -12.44 9.79 12.80
N PHE A 583 -13.52 9.09 12.44
CA PHE A 583 -14.86 9.30 12.98
C PHE A 583 -15.48 7.98 13.46
N PRO A 584 -15.06 7.45 14.63
CA PRO A 584 -15.67 6.25 15.20
C PRO A 584 -17.17 6.45 15.47
N LYS A 585 -17.96 5.40 15.22
CA LYS A 585 -19.43 5.39 15.40
C LYS A 585 -19.77 5.79 16.85
N GLY A 586 -20.30 7.01 17.04
CA GLY A 586 -20.63 7.59 18.34
C GLY A 586 -20.27 9.08 18.50
N SER A 587 -19.44 9.63 17.60
CA SER A 587 -19.15 11.08 17.54
C SER A 587 -20.24 11.84 16.78
N GLY A 588 -20.98 12.70 17.49
CA GLY A 588 -22.07 13.48 16.92
C GLY A 588 -21.60 14.67 16.07
N ARG A 589 -22.08 14.72 14.83
CA ARG A 589 -22.47 15.93 14.06
C ARG A 589 -21.45 16.78 13.28
N ASP A 590 -20.16 16.45 13.17
CA ASP A 590 -19.28 17.15 12.21
C ASP A 590 -18.79 16.21 11.09
N LYS A 591 -19.62 16.03 10.05
CA LYS A 591 -19.27 15.29 8.81
C LYS A 591 -18.35 16.09 7.86
N SER A 592 -17.84 17.25 8.28
CA SER A 592 -17.10 18.21 7.45
C SER A 592 -15.73 17.72 6.94
N GLY A 593 -15.30 16.50 7.30
CA GLY A 593 -14.05 15.90 6.86
C GLY A 593 -14.17 14.49 6.30
N SER A 594 -15.37 13.96 6.06
CA SER A 594 -15.56 12.63 5.46
C SER A 594 -15.22 12.66 3.98
N ILE A 595 -14.42 11.70 3.52
CA ILE A 595 -14.08 11.57 2.08
C ILE A 595 -14.96 10.49 1.44
N SER A 596 -15.20 10.58 0.14
CA SER A 596 -15.87 9.55 -0.65
C SER A 596 -14.90 8.93 -1.65
N PHE A 597 -15.15 7.69 -2.03
CA PHE A 597 -14.42 7.06 -3.14
C PHE A 597 -14.84 7.73 -4.45
N VAL A 598 -13.88 8.28 -5.17
CA VAL A 598 -14.14 9.03 -6.41
C VAL A 598 -14.23 8.04 -7.56
N ASP A 599 -15.46 7.59 -7.83
CA ASP A 599 -15.79 6.84 -9.03
C ASP A 599 -16.09 7.76 -10.21
N ARG A 600 -16.45 7.18 -11.37
CA ARG A 600 -16.76 7.95 -12.59
C ARG A 600 -17.92 8.94 -12.39
N ARG A 601 -18.92 8.61 -11.56
CA ARG A 601 -20.09 9.49 -11.33
C ARG A 601 -19.71 10.64 -10.41
N ALA A 602 -19.02 10.34 -9.30
CA ALA A 602 -18.49 11.34 -8.39
C ALA A 602 -17.51 12.29 -9.10
N ALA A 603 -16.64 11.77 -9.98
CA ALA A 603 -15.74 12.58 -10.80
C ALA A 603 -16.51 13.54 -11.72
N GLN A 604 -17.63 13.09 -12.32
CA GLN A 604 -18.49 13.95 -13.12
C GLN A 604 -19.15 15.06 -12.29
N GLU A 605 -19.70 14.73 -11.12
CA GLU A 605 -20.34 15.70 -10.22
C GLU A 605 -19.34 16.76 -9.72
N MET A 606 -18.12 16.34 -9.39
CA MET A 606 -17.03 17.25 -9.05
C MET A 606 -16.64 18.12 -10.26
N ALA A 607 -16.54 17.56 -11.45
CA ALA A 607 -16.25 18.32 -12.66
C ALA A 607 -17.32 19.39 -12.95
N GLU A 608 -18.60 19.09 -12.71
CA GLU A 608 -19.71 20.04 -12.86
C GLU A 608 -19.63 21.17 -11.81
N THR A 609 -19.30 20.85 -10.56
CA THR A 609 -19.12 21.83 -9.48
C THR A 609 -17.97 22.78 -9.78
N VAL A 610 -16.82 22.22 -10.17
CA VAL A 610 -15.62 22.97 -10.50
C VAL A 610 -15.82 23.80 -11.77
N ARG A 611 -16.55 23.29 -12.77
CA ARG A 611 -16.94 24.06 -13.95
C ARG A 611 -17.73 25.31 -13.59
N GLU A 612 -18.63 25.21 -12.61
CA GLU A 612 -19.41 26.36 -12.15
C GLU A 612 -18.53 27.38 -11.42
N SER A 613 -17.63 26.93 -10.54
CA SER A 613 -16.62 27.79 -9.90
C SER A 613 -15.73 28.50 -10.92
N TRP A 614 -15.27 27.78 -11.96
CA TRP A 614 -14.49 28.38 -13.05
C TRP A 614 -15.29 29.42 -13.84
N ARG A 615 -16.57 29.12 -14.10
CA ARG A 615 -17.49 30.05 -14.78
C ARG A 615 -17.69 31.33 -13.97
N ARG A 616 -17.79 31.23 -12.65
CA ARG A 616 -17.85 32.38 -11.72
C ARG A 616 -16.50 33.08 -11.50
N ARG A 617 -15.40 32.55 -12.05
CA ARG A 617 -14.02 33.00 -11.83
C ARG A 617 -13.51 32.84 -10.39
N ASP A 618 -14.09 31.91 -9.63
CA ASP A 618 -13.61 31.52 -8.30
C ASP A 618 -12.25 30.79 -8.38
N ILE A 619 -11.96 30.18 -9.53
CA ILE A 619 -10.69 29.49 -9.84
C ILE A 619 -10.14 29.95 -11.20
N THR A 620 -8.82 29.90 -11.35
CA THR A 620 -8.06 30.28 -12.56
C THR A 620 -8.22 29.25 -13.70
N ASN A 621 -7.84 29.64 -14.92
CA ASN A 621 -7.84 28.71 -16.07
C ASN A 621 -6.86 27.55 -15.83
N PHE A 622 -5.68 27.85 -15.30
CA PHE A 622 -4.68 26.84 -14.96
C PHE A 622 -5.21 25.80 -13.95
N GLU A 623 -5.79 26.27 -12.83
CA GLU A 623 -6.34 25.37 -11.81
C GLU A 623 -7.46 24.51 -12.38
N TYR A 624 -8.32 25.12 -13.21
CA TYR A 624 -9.39 24.38 -13.85
C TYR A 624 -8.87 23.25 -14.74
N LEU A 625 -7.86 23.53 -15.57
CA LEU A 625 -7.21 22.53 -16.41
C LEU A 625 -6.52 21.43 -15.60
N MET A 626 -5.87 21.76 -14.48
CA MET A 626 -5.25 20.76 -13.60
C MET A 626 -6.28 19.81 -12.97
N ILE A 627 -7.42 20.36 -12.53
CA ILE A 627 -8.52 19.56 -11.96
C ILE A 627 -9.12 18.67 -13.04
N LEU A 628 -9.41 19.20 -14.23
CA LEU A 628 -9.95 18.40 -15.34
C LEU A 628 -9.01 17.27 -15.75
N ASN A 629 -7.70 17.53 -15.84
CA ASN A 629 -6.71 16.48 -16.10
C ASN A 629 -6.76 15.38 -15.04
N THR A 630 -6.81 15.76 -13.76
CA THR A 630 -6.88 14.79 -12.64
C THR A 630 -8.17 13.97 -12.68
N LEU A 631 -9.32 14.60 -12.91
CA LEU A 631 -10.62 13.92 -13.04
C LEU A 631 -10.70 13.06 -14.32
N ALA A 632 -9.93 13.39 -15.35
CA ALA A 632 -9.81 12.61 -16.57
C ALA A 632 -8.82 11.44 -16.46
N GLY A 633 -8.32 11.15 -15.25
CA GLY A 633 -7.40 10.05 -14.96
C GLY A 633 -5.93 10.34 -15.28
N ARG A 634 -5.56 11.60 -15.57
CA ARG A 634 -4.15 11.97 -15.85
C ARG A 634 -3.34 12.07 -14.56
N SER A 635 -2.12 11.55 -14.60
CA SER A 635 -1.24 11.46 -13.42
C SER A 635 0.21 11.76 -13.77
N TYR A 636 0.93 12.37 -12.82
CA TYR A 636 2.38 12.51 -12.89
C TYR A 636 3.14 11.23 -12.56
N ASN A 637 2.49 10.22 -11.97
CA ASN A 637 3.11 8.93 -11.64
C ASN A 637 3.26 8.03 -12.87
N ASP A 638 2.38 8.19 -13.85
CA ASP A 638 2.37 7.44 -15.10
C ASP A 638 2.57 8.39 -16.29
N LEU A 639 3.78 8.35 -16.86
CA LEU A 639 4.18 9.22 -17.96
C LEU A 639 3.37 8.97 -19.25
N THR A 640 2.72 7.81 -19.38
CA THR A 640 1.89 7.48 -20.55
C THR A 640 0.55 8.22 -20.55
N GLN A 641 0.14 8.75 -19.38
CA GLN A 641 -1.07 9.54 -19.19
C GLN A 641 -0.79 10.84 -18.43
N TYR A 642 0.28 11.52 -18.83
CA TYR A 642 0.66 12.82 -18.28
C TYR A 642 -0.42 13.89 -18.52
N PRO A 643 -0.56 14.88 -17.61
CA PRO A 643 -1.47 16.01 -17.83
C PRO A 643 -1.17 16.78 -19.13
N VAL A 644 -2.23 17.28 -19.77
CA VAL A 644 -2.16 17.94 -21.09
C VAL A 644 -2.70 19.36 -20.98
N PHE A 645 -1.99 20.31 -21.58
CA PHE A 645 -2.34 21.72 -21.68
C PHE A 645 -2.31 22.19 -23.14
N PRO A 646 -3.12 23.18 -23.54
CA PRO A 646 -3.10 23.71 -24.89
C PRO A 646 -1.82 24.50 -25.16
N TRP A 647 -1.33 24.45 -26.40
CA TRP A 647 -0.64 25.62 -26.94
C TRP A 647 -1.55 26.86 -26.85
N VAL A 648 -1.04 27.94 -26.27
CA VAL A 648 -1.80 29.20 -26.12
C VAL A 648 -1.30 30.26 -27.08
N LEU A 649 0.02 30.48 -27.10
CA LEU A 649 0.66 31.45 -27.97
C LEU A 649 0.93 30.85 -29.36
N ALA A 650 0.77 31.66 -30.38
CA ALA A 650 1.19 31.38 -31.74
C ALA A 650 2.44 32.20 -32.14
N ASP A 651 2.59 33.40 -31.57
CA ASP A 651 3.72 34.27 -31.84
C ASP A 651 4.93 33.98 -30.93
N HIS A 652 5.97 33.43 -31.55
CA HIS A 652 7.26 33.12 -30.91
C HIS A 652 8.44 33.88 -31.57
N SER A 653 8.15 34.83 -32.46
CA SER A 653 9.15 35.54 -33.25
C SER A 653 9.24 37.04 -32.93
N SER A 654 8.16 37.65 -32.43
CA SER A 654 8.15 39.08 -32.14
C SER A 654 8.99 39.44 -30.90
N GLU A 655 9.51 40.67 -30.87
CA GLU A 655 10.25 41.22 -29.73
C GLU A 655 9.36 41.59 -28.54
N VAL A 656 8.08 41.91 -28.80
CA VAL A 656 7.11 42.26 -27.76
C VAL A 656 5.82 41.50 -28.02
N LEU A 657 5.28 40.90 -26.95
CA LEU A 657 4.05 40.12 -27.00
C LEU A 657 2.85 41.02 -26.69
N ASP A 658 1.98 41.23 -27.67
CA ASP A 658 0.74 42.01 -27.50
C ASP A 658 -0.47 41.08 -27.32
N PHE A 659 -1.09 41.13 -26.14
CA PHE A 659 -2.28 40.35 -25.80
C PHE A 659 -3.59 40.94 -26.34
N ASN A 660 -3.58 42.15 -26.91
CA ASN A 660 -4.76 42.71 -27.57
C ASN A 660 -4.92 42.17 -28.99
N LYS A 661 -3.86 41.63 -29.58
CA LYS A 661 -3.84 41.11 -30.94
C LYS A 661 -4.27 39.64 -30.96
N SER A 662 -5.35 39.33 -31.69
CA SER A 662 -5.85 37.94 -31.78
C SER A 662 -4.87 36.98 -32.45
N SER A 663 -4.04 37.45 -33.38
CA SER A 663 -3.03 36.61 -34.06
C SER A 663 -1.90 36.14 -33.14
N THR A 664 -1.75 36.76 -31.97
CA THR A 664 -0.79 36.33 -30.94
C THR A 664 -1.18 34.98 -30.36
N PHE A 665 -2.46 34.64 -30.38
CA PHE A 665 -3.01 33.44 -29.79
C PHE A 665 -3.29 32.37 -30.84
N ARG A 666 -3.14 31.11 -30.43
CA ARG A 666 -3.62 29.94 -31.16
C ARG A 666 -5.15 29.94 -31.22
N ASP A 667 -5.71 29.46 -32.33
CA ASP A 667 -7.11 29.09 -32.42
C ASP A 667 -7.39 27.85 -31.56
N LEU A 668 -7.95 28.08 -30.37
CA LEU A 668 -8.31 27.03 -29.39
C LEU A 668 -9.50 26.17 -29.84
N SER A 669 -10.21 26.54 -30.91
CA SER A 669 -11.33 25.76 -31.43
C SER A 669 -10.90 24.58 -32.30
N LYS A 670 -9.62 24.52 -32.68
CA LYS A 670 -9.04 23.53 -33.60
C LYS A 670 -7.94 22.70 -32.93
N PRO A 671 -7.83 21.39 -33.22
CA PRO A 671 -6.67 20.60 -32.82
C PRO A 671 -5.40 21.10 -33.54
N VAL A 672 -4.22 20.78 -33.00
CA VAL A 672 -2.92 21.23 -33.56
C VAL A 672 -2.79 20.88 -35.04
N GLY A 673 -3.19 19.67 -35.43
CA GLY A 673 -3.14 19.20 -36.81
C GLY A 673 -3.95 20.04 -37.81
N ALA A 674 -5.01 20.72 -37.35
CA ALA A 674 -5.91 21.53 -38.19
C ALA A 674 -5.61 23.04 -38.16
N LEU A 675 -4.52 23.46 -37.52
CA LEU A 675 -4.12 24.87 -37.47
C LEU A 675 -3.63 25.41 -38.81
N ASP A 676 -2.75 24.66 -39.48
CA ASP A 676 -2.26 25.01 -40.80
C ASP A 676 -3.17 24.40 -41.87
N THR A 677 -3.70 25.25 -42.77
CA THR A 677 -4.69 24.82 -43.76
C THR A 677 -4.10 23.86 -44.80
N LYS A 678 -2.87 24.09 -45.25
CA LYS A 678 -2.22 23.23 -46.27
C LYS A 678 -1.94 21.84 -45.71
N ARG A 679 -1.47 21.78 -44.45
CA ARG A 679 -1.28 20.50 -43.78
C ARG A 679 -2.60 19.80 -43.49
N PHE A 680 -3.63 20.56 -43.15
CA PHE A 680 -4.95 19.99 -42.88
C PHE A 680 -5.53 19.26 -44.10
N GLU A 681 -5.36 19.81 -45.32
CA GLU A 681 -5.75 19.14 -46.56
C GLU A 681 -5.12 17.74 -46.69
N VAL A 682 -3.83 17.59 -46.33
CA VAL A 682 -3.14 16.29 -46.34
C VAL A 682 -3.76 15.30 -45.34
N PHE A 683 -4.15 15.77 -44.16
CA PHE A 683 -4.82 14.91 -43.17
C PHE A 683 -6.24 14.54 -43.62
N GLU A 684 -6.96 15.47 -44.26
CA GLU A 684 -8.29 15.24 -44.79
C GLU A 684 -8.28 14.23 -45.94
N ASP A 685 -7.33 14.37 -46.87
CA ASP A 685 -7.13 13.41 -47.96
C ASP A 685 -6.76 12.04 -47.42
N ARG A 686 -5.88 11.95 -46.41
CA ARG A 686 -5.56 10.68 -45.74
C ARG A 686 -6.80 10.06 -45.10
N TYR A 687 -7.59 10.84 -44.37
CA TYR A 687 -8.79 10.35 -43.69
C TYR A 687 -9.82 9.79 -44.69
N ARG A 688 -10.07 10.52 -45.78
CA ARG A 688 -11.05 10.13 -46.81
C ARG A 688 -10.61 8.92 -47.63
N ASN A 689 -9.31 8.82 -47.93
CA ASN A 689 -8.76 7.74 -48.74
C ASN A 689 -8.32 6.51 -47.91
N PHE A 690 -8.36 6.58 -46.58
CA PHE A 690 -8.00 5.46 -45.72
C PHE A 690 -9.07 4.35 -45.82
N CYS A 691 -8.68 3.21 -46.36
CA CYS A 691 -9.54 2.04 -46.54
C CYS A 691 -8.82 0.81 -45.99
N ASP A 692 -9.12 0.47 -44.75
CA ASP A 692 -8.66 -0.74 -44.07
C ASP A 692 -9.88 -1.44 -43.45
N PRO A 693 -10.04 -2.77 -43.58
CA PRO A 693 -11.19 -3.49 -43.04
C PRO A 693 -11.20 -3.55 -41.50
N ASP A 694 -10.05 -3.54 -40.86
CA ASP A 694 -9.90 -3.73 -39.41
C ASP A 694 -9.66 -2.41 -38.67
N ILE A 695 -9.09 -1.41 -39.34
CA ILE A 695 -8.72 -0.12 -38.75
C ILE A 695 -9.71 0.98 -39.19
N PRO A 696 -10.39 1.66 -38.24
CA PRO A 696 -11.22 2.82 -38.57
C PRO A 696 -10.40 3.99 -39.10
N SER A 697 -10.95 4.80 -40.02
CA SER A 697 -10.30 6.01 -40.52
C SER A 697 -9.99 7.01 -39.40
N PHE A 698 -8.80 7.61 -39.45
CA PHE A 698 -8.30 8.58 -38.48
C PHE A 698 -7.51 9.71 -39.16
N TYR A 699 -7.46 10.89 -38.55
CA TYR A 699 -6.65 12.01 -39.06
C TYR A 699 -5.20 11.86 -38.60
N TYR A 700 -4.99 11.52 -37.33
CA TYR A 700 -3.66 11.52 -36.70
C TYR A 700 -3.23 10.14 -36.22
N GLY A 701 -2.12 9.63 -36.75
CA GLY A 701 -1.48 8.40 -36.26
C GLY A 701 -0.64 8.61 -34.99
N SER A 702 -0.17 9.84 -34.78
CA SER A 702 0.50 10.30 -33.56
C SER A 702 -0.49 10.96 -32.61
N HIS A 703 -0.32 10.77 -31.30
CA HIS A 703 -1.13 11.42 -30.28
C HIS A 703 -0.49 12.72 -29.77
N TYR A 704 -1.29 13.65 -29.26
CA TYR A 704 -0.81 14.94 -28.74
C TYR A 704 -0.10 14.84 -27.37
N SER A 705 -0.22 13.69 -26.70
CA SER A 705 0.42 13.39 -25.41
C SER A 705 0.91 11.95 -25.38
N SER A 706 2.21 11.76 -25.15
CA SER A 706 2.84 10.45 -24.99
C SER A 706 4.05 10.57 -24.08
N MET A 707 4.54 9.43 -23.57
CA MET A 707 5.75 9.40 -22.75
C MET A 707 6.95 10.04 -23.47
N GLY A 708 7.09 9.79 -24.78
CA GLY A 708 8.15 10.40 -25.59
C GLY A 708 8.07 11.92 -25.63
N ILE A 709 6.87 12.49 -25.71
CA ILE A 709 6.64 13.95 -25.71
C ILE A 709 7.01 14.56 -24.36
N VAL A 710 6.64 13.90 -23.24
CA VAL A 710 6.97 14.38 -21.90
C VAL A 710 8.48 14.37 -21.66
N LEU A 711 9.15 13.27 -22.04
CA LEU A 711 10.61 13.15 -21.93
C LEU A 711 11.35 14.08 -22.89
N TYR A 712 10.75 14.44 -24.02
CA TYR A 712 11.28 15.46 -24.93
C TYR A 712 11.29 16.84 -24.25
N TYR A 713 10.19 17.27 -23.64
CA TYR A 713 10.13 18.57 -22.96
C TYR A 713 10.98 18.62 -21.69
N LEU A 714 10.94 17.58 -20.85
CA LEU A 714 11.55 17.58 -19.51
C LEU A 714 12.98 17.02 -19.49
N LEU A 715 13.62 16.85 -20.66
CA LEU A 715 14.95 16.26 -20.82
C LEU A 715 16.01 16.78 -19.86
N ARG A 716 15.95 18.07 -19.49
CA ARG A 716 16.95 18.76 -18.66
C ARG A 716 16.74 18.60 -17.15
N LEU A 717 15.73 17.85 -16.72
CA LEU A 717 15.41 17.64 -15.32
C LEU A 717 15.50 16.17 -14.92
N GLU A 718 16.21 15.88 -13.83
CA GLU A 718 16.10 14.59 -13.16
C GLU A 718 14.73 14.47 -12.45
N PRO A 719 13.97 13.38 -12.67
CA PRO A 719 14.38 12.06 -13.16
C PRO A 719 14.27 11.78 -14.67
N PHE A 720 13.80 12.75 -15.45
CA PHE A 720 13.43 12.55 -16.85
C PHE A 720 14.64 12.40 -17.77
N THR A 721 15.78 13.01 -17.43
CA THR A 721 17.05 12.80 -18.12
C THR A 721 17.46 11.33 -18.15
N SER A 722 17.49 10.68 -16.97
CA SER A 722 17.74 9.24 -16.85
C SER A 722 16.72 8.40 -17.63
N LEU A 723 15.44 8.78 -17.59
CA LEU A 723 14.37 8.03 -18.28
C LEU A 723 14.45 8.15 -19.80
N HIS A 724 14.83 9.33 -20.30
CA HIS A 724 15.10 9.54 -21.73
C HIS A 724 16.24 8.66 -22.21
N ARG A 725 17.36 8.60 -21.46
CA ARG A 725 18.49 7.71 -21.79
C ARG A 725 18.06 6.25 -21.81
N TYR A 726 17.28 5.81 -20.81
CA TYR A 726 16.78 4.44 -20.75
C TYR A 726 15.94 4.09 -21.99
N LEU A 727 15.04 4.99 -22.40
CA LEU A 727 14.22 4.81 -23.60
C LEU A 727 15.05 4.71 -24.89
N GLN A 728 16.21 5.38 -24.93
CA GLN A 728 17.13 5.46 -26.07
C GLN A 728 18.33 4.49 -25.96
N GLY A 729 18.22 3.42 -25.16
CA GLY A 729 19.27 2.39 -25.07
C GLY A 729 20.55 2.83 -24.35
N GLY A 730 20.44 3.77 -23.42
CA GLY A 730 21.52 4.24 -22.55
C GLY A 730 22.24 5.52 -23.01
N LYS A 731 21.87 6.07 -24.18
CA LYS A 731 22.45 7.32 -24.72
C LYS A 731 21.37 8.39 -24.92
N PHE A 732 21.76 9.64 -25.14
CA PHE A 732 20.83 10.67 -25.58
C PHE A 732 20.45 10.42 -27.05
N ASP A 733 19.25 10.88 -27.43
CA ASP A 733 18.85 10.91 -28.84
C ASP A 733 19.77 11.85 -29.65
N HIS A 734 19.68 11.79 -30.97
CA HIS A 734 20.41 12.66 -31.87
C HIS A 734 20.08 14.13 -31.57
N ALA A 735 21.12 14.96 -31.47
CA ALA A 735 21.06 16.36 -31.07
C ALA A 735 19.94 17.15 -31.80
N ASP A 736 19.82 17.00 -33.12
CA ASP A 736 18.82 17.75 -33.92
C ASP A 736 17.36 17.37 -33.60
N ARG A 737 17.13 16.21 -32.96
CA ARG A 737 15.80 15.74 -32.52
C ARG A 737 15.49 16.11 -31.07
N LEU A 738 16.46 16.59 -30.31
CA LEU A 738 16.26 17.00 -28.93
C LEU A 738 15.51 18.34 -28.86
N PHE A 739 14.87 18.57 -27.71
CA PHE A 739 14.17 19.82 -27.46
C PHE A 739 15.16 20.98 -27.35
N GLN A 740 15.25 21.78 -28.41
CA GLN A 740 16.26 22.84 -28.54
C GLN A 740 15.69 24.25 -28.59
N SER A 741 14.48 24.45 -29.11
CA SER A 741 13.88 25.78 -29.33
C SER A 741 12.36 25.72 -29.22
N ILE A 742 11.77 26.73 -28.58
CA ILE A 742 10.31 26.88 -28.48
C ILE A 742 9.72 27.16 -29.86
N GLU A 743 10.25 28.14 -30.57
CA GLU A 743 9.78 28.52 -31.91
C GLU A 743 9.94 27.36 -32.90
N GLY A 744 11.10 26.69 -32.88
CA GLY A 744 11.36 25.53 -33.72
C GLY A 744 10.37 24.38 -33.45
N THR A 745 10.07 24.11 -32.17
CA THR A 745 9.08 23.09 -31.79
C THR A 745 7.68 23.46 -32.27
N TYR A 746 7.26 24.72 -32.08
CA TYR A 746 5.94 25.17 -32.53
C TYR A 746 5.80 25.09 -34.06
N LYS A 747 6.82 25.53 -34.82
CA LYS A 747 6.85 25.40 -36.28
C LYS A 747 6.81 23.94 -36.72
N ASN A 748 7.56 23.05 -36.06
CA ASN A 748 7.52 21.61 -36.34
C ASN A 748 6.14 21.01 -36.11
N CYS A 749 5.46 21.42 -35.03
CA CYS A 749 4.07 21.06 -34.77
C CYS A 749 3.06 21.63 -35.79
N LEU A 750 3.48 22.53 -36.71
CA LEU A 750 2.65 23.06 -37.81
C LEU A 750 3.02 22.47 -39.17
N THR A 751 4.26 22.06 -39.39
CA THR A 751 4.76 21.59 -40.69
C THR A 751 4.85 20.08 -40.79
N ASN A 752 5.28 19.38 -39.73
CA ASN A 752 5.47 17.94 -39.75
C ASN A 752 4.12 17.22 -39.59
N THR A 753 3.87 16.19 -40.41
CA THR A 753 2.63 15.41 -40.40
C THR A 753 2.58 14.37 -39.28
N SER A 754 3.72 14.00 -38.70
CA SER A 754 3.80 13.10 -37.54
C SER A 754 3.79 13.84 -36.20
N ASP A 755 3.61 15.16 -36.23
CA ASP A 755 3.87 16.01 -35.07
C ASP A 755 2.66 16.88 -34.71
N VAL A 756 1.90 16.41 -33.71
CA VAL A 756 0.66 17.05 -33.24
C VAL A 756 0.67 17.27 -31.72
N LYS A 757 1.85 17.42 -31.11
CA LYS A 757 2.00 17.54 -29.65
C LYS A 757 1.29 18.77 -29.11
N GLU A 758 0.60 18.59 -28.00
CA GLU A 758 0.15 19.68 -27.13
C GLU A 758 1.22 19.95 -26.04
N LEU A 759 0.94 20.91 -25.17
CA LEU A 759 1.85 21.29 -24.08
C LEU A 759 1.62 20.47 -22.80
N ILE A 760 2.58 20.60 -21.89
CA ILE A 760 2.53 20.09 -20.52
C ILE A 760 2.36 21.25 -19.53
N PRO A 761 1.85 21.02 -18.31
CA PRO A 761 1.61 22.07 -17.31
C PRO A 761 2.84 22.93 -16.98
N GLU A 762 4.04 22.36 -17.05
CA GLU A 762 5.31 22.96 -16.66
C GLU A 762 5.62 24.27 -17.41
N PHE A 763 5.12 24.42 -18.64
CA PHE A 763 5.22 25.65 -19.44
C PHE A 763 4.60 26.89 -18.76
N PHE A 764 3.76 26.69 -17.74
CA PHE A 764 2.99 27.74 -17.07
C PHE A 764 3.35 27.95 -15.59
N TYR A 765 4.35 27.23 -15.08
CA TYR A 765 4.79 27.43 -13.69
C TYR A 765 6.25 27.10 -13.38
N MET A 766 6.98 26.34 -14.23
CA MET A 766 8.32 25.85 -13.91
C MET A 766 9.34 26.29 -14.96
N PRO A 767 10.19 27.30 -14.70
CA PRO A 767 11.21 27.73 -15.67
C PRO A 767 12.38 26.75 -15.82
N GLU A 768 12.62 25.87 -14.84
CA GLU A 768 13.84 25.07 -14.73
C GLU A 768 13.98 24.01 -15.82
N PHE A 769 12.90 23.56 -16.47
CA PHE A 769 13.00 22.56 -17.55
C PHE A 769 13.63 23.13 -18.84
N LEU A 770 13.73 24.46 -18.95
CA LEU A 770 14.32 25.15 -20.09
C LEU A 770 15.82 25.35 -19.94
N VAL A 771 16.36 25.17 -18.73
CA VAL A 771 17.76 25.43 -18.38
C VAL A 771 18.50 24.13 -18.15
N ASN A 772 19.69 24.00 -18.71
CA ASN A 772 20.59 22.89 -18.46
C ASN A 772 21.36 23.08 -17.14
N SER A 773 20.65 23.21 -16.02
CA SER A 773 21.24 23.51 -14.70
C SER A 773 22.27 22.47 -14.23
N ASN A 774 22.17 21.24 -14.73
CA ASN A 774 23.07 20.14 -14.41
C ASN A 774 24.24 19.99 -15.40
N SER A 775 24.37 20.88 -16.39
CA SER A 775 25.44 20.87 -17.39
C SER A 775 25.57 19.55 -18.17
N TYR A 776 24.44 18.96 -18.57
CA TYR A 776 24.43 17.74 -19.38
C TYR A 776 25.06 17.95 -20.76
N HIS A 777 25.81 16.96 -21.23
CA HIS A 777 26.30 16.93 -22.60
C HIS A 777 25.22 16.38 -23.56
N LEU A 778 24.40 17.28 -24.12
CA LEU A 778 23.27 16.92 -24.99
C LEU A 778 23.65 16.72 -26.47
N GLY A 779 24.94 16.79 -26.80
CA GLY A 779 25.45 16.63 -28.16
C GLY A 779 25.59 17.94 -28.93
N VAL A 780 26.02 17.82 -30.18
CA VAL A 780 26.32 18.93 -31.09
C VAL A 780 25.43 18.77 -32.34
N LYS A 781 24.82 19.87 -32.78
CA LYS A 781 23.97 19.92 -33.98
C LYS A 781 24.79 19.71 -35.24
N GLN A 782 24.11 19.43 -36.36
CA GLN A 782 24.76 19.41 -37.68
C GLN A 782 25.46 20.74 -38.02
N ASP A 783 24.94 21.86 -37.51
CA ASP A 783 25.51 23.19 -37.71
C ASP A 783 26.78 23.46 -36.86
N GLY A 784 27.20 22.49 -36.03
CA GLY A 784 28.38 22.60 -35.16
C GLY A 784 28.12 23.23 -33.78
N GLU A 785 26.91 23.72 -33.52
CA GLU A 785 26.53 24.33 -32.24
C GLU A 785 26.18 23.26 -31.18
N PRO A 786 26.74 23.33 -29.96
CA PRO A 786 26.39 22.43 -28.86
C PRO A 786 24.99 22.73 -28.32
N ILE A 787 24.29 21.71 -27.85
CA ILE A 787 22.97 21.88 -27.21
C ILE A 787 23.14 22.13 -25.71
N GLY A 788 22.69 23.29 -25.26
CA GLY A 788 22.59 23.67 -23.84
C GLY A 788 21.15 24.01 -23.46
N ASP A 789 20.96 25.26 -23.03
CA ASP A 789 19.66 25.83 -22.70
C ASP A 789 18.73 25.87 -23.92
N VAL A 790 17.42 25.84 -23.67
CA VAL A 790 16.41 25.94 -24.73
C VAL A 790 16.37 27.37 -25.28
N SER A 791 16.44 27.53 -26.59
CA SER A 791 16.28 28.83 -27.24
C SER A 791 14.87 29.37 -27.03
N LEU A 792 14.80 30.52 -26.38
CA LEU A 792 13.55 31.21 -26.03
C LEU A 792 13.16 32.24 -27.09
N PRO A 793 11.86 32.57 -27.21
CA PRO A 793 11.40 33.67 -28.05
C PRO A 793 12.03 35.03 -27.68
N PRO A 794 12.20 35.96 -28.63
CA PRO A 794 12.82 37.27 -28.37
C PRO A 794 12.12 38.08 -27.26
N TRP A 795 10.79 38.00 -27.19
CA TRP A 795 10.00 38.67 -26.15
C TRP A 795 10.28 38.20 -24.71
N ALA A 796 10.90 37.03 -24.54
CA ALA A 796 11.31 36.53 -23.22
C ALA A 796 12.66 37.12 -22.75
N LYS A 797 13.35 37.90 -23.61
CA LYS A 797 14.63 38.57 -23.31
C LYS A 797 15.71 37.63 -22.75
N GLY A 798 15.69 36.36 -23.15
CA GLY A 798 16.60 35.33 -22.65
C GLY A 798 16.33 34.84 -21.22
N SER A 799 15.25 35.26 -20.56
CA SER A 799 14.86 34.77 -19.23
C SER A 799 13.79 33.66 -19.32
N PRO A 800 14.10 32.44 -18.84
CA PRO A 800 13.10 31.37 -18.69
C PRO A 800 11.94 31.74 -17.76
N GLU A 801 12.21 32.56 -16.74
CA GLU A 801 11.19 33.02 -15.79
C GLU A 801 10.19 33.94 -16.47
N GLU A 802 10.67 34.89 -17.28
CA GLU A 802 9.82 35.78 -18.07
C GLU A 802 9.02 34.98 -19.11
N PHE A 803 9.63 33.96 -19.74
CA PHE A 803 8.92 33.05 -20.64
C PHE A 803 7.72 32.38 -19.97
N VAL A 804 7.94 31.74 -18.82
CA VAL A 804 6.87 31.05 -18.09
C VAL A 804 5.82 32.02 -17.57
N ARG A 805 6.25 33.19 -17.07
CA ARG A 805 5.35 34.25 -16.58
C ARG A 805 4.41 34.74 -17.67
N ARG A 806 4.94 35.07 -18.86
CA ARG A 806 4.15 35.50 -20.02
C ARG A 806 3.22 34.40 -20.54
N ASN A 807 3.65 33.13 -20.52
CA ASN A 807 2.76 32.01 -20.85
C ASN A 807 1.60 31.89 -19.86
N ARG A 808 1.87 32.03 -18.55
CA ARG A 808 0.83 32.02 -17.52
C ARG A 808 -0.12 33.21 -17.67
N GLU A 809 0.41 34.40 -17.94
CA GLU A 809 -0.37 35.60 -18.22
C GLU A 809 -1.25 35.43 -19.46
N ALA A 810 -0.71 34.84 -20.54
CA ALA A 810 -1.46 34.52 -21.74
C ALA A 810 -2.58 33.51 -21.48
N LEU A 811 -2.32 32.47 -20.68
CA LEU A 811 -3.32 31.47 -20.30
C LEU A 811 -4.47 32.08 -19.46
N GLU A 812 -4.17 33.03 -18.59
CA GLU A 812 -5.17 33.73 -17.76
C GLU A 812 -5.80 34.95 -18.46
N SER A 813 -5.36 35.28 -19.68
CA SER A 813 -5.89 36.40 -20.46
C SER A 813 -7.38 36.27 -20.77
N GLU A 814 -8.03 37.40 -21.08
CA GLU A 814 -9.45 37.42 -21.40
C GLU A 814 -9.76 36.71 -22.73
N TYR A 815 -8.83 36.75 -23.69
CA TYR A 815 -8.96 36.02 -24.95
C TYR A 815 -9.05 34.51 -24.71
N VAL A 816 -8.13 33.96 -23.92
CA VAL A 816 -8.13 32.53 -23.59
C VAL A 816 -9.32 32.19 -22.72
N SER A 817 -9.61 32.96 -21.68
CA SER A 817 -10.79 32.76 -20.82
C SER A 817 -12.10 32.68 -21.63
N SER A 818 -12.21 33.48 -22.68
CA SER A 818 -13.37 33.48 -23.57
C SER A 818 -13.44 32.28 -24.52
N ASN A 819 -12.31 31.65 -24.88
CA ASN A 819 -12.23 30.62 -25.93
C ASN A 819 -11.82 29.22 -25.42
N LEU A 820 -11.30 29.09 -24.21
CA LEU A 820 -10.74 27.85 -23.66
C LEU A 820 -11.74 26.69 -23.62
N HIS A 821 -13.03 26.99 -23.42
CA HIS A 821 -14.10 26.02 -23.45
C HIS A 821 -14.16 25.21 -24.76
N HIS A 822 -13.75 25.79 -25.89
CA HIS A 822 -13.67 25.07 -27.17
C HIS A 822 -12.55 24.03 -27.20
N TRP A 823 -11.41 24.32 -26.59
CA TRP A 823 -10.32 23.36 -26.47
C TRP A 823 -10.68 22.22 -25.50
N ILE A 824 -11.37 22.56 -24.41
CA ILE A 824 -11.91 21.57 -23.47
C ILE A 824 -12.91 20.64 -24.20
N ASP A 825 -13.72 21.17 -25.11
CA ASP A 825 -14.62 20.34 -25.94
C ASP A 825 -13.87 19.31 -26.79
N LEU A 826 -12.68 19.64 -27.31
CA LEU A 826 -11.82 18.74 -28.09
C LEU A 826 -11.18 17.64 -27.22
N VAL A 827 -10.68 18.01 -26.04
CA VAL A 827 -9.84 17.11 -25.22
C VAL A 827 -10.65 16.31 -24.20
N PHE A 828 -11.59 16.94 -23.48
CA PHE A 828 -12.38 16.32 -22.40
C PHE A 828 -13.89 16.27 -22.68
N GLY A 829 -14.33 16.96 -23.74
CA GLY A 829 -15.74 17.19 -24.02
C GLY A 829 -16.30 16.43 -25.21
N TYR A 830 -17.38 16.96 -25.78
CA TYR A 830 -18.20 16.25 -26.77
C TYR A 830 -17.54 16.12 -28.15
N LYS A 831 -16.52 16.92 -28.47
CA LYS A 831 -15.74 16.85 -29.72
C LYS A 831 -14.55 15.89 -29.64
N GLN A 832 -14.42 15.12 -28.56
CA GLN A 832 -13.39 14.08 -28.44
C GLN A 832 -13.72 12.84 -29.30
N ARG A 833 -15.01 12.51 -29.48
CA ARG A 833 -15.46 11.28 -30.17
C ARG A 833 -16.72 11.52 -31.01
N GLY A 834 -17.02 10.57 -31.90
CA GLY A 834 -18.23 10.55 -32.71
C GLY A 834 -18.24 11.60 -33.82
N LYS A 835 -19.43 11.87 -34.37
CA LYS A 835 -19.62 12.83 -35.47
C LYS A 835 -19.03 14.23 -35.19
N PRO A 836 -19.21 14.82 -33.99
CA PRO A 836 -18.62 16.13 -33.69
C PRO A 836 -17.09 16.16 -33.75
N ALA A 837 -16.43 15.03 -33.46
CA ALA A 837 -14.98 14.91 -33.56
C ALA A 837 -14.52 14.81 -35.02
N VAL A 838 -15.29 14.17 -35.89
CA VAL A 838 -15.00 14.15 -37.35
C VAL A 838 -15.14 15.55 -37.93
N GLU A 839 -16.20 16.28 -37.59
CA GLU A 839 -16.45 17.66 -38.02
C GLU A 839 -15.37 18.64 -37.53
N ALA A 840 -14.79 18.38 -36.36
CA ALA A 840 -13.70 19.16 -35.79
C ALA A 840 -12.29 18.66 -36.16
N ALA A 841 -12.19 17.65 -37.04
CA ALA A 841 -10.94 17.00 -37.42
C ALA A 841 -10.09 16.51 -36.24
N ASN A 842 -10.73 15.89 -35.25
CA ASN A 842 -10.14 15.52 -33.96
C ASN A 842 -10.21 14.00 -33.70
N ILE A 843 -9.93 13.19 -34.72
CA ILE A 843 -9.89 11.72 -34.63
C ILE A 843 -8.45 11.22 -34.66
N PHE A 844 -8.04 10.55 -33.58
CA PHE A 844 -6.75 9.90 -33.42
C PHE A 844 -6.83 8.41 -33.75
N TYR A 845 -5.69 7.73 -33.75
CA TYR A 845 -5.63 6.28 -33.93
C TYR A 845 -6.51 5.55 -32.91
N TYR A 846 -7.27 4.54 -33.35
CA TYR A 846 -8.34 3.94 -32.55
C TYR A 846 -7.88 3.34 -31.21
N LEU A 847 -6.67 2.76 -31.15
CA LEU A 847 -6.09 2.21 -29.91
C LEU A 847 -5.80 3.25 -28.82
N THR A 848 -5.80 4.54 -29.16
CA THR A 848 -5.63 5.61 -28.15
C THR A 848 -6.90 5.82 -27.32
N TYR A 849 -8.04 5.29 -27.76
CA TYR A 849 -9.34 5.48 -27.13
C TYR A 849 -9.69 4.32 -26.21
N GLU A 850 -10.14 4.64 -25.00
CA GLU A 850 -10.76 3.68 -24.09
C GLU A 850 -11.89 2.91 -24.77
N GLY A 851 -11.94 1.59 -24.51
CA GLY A 851 -12.96 0.66 -24.99
C GLY A 851 -12.82 0.25 -26.45
N ALA A 852 -11.72 0.62 -27.13
CA ALA A 852 -11.49 0.25 -28.52
C ALA A 852 -11.14 -1.24 -28.71
N VAL A 853 -10.40 -1.81 -27.77
CA VAL A 853 -10.02 -3.23 -27.74
C VAL A 853 -10.25 -3.76 -26.33
N ASP A 854 -10.87 -4.93 -26.24
CA ASP A 854 -11.03 -5.65 -24.99
C ASP A 854 -9.87 -6.64 -24.81
N LEU A 855 -8.86 -6.23 -24.05
CA LEU A 855 -7.66 -7.03 -23.79
C LEU A 855 -7.95 -8.30 -22.96
N GLU A 856 -9.07 -8.36 -22.24
CA GLU A 856 -9.42 -9.50 -21.38
C GLU A 856 -9.93 -10.70 -22.18
N THR A 857 -10.58 -10.46 -23.32
CA THR A 857 -11.13 -11.51 -24.18
C THR A 857 -10.15 -12.05 -25.22
N MET A 858 -9.01 -11.38 -25.42
CA MET A 858 -7.98 -11.85 -26.35
C MET A 858 -7.32 -13.13 -25.80
N GLU A 859 -7.15 -14.17 -26.62
CA GLU A 859 -6.48 -15.41 -26.21
C GLU A 859 -4.96 -15.36 -26.43
N ASP A 860 -4.51 -14.68 -27.51
CA ASP A 860 -3.09 -14.58 -27.85
C ASP A 860 -2.34 -13.59 -26.94
N ASP A 861 -1.42 -14.12 -26.13
CA ASP A 861 -0.60 -13.36 -25.20
C ASP A 861 0.39 -12.42 -25.93
N LEU A 862 0.88 -12.79 -27.12
CA LEU A 862 1.85 -11.99 -27.87
C LEU A 862 1.18 -10.77 -28.51
N GLN A 863 0.02 -10.98 -29.13
CA GLN A 863 -0.81 -9.89 -29.65
C GLN A 863 -1.26 -8.96 -28.52
N ARG A 864 -1.65 -9.49 -27.35
CA ARG A 864 -2.03 -8.67 -26.19
C ARG A 864 -0.87 -7.79 -25.72
N ALA A 865 0.34 -8.35 -25.58
CA ALA A 865 1.52 -7.60 -25.18
C ALA A 865 1.88 -6.50 -26.21
N ALA A 866 1.79 -6.81 -27.50
CA ALA A 866 2.04 -5.82 -28.56
C ALA A 866 1.05 -4.64 -28.51
N ILE A 867 -0.24 -4.91 -28.27
CA ILE A 867 -1.25 -3.84 -28.11
C ILE A 867 -1.01 -3.04 -26.83
N GLU A 868 -0.69 -3.70 -25.71
CA GLU A 868 -0.34 -3.00 -24.45
C GLU A 868 0.85 -2.05 -24.64
N ASP A 869 1.90 -2.49 -25.34
CA ASP A 869 3.08 -1.69 -25.67
C ASP A 869 2.73 -0.54 -26.65
N GLN A 870 1.83 -0.78 -27.60
CA GLN A 870 1.37 0.27 -28.50
C GLN A 870 0.58 1.35 -27.74
N ILE A 871 -0.34 0.96 -26.85
CA ILE A 871 -1.11 1.89 -26.01
C ILE A 871 -0.19 2.72 -25.11
N ALA A 872 0.83 2.09 -24.52
CA ALA A 872 1.75 2.76 -23.61
C ALA A 872 2.64 3.80 -24.32
N ASN A 873 3.16 3.47 -25.51
CA ASN A 873 4.16 4.29 -26.20
C ASN A 873 3.57 5.35 -27.13
N PHE A 874 2.42 5.08 -27.75
CA PHE A 874 1.84 5.94 -28.79
C PHE A 874 0.71 6.86 -28.31
N GLY A 875 0.46 6.89 -26.99
CA GLY A 875 -0.38 7.87 -26.32
C GLY A 875 -1.80 7.39 -26.02
N GLN A 876 -2.38 7.96 -24.97
CA GLN A 876 -3.71 7.60 -24.47
C GLN A 876 -4.60 8.84 -24.44
N THR A 877 -5.82 8.76 -24.95
CA THR A 877 -6.80 9.86 -24.89
C THR A 877 -7.39 9.97 -23.45
N PRO A 878 -7.58 11.19 -22.88
CA PRO A 878 -8.14 11.34 -21.54
C PRO A 878 -9.58 10.81 -21.45
N ILE A 879 -10.08 10.55 -20.24
CA ILE A 879 -11.49 10.19 -20.06
C ILE A 879 -12.37 11.34 -20.58
N GLN A 880 -13.37 11.01 -21.40
CA GLN A 880 -14.39 11.96 -21.79
C GLN A 880 -15.29 12.26 -20.57
N ILE A 881 -15.17 13.47 -20.04
CA ILE A 881 -15.96 13.96 -18.91
C ILE A 881 -17.28 14.51 -19.43
N PHE A 882 -17.23 15.51 -20.30
CA PHE A 882 -18.45 16.21 -20.75
C PHE A 882 -18.97 15.63 -22.07
N ARG A 883 -20.26 15.30 -22.10
CA ARG A 883 -20.96 14.88 -23.34
C ARG A 883 -21.76 16.01 -24.00
N LYS A 884 -21.88 17.16 -23.33
CA LYS A 884 -22.53 18.36 -23.83
C LYS A 884 -21.48 19.43 -24.10
N LYS A 885 -21.84 20.43 -24.92
CA LYS A 885 -21.00 21.59 -25.20
C LYS A 885 -20.60 22.29 -23.90
N HIS A 886 -19.30 22.57 -23.76
CA HIS A 886 -18.77 23.25 -22.60
C HIS A 886 -19.24 24.72 -22.57
N PRO A 887 -19.70 25.24 -21.42
CA PRO A 887 -20.06 26.65 -21.30
C PRO A 887 -18.83 27.55 -21.41
N ARG A 888 -19.02 28.77 -21.93
CA ARG A 888 -18.02 29.84 -21.88
C ARG A 888 -17.82 30.32 -20.43
N ARG A 889 -16.61 30.77 -20.10
CA ARG A 889 -16.32 31.41 -18.80
C ARG A 889 -17.15 32.70 -18.65
N GLY A 890 -17.60 33.02 -17.44
CA GLY A 890 -18.37 34.23 -17.16
C GLY A 890 -17.56 35.52 -17.37
N PRO A 891 -18.22 36.68 -17.51
CA PRO A 891 -17.55 37.97 -17.62
C PRO A 891 -16.73 38.29 -16.34
N PRO A 892 -15.71 39.15 -16.42
CA PRO A 892 -14.95 39.57 -15.25
C PRO A 892 -15.88 40.23 -14.22
N ILE A 893 -15.74 39.85 -12.94
CA ILE A 893 -16.48 40.48 -11.84
C ILE A 893 -15.78 41.82 -11.54
N PRO A 894 -16.45 42.98 -11.68
CA PRO A 894 -15.79 44.30 -11.61
C PRO A 894 -15.21 44.67 -10.23
N ILE A 895 -15.51 43.92 -9.16
CA ILE A 895 -15.29 44.35 -7.76
C ILE A 895 -14.23 43.51 -7.04
N ALA A 896 -13.84 42.33 -7.53
CA ALA A 896 -13.09 41.36 -6.73
C ALA A 896 -11.57 41.62 -6.60
N HIS A 897 -10.97 42.44 -7.48
CA HIS A 897 -9.51 42.70 -7.48
C HIS A 897 -9.16 44.12 -7.95
N PRO A 898 -9.42 45.16 -7.13
CA PRO A 898 -9.15 46.54 -7.51
C PRO A 898 -7.68 46.80 -7.82
N LEU A 899 -6.71 46.12 -7.19
CA LEU A 899 -5.29 46.36 -7.51
C LEU A 899 -4.92 45.88 -8.91
N TYR A 900 -5.57 44.83 -9.38
CA TYR A 900 -5.30 44.27 -10.69
C TYR A 900 -6.00 45.05 -11.82
N PHE A 901 -7.27 45.41 -11.62
CA PHE A 901 -8.09 46.00 -12.70
C PHE A 901 -8.16 47.53 -12.67
N ALA A 902 -8.10 48.15 -11.49
CA ALA A 902 -8.28 49.59 -11.34
C ALA A 902 -7.56 50.12 -10.09
N PRO A 903 -6.22 50.06 -10.03
CA PRO A 903 -5.48 50.52 -8.85
C PRO A 903 -5.73 52.00 -8.54
N ASP A 904 -6.06 52.80 -9.56
CA ASP A 904 -6.43 54.22 -9.39
C ASP A 904 -7.74 54.45 -8.62
N SER A 905 -8.58 53.43 -8.48
CA SER A 905 -9.87 53.53 -7.76
C SER A 905 -9.72 53.49 -6.23
N ILE A 906 -8.56 53.10 -5.72
CA ILE A 906 -8.28 53.00 -4.29
C ILE A 906 -7.80 54.36 -3.78
N GLY A 907 -8.48 54.91 -2.76
CA GLY A 907 -8.14 56.17 -2.10
C GLY A 907 -8.17 56.05 -0.59
N LEU A 908 -7.63 57.03 0.12
CA LEU A 908 -7.74 57.12 1.58
C LEU A 908 -9.18 57.51 1.95
N THR A 909 -9.97 56.57 2.47
CA THR A 909 -11.41 56.76 2.69
C THR A 909 -11.75 57.09 4.15
N SER A 910 -11.00 56.57 5.11
CA SER A 910 -11.23 56.87 6.53
C SER A 910 -9.96 56.82 7.38
N ILE A 911 -10.00 57.58 8.48
CA ILE A 911 -8.94 57.67 9.49
C ILE A 911 -9.60 57.39 10.84
N VAL A 912 -9.20 56.31 11.48
CA VAL A 912 -9.70 55.90 12.80
C VAL A 912 -8.65 56.25 13.83
N CYS A 913 -8.88 57.31 14.61
CA CYS A 913 -7.99 57.71 15.70
C CYS A 913 -8.35 57.00 17.00
N ASP A 914 -7.35 56.60 17.78
CA ASP A 914 -7.57 56.09 19.13
C ASP A 914 -7.96 57.26 20.06
N THR A 915 -9.07 57.13 20.79
CA THR A 915 -9.59 58.20 21.70
C THR A 915 -8.86 58.24 23.05
N SER A 916 -7.78 57.46 23.19
CA SER A 916 -6.92 57.39 24.37
C SER A 916 -6.11 58.69 24.58
N PRO A 917 -5.95 59.18 25.82
CA PRO A 917 -5.16 60.38 26.12
C PRO A 917 -3.64 60.21 25.90
N CYS A 918 -3.17 58.99 25.61
CA CYS A 918 -1.78 58.70 25.28
C CYS A 918 -1.74 57.97 23.94
N SER A 919 -1.51 58.71 22.85
CA SER A 919 -1.41 58.12 21.51
C SER A 919 -0.11 57.34 21.38
N SER A 920 -0.21 56.01 21.29
CA SER A 920 0.95 55.12 21.14
C SER A 920 0.95 54.51 19.74
N ALA A 921 2.14 54.18 19.20
CA ALA A 921 2.26 53.67 17.84
C ALA A 921 1.50 52.34 17.66
N ILE A 922 0.81 52.17 16.52
CA ILE A 922 0.17 50.88 16.19
C ILE A 922 1.23 49.94 15.62
N LEU A 923 1.69 48.99 16.41
CA LEU A 923 2.76 48.06 16.04
C LEU A 923 2.28 46.91 15.15
N TYR A 924 1.02 46.49 15.29
CA TYR A 924 0.46 45.37 14.55
C TYR A 924 -0.97 45.65 14.08
N VAL A 925 -1.24 45.31 12.81
CA VAL A 925 -2.58 45.30 12.21
C VAL A 925 -2.74 43.95 11.51
N GLY A 926 -3.55 43.09 12.10
CA GLY A 926 -3.93 41.79 11.52
C GLY A 926 -5.38 41.79 11.08
N LEU A 927 -5.71 41.04 10.04
CA LEU A 927 -7.09 40.73 9.69
C LEU A 927 -7.32 39.22 9.81
N MET A 928 -8.34 38.83 10.56
CA MET A 928 -8.77 37.45 10.69
C MET A 928 -10.28 37.36 10.49
N ASP A 929 -10.71 36.60 9.49
CA ASP A 929 -12.09 36.55 9.00
C ASP A 929 -12.64 37.97 8.70
N SER A 930 -13.49 38.49 9.59
CA SER A 930 -14.07 39.84 9.53
C SER A 930 -13.63 40.71 10.71
N ASN A 931 -12.55 40.34 11.41
CA ASN A 931 -12.05 41.04 12.59
C ASN A 931 -10.66 41.64 12.31
N ILE A 932 -10.52 42.93 12.59
CA ILE A 932 -9.25 43.65 12.61
C ILE A 932 -8.68 43.56 14.03
N VAL A 933 -7.47 43.04 14.14
CA VAL A 933 -6.72 42.94 15.39
C VAL A 933 -5.66 44.03 15.40
N LEU A 934 -5.67 44.89 16.42
CA LEU A 934 -4.74 45.99 16.59
C LEU A 934 -3.96 45.81 17.90
N VAL A 935 -2.64 45.97 17.84
CA VAL A 935 -1.77 46.03 19.02
C VAL A 935 -0.94 47.31 18.98
N ASN A 936 -0.98 48.08 20.06
CA ASN A 936 -0.17 49.30 20.21
C ASN A 936 1.14 49.05 20.96
N GLU A 937 2.04 50.04 20.96
CA GLU A 937 3.34 50.02 21.65
C GLU A 937 3.20 49.80 23.17
N GLY A 938 2.09 50.24 23.77
CA GLY A 938 1.74 49.95 25.15
C GLY A 938 1.27 48.50 25.41
N LEU A 939 1.37 47.61 24.42
CA LEU A 939 0.84 46.25 24.39
C LEU A 939 -0.65 46.21 24.71
N THR A 940 -1.44 47.12 24.13
CA THR A 940 -2.90 47.11 24.26
C THR A 940 -3.52 46.47 23.02
N LEU A 941 -4.25 45.38 23.22
CA LEU A 941 -5.02 44.67 22.22
C LEU A 941 -6.40 45.32 22.06
N SER A 942 -6.80 45.62 20.81
CA SER A 942 -8.19 45.93 20.45
C SER A 942 -8.61 45.13 19.23
N VAL A 943 -9.88 44.70 19.20
CA VAL A 943 -10.45 43.90 18.10
C VAL A 943 -11.68 44.62 17.56
N LYS A 944 -11.66 44.98 16.28
CA LYS A 944 -12.73 45.72 15.59
C LYS A 944 -13.31 44.89 14.45
N MET A 945 -14.54 45.16 14.02
CA MET A 945 -15.13 44.51 12.84
C MET A 945 -14.66 45.18 11.53
N TRP A 946 -14.32 44.39 10.52
CA TRP A 946 -14.14 44.83 9.14
C TRP A 946 -15.46 44.68 8.38
N LEU A 947 -16.01 45.80 7.92
CA LEU A 947 -17.24 45.86 7.15
C LEU A 947 -16.91 45.81 5.65
N THR A 948 -17.46 44.82 4.94
CA THR A 948 -17.24 44.59 3.50
C THR A 948 -18.58 44.39 2.78
N THR A 949 -18.57 44.61 1.46
CA THR A 949 -19.72 44.42 0.58
C THR A 949 -20.16 42.95 0.44
N GLN A 950 -19.28 41.98 0.76
CA GLN A 950 -19.57 40.55 0.61
C GLN A 950 -20.43 39.96 1.73
N LEU A 951 -20.53 40.63 2.90
CA LEU A 951 -21.33 40.15 4.03
C LEU A 951 -22.85 40.08 3.74
N GLN A 952 -23.32 40.66 2.63
CA GLN A 952 -24.73 40.60 2.21
C GLN A 952 -25.09 39.35 1.37
N SER A 953 -24.14 38.47 1.06
CA SER A 953 -24.36 37.31 0.16
C SER A 953 -25.10 36.11 0.80
N GLY A 954 -25.36 36.14 2.11
CA GLY A 954 -25.88 34.97 2.86
C GLY A 954 -27.19 35.19 3.63
N GLY A 955 -27.80 36.37 3.54
CA GLY A 955 -29.06 36.70 4.22
C GLY A 955 -30.22 36.83 3.23
N ASN A 956 -31.39 36.30 3.59
CA ASN A 956 -32.63 36.42 2.82
C ASN A 956 -32.83 37.84 2.26
N TYR A 957 -33.13 37.92 0.96
CA TYR A 957 -33.46 39.16 0.25
C TYR A 957 -34.58 39.94 0.96
N THR A 958 -34.22 40.98 1.72
CA THR A 958 -35.13 42.07 2.07
C THR A 958 -34.54 43.38 1.57
N PHE A 959 -35.19 43.94 0.55
CA PHE A 959 -34.90 45.23 -0.08
C PHE A 959 -35.18 46.42 0.86
N SER A 960 -34.46 46.51 1.99
CA SER A 960 -34.49 47.67 2.87
C SER A 960 -33.11 48.02 3.41
N GLY A 961 -32.40 48.86 2.65
CA GLY A 961 -31.51 49.92 3.14
C GLY A 961 -30.26 49.52 3.94
N SER A 962 -29.17 49.17 3.25
CA SER A 962 -27.83 49.69 3.59
C SER A 962 -26.91 49.54 2.37
N ASP A 963 -26.42 50.67 1.88
CA ASP A 963 -25.53 50.73 0.71
C ASP A 963 -24.19 50.02 0.98
N PRO A 964 -23.56 49.41 -0.04
CA PRO A 964 -22.25 48.77 0.10
C PRO A 964 -21.18 49.79 0.53
N PHE A 965 -20.62 49.61 1.73
CA PHE A 965 -19.58 50.47 2.31
C PHE A 965 -18.46 49.63 2.93
N PHE A 966 -17.21 50.03 2.67
CA PHE A 966 -16.02 49.50 3.34
C PHE A 966 -15.71 50.36 4.56
N GLY A 967 -15.60 49.75 5.75
CA GLY A 967 -15.37 50.52 6.98
C GLY A 967 -14.97 49.69 8.18
N VAL A 968 -14.62 50.39 9.27
CA VAL A 968 -14.28 49.79 10.57
C VAL A 968 -15.48 49.92 11.49
N GLY A 969 -16.03 48.79 11.92
CA GLY A 969 -17.15 48.70 12.86
C GLY A 969 -16.72 48.93 14.32
N SER A 970 -17.69 48.82 15.24
CA SER A 970 -17.46 48.97 16.67
C SER A 970 -16.50 47.93 17.24
N ASP A 971 -15.86 48.27 18.36
CA ASP A 971 -14.98 47.37 19.09
C ASP A 971 -15.78 46.13 19.58
N ILE A 972 -15.31 44.93 19.20
CA ILE A 972 -15.85 43.65 19.69
C ILE A 972 -15.40 43.43 21.14
N LEU A 973 -14.20 43.93 21.47
CA LEU A 973 -13.60 43.88 22.78
C LEU A 973 -13.10 45.26 23.18
N SER A 974 -13.34 45.64 24.43
CA SER A 974 -12.72 46.83 25.03
C SER A 974 -11.19 46.68 24.98
N PRO A 975 -10.43 47.76 24.69
CA PRO A 975 -8.97 47.72 24.70
C PRO A 975 -8.41 47.13 26.01
N ARG A 976 -7.49 46.16 25.92
CA ARG A 976 -6.91 45.46 27.08
C ARG A 976 -5.40 45.35 26.97
N LYS A 977 -4.70 45.54 28.08
CA LYS A 977 -3.24 45.35 28.15
C LYS A 977 -2.90 43.86 28.15
N ILE A 978 -2.01 43.47 27.24
CA ILE A 978 -1.49 42.11 27.05
C ILE A 978 0.03 42.10 27.35
N GLY A 979 0.56 40.95 27.79
CA GLY A 979 2.00 40.76 27.95
C GLY A 979 2.66 41.39 29.19
N ILE A 980 3.98 41.16 29.30
CA ILE A 980 4.88 41.64 30.37
C ILE A 980 5.87 42.62 29.70
N PRO A 981 6.43 43.64 30.40
CA PRO A 981 7.35 44.60 29.77
C PRO A 981 8.51 43.96 29.00
N VAL A 982 8.86 44.56 27.88
CA VAL A 982 9.92 44.12 26.96
C VAL A 982 11.28 44.62 27.43
N PRO A 983 12.37 43.84 27.28
CA PRO A 983 13.73 44.31 27.59
C PRO A 983 14.12 45.53 26.73
N GLU A 984 14.89 46.46 27.31
CA GLU A 984 15.30 47.73 26.66
C GLU A 984 16.06 47.55 25.33
N ASN A 985 16.63 46.36 25.09
CA ASN A 985 17.44 46.05 23.91
C ASN A 985 16.64 45.42 22.75
N VAL A 986 15.32 45.24 22.89
CA VAL A 986 14.47 44.60 21.86
C VAL A 986 13.47 45.62 21.31
N GLU A 987 13.61 45.97 20.03
CA GLU A 987 12.64 46.81 19.33
C GLU A 987 11.39 45.99 18.99
N LEU A 988 10.27 46.28 19.66
CA LEU A 988 8.98 45.71 19.31
C LEU A 988 8.54 46.18 17.91
N GLY A 989 8.27 45.22 17.03
CA GLY A 989 7.70 45.48 15.71
C GLY A 989 6.58 44.51 15.36
N ALA A 990 6.02 44.66 14.17
CA ALA A 990 4.97 43.76 13.67
C ALA A 990 5.40 42.28 13.68
N HIS A 991 6.68 42.01 13.44
CA HIS A 991 7.29 40.67 13.45
C HIS A 991 7.20 39.92 14.79
N CYS A 992 6.84 40.61 15.89
CA CYS A 992 6.66 40.00 17.21
C CYS A 992 5.25 39.42 17.42
N PHE A 993 4.31 39.69 16.52
CA PHE A 993 2.90 39.34 16.67
C PHE A 993 2.40 38.51 15.49
N ALA A 994 1.53 37.53 15.75
CA ALA A 994 0.87 36.76 14.71
C ALA A 994 -0.53 36.30 15.16
N THR A 995 -1.51 36.31 14.26
CA THR A 995 -2.84 35.74 14.55
C THR A 995 -2.93 34.27 14.17
N MET A 996 -3.60 33.48 15.02
CA MET A 996 -3.84 32.05 14.85
C MET A 996 -5.34 31.72 14.92
N GLN A 997 -5.85 31.03 13.89
CA GLN A 997 -7.23 30.55 13.86
C GLN A 997 -7.29 29.06 14.20
N THR A 998 -8.18 28.69 15.12
CA THR A 998 -8.57 27.29 15.34
C THR A 998 -10.07 27.14 15.07
N PRO A 999 -10.58 25.92 14.81
CA PRO A 999 -12.00 25.71 14.55
C PRO A 999 -12.95 26.15 15.68
N SER A 1000 -12.44 26.31 16.90
CA SER A 1000 -13.21 26.71 18.09
C SER A 1000 -12.99 28.17 18.49
N GLU A 1001 -11.74 28.64 18.48
CA GLU A 1001 -11.36 29.97 18.98
C GLU A 1001 -10.21 30.58 18.19
N ASN A 1002 -10.10 31.90 18.32
CA ASN A 1002 -9.13 32.73 17.63
C ASN A 1002 -8.09 33.22 18.66
N PHE A 1003 -6.82 33.16 18.31
CA PHE A 1003 -5.70 33.48 19.20
C PHE A 1003 -4.74 34.51 18.58
N LEU A 1004 -4.07 35.27 19.44
CA LEU A 1004 -2.93 36.11 19.13
C LEU A 1004 -1.68 35.50 19.79
N ILE A 1005 -0.62 35.37 19.01
CA ILE A 1005 0.69 34.92 19.48
C ILE A 1005 1.56 36.17 19.63
N SER A 1006 2.17 36.32 20.80
CA SER A 1006 3.07 37.42 21.15
C SER A 1006 4.44 36.87 21.55
N CYS A 1007 5.51 37.42 20.99
CA CYS A 1007 6.89 37.14 21.38
C CYS A 1007 7.66 38.43 21.71
N GLY A 1008 8.97 38.33 21.95
CA GLY A 1008 9.80 39.45 22.42
C GLY A 1008 9.78 39.67 23.95
N ASN A 1009 9.23 38.73 24.71
CA ASN A 1009 9.16 38.84 26.17
C ASN A 1009 10.53 38.59 26.83
N TRP A 1010 10.78 39.23 27.98
CA TRP A 1010 11.99 39.03 28.79
C TRP A 1010 12.17 37.58 29.30
N GLU A 1011 11.12 36.78 29.28
CA GLU A 1011 11.10 35.40 29.80
C GLU A 1011 11.54 34.34 28.77
N ASN A 1012 12.07 34.75 27.61
CA ASN A 1012 12.43 33.87 26.48
C ASN A 1012 11.25 33.00 26.03
N SER A 1013 10.03 33.51 26.22
CA SER A 1013 8.78 32.81 25.98
C SER A 1013 7.97 33.46 24.86
N PHE A 1014 7.21 32.64 24.14
CA PHE A 1014 6.09 33.13 23.36
C PHE A 1014 4.77 32.81 24.08
N GLN A 1015 3.83 33.74 24.01
CA GLN A 1015 2.55 33.70 24.69
C GLN A 1015 1.42 33.51 23.69
N VAL A 1016 0.43 32.70 24.05
CA VAL A 1016 -0.81 32.48 23.31
C VAL A 1016 -1.94 33.18 24.07
N ILE A 1017 -2.57 34.15 23.43
CA ILE A 1017 -3.61 35.00 24.00
C ILE A 1017 -4.91 34.76 23.25
N SER A 1018 -6.02 34.52 23.94
CA SER A 1018 -7.32 34.39 23.27
C SER A 1018 -7.85 35.74 22.82
N LEU A 1019 -8.36 35.81 21.59
CA LEU A 1019 -8.99 36.99 21.02
C LEU A 1019 -10.48 37.09 21.36
N SER A 1020 -11.07 36.10 22.05
CA SER A 1020 -12.45 36.16 22.54
C SER A 1020 -12.55 36.85 23.90
N ASP A 1021 -11.55 36.66 24.78
CA ASP A 1021 -11.55 37.19 26.14
C ASP A 1021 -10.31 38.05 26.50
N GLY A 1022 -9.30 38.09 25.62
CA GLY A 1022 -8.05 38.81 25.83
C GLY A 1022 -7.14 38.19 26.91
N ARG A 1023 -7.39 36.95 27.34
CA ARG A 1023 -6.60 36.30 28.40
C ARG A 1023 -5.45 35.48 27.82
N MET A 1024 -4.34 35.43 28.54
CA MET A 1024 -3.23 34.53 28.22
C MET A 1024 -3.62 33.09 28.56
N VAL A 1025 -3.60 32.23 27.54
CA VAL A 1025 -3.96 30.80 27.63
C VAL A 1025 -2.73 29.95 27.93
N GLN A 1026 -1.63 30.19 27.23
CA GLN A 1026 -0.40 29.40 27.32
C GLN A 1026 0.85 30.29 27.18
N SER A 1027 1.94 29.91 27.85
CA SER A 1027 3.27 30.53 27.70
C SER A 1027 4.30 29.41 27.61
N ILE A 1028 5.07 29.36 26.52
CA ILE A 1028 6.01 28.28 26.21
C ILE A 1028 7.45 28.83 26.28
N ARG A 1029 8.31 28.18 27.07
CA ARG A 1029 9.71 28.55 27.33
C ARG A 1029 10.66 27.42 26.92
N GLN A 1030 11.05 27.39 25.66
CA GLN A 1030 11.93 26.34 25.12
C GLN A 1030 13.17 26.90 24.41
N HIS A 1031 13.06 28.10 23.83
CA HIS A 1031 14.20 28.83 23.32
C HIS A 1031 15.16 29.19 24.45
N LYS A 1032 16.47 29.25 24.13
CA LYS A 1032 17.50 29.60 25.11
C LYS A 1032 17.58 31.11 25.32
N ASP A 1033 17.20 31.88 24.32
CA ASP A 1033 17.23 33.34 24.31
C ASP A 1033 15.87 33.91 23.85
N VAL A 1034 15.77 35.24 23.79
CA VAL A 1034 14.55 35.96 23.39
C VAL A 1034 14.05 35.45 22.05
N VAL A 1035 12.75 35.16 21.98
CA VAL A 1035 12.05 34.83 20.73
C VAL A 1035 11.87 36.14 19.98
N SER A 1036 12.62 36.30 18.89
CA SER A 1036 12.76 37.55 18.15
C SER A 1036 11.62 37.77 17.17
N CYS A 1037 11.26 36.71 16.46
CA CYS A 1037 10.18 36.72 15.49
C CYS A 1037 9.36 35.46 15.66
N VAL A 1038 8.05 35.63 15.60
CA VAL A 1038 7.14 34.55 15.29
C VAL A 1038 6.90 34.71 13.80
N ALA A 1039 7.06 33.63 13.03
CA ALA A 1039 6.69 33.71 11.63
C ALA A 1039 5.23 34.19 11.61
N GLU A 1040 4.95 35.26 10.85
CA GLU A 1040 3.62 35.62 10.39
C GLU A 1040 3.70 35.56 8.87
N SER A 1041 2.93 34.69 8.25
CA SER A 1041 2.87 34.67 6.80
C SER A 1041 2.16 35.94 6.35
N CYS A 1042 2.94 36.88 5.80
CA CYS A 1042 2.44 38.01 5.02
C CYS A 1042 1.94 37.57 3.63
N ILE A 1043 1.00 36.62 3.62
CA ILE A 1043 -0.42 36.69 3.21
C ILE A 1043 -1.01 35.42 3.84
N CYS A 1044 -1.98 35.55 4.73
CA CYS A 1044 -2.63 34.48 5.49
C CYS A 1044 -1.72 33.80 6.52
N ALA A 1045 -2.00 34.04 7.80
CA ALA A 1045 -1.77 33.17 8.96
C ALA A 1045 -0.45 32.37 9.00
N ALA A 1046 0.33 32.53 10.08
CA ALA A 1046 1.33 31.53 10.47
C ALA A 1046 0.84 30.65 11.62
N VAL A 1047 -0.43 30.32 11.52
CA VAL A 1047 -0.76 28.92 11.37
C VAL A 1047 -0.80 28.66 9.89
N THR A 1048 -0.21 27.56 9.41
CA THR A 1048 -0.48 27.01 8.07
C THR A 1048 -1.95 27.22 7.67
N SER A 1049 -2.32 27.37 6.39
CA SER A 1049 -3.72 27.73 6.01
C SER A 1049 -4.81 26.84 6.61
N ASP A 1050 -4.44 25.66 7.10
CA ASP A 1050 -5.28 24.75 7.84
C ASP A 1050 -5.31 24.97 9.37
N GLY A 1051 -4.35 25.63 10.00
CA GLY A 1051 -4.30 25.84 11.44
C GLY A 1051 -3.41 24.88 12.23
N SER A 1052 -2.43 24.18 11.60
CA SER A 1052 -1.72 23.05 12.24
C SER A 1052 -0.31 23.33 12.73
N ILE A 1053 0.48 24.19 12.06
CA ILE A 1053 1.90 24.35 12.39
C ILE A 1053 2.24 25.83 12.62
N LEU A 1054 3.04 26.09 13.64
CA LEU A 1054 3.61 27.38 14.01
C LEU A 1054 5.15 27.29 13.98
N ALA A 1055 5.85 28.36 13.61
CA ALA A 1055 7.32 28.43 13.71
C ALA A 1055 7.78 29.70 14.44
N THR A 1056 8.83 29.57 15.24
CA THR A 1056 9.41 30.65 16.05
C THR A 1056 10.91 30.74 15.83
N GLY A 1057 11.44 31.96 15.78
CA GLY A 1057 12.86 32.27 15.63
C GLY A 1057 13.35 33.04 16.83
N SER A 1058 14.61 32.81 17.20
CA SER A 1058 15.18 33.38 18.42
C SER A 1058 16.57 33.97 18.18
N TYR A 1059 17.01 34.76 19.16
CA TYR A 1059 18.39 35.23 19.26
C TYR A 1059 19.38 34.08 19.55
N ASP A 1060 18.89 32.90 19.94
CA ASP A 1060 19.72 31.70 20.08
C ASP A 1060 20.15 31.04 18.75
N THR A 1061 19.95 31.75 17.63
CA THR A 1061 20.24 31.35 16.24
C THR A 1061 19.50 30.10 15.77
N THR A 1062 18.44 29.67 16.47
CA THR A 1062 17.62 28.51 16.11
C THR A 1062 16.20 28.90 15.69
N VAL A 1063 15.60 28.03 14.88
CA VAL A 1063 14.19 28.09 14.53
C VAL A 1063 13.50 26.83 15.05
N MET A 1064 12.41 26.97 15.80
CA MET A 1064 11.64 25.85 16.32
C MET A 1064 10.28 25.76 15.62
N VAL A 1065 9.87 24.53 15.32
CA VAL A 1065 8.59 24.20 14.67
C VAL A 1065 7.66 23.53 15.66
N TRP A 1066 6.43 24.00 15.77
CA TRP A 1066 5.44 23.60 16.77
C TRP A 1066 4.17 23.08 16.11
N GLU A 1067 3.60 22.00 16.65
CA GLU A 1067 2.30 21.49 16.24
C GLU A 1067 1.18 22.04 17.14
N VAL A 1068 0.13 22.57 16.51
CA VAL A 1068 -1.06 23.11 17.15
C VAL A 1068 -2.07 21.98 17.36
N PHE A 1069 -2.44 21.75 18.61
CA PHE A 1069 -3.33 20.68 19.01
C PHE A 1069 -4.80 21.04 18.74
N ARG A 1070 -5.51 20.21 17.95
CA ARG A 1070 -6.92 20.44 17.56
C ARG A 1070 -7.97 19.59 18.31
N GLY A 1071 -7.59 18.92 19.40
CA GLY A 1071 -8.52 18.06 20.14
C GLY A 1071 -9.55 18.86 20.93
N LYS A 1072 -10.85 18.65 20.67
CA LYS A 1072 -11.91 19.05 21.61
C LYS A 1072 -11.79 18.15 22.84
N THR A 1073 -11.44 18.70 24.00
CA THR A 1073 -11.62 18.02 25.29
C THR A 1073 -13.11 17.77 25.48
N THR A 1074 -13.57 16.55 25.25
CA THR A 1074 -14.89 16.12 25.70
C THR A 1074 -14.88 16.11 27.22
N GLU A 1075 -15.50 17.13 27.83
CA GLU A 1075 -15.83 17.11 29.25
C GLU A 1075 -16.86 16.00 29.53
N LYS A 1076 -16.40 14.76 29.70
CA LYS A 1076 -17.16 13.78 30.47
C LYS A 1076 -16.88 14.04 31.93
N ARG A 1077 -17.78 14.77 32.59
CA ARG A 1077 -17.90 14.83 34.06
C ARG A 1077 -17.92 13.39 34.61
N ILE A 1078 -16.78 12.91 35.09
CA ILE A 1078 -16.74 11.82 36.05
C ILE A 1078 -16.29 12.47 37.36
N ARG A 1079 -17.27 12.77 38.22
CA ARG A 1079 -16.99 13.01 39.64
C ARG A 1079 -16.44 11.69 40.18
N ASN A 1080 -15.16 11.65 40.54
CA ASN A 1080 -14.69 11.09 41.82
C ASN A 1080 -13.16 11.12 41.96
N SER A 1081 -12.76 11.28 43.22
CA SER A 1081 -11.44 11.07 43.84
C SER A 1081 -10.34 12.14 43.64
N GLN A 1082 -9.95 12.70 44.78
CA GLN A 1082 -8.93 13.71 45.02
C GLN A 1082 -7.54 13.29 44.52
N SER A 1083 -7.02 14.02 43.53
CA SER A 1083 -5.60 14.31 43.28
C SER A 1083 -5.48 14.95 41.88
N GLU A 1084 -6.06 16.15 41.69
CA GLU A 1084 -5.93 16.86 40.42
C GLU A 1084 -4.78 17.87 40.48
N LEU A 1085 -3.65 17.49 39.87
CA LEU A 1085 -2.81 18.46 39.15
C LEU A 1085 -3.70 19.08 38.05
N PRO A 1086 -3.71 20.41 37.86
CA PRO A 1086 -4.54 21.03 36.85
C PRO A 1086 -4.05 20.58 35.48
N ARG A 1087 -4.82 19.71 34.79
CA ARG A 1087 -4.56 19.38 33.39
C ARG A 1087 -4.79 20.66 32.58
N LYS A 1088 -3.72 21.41 32.31
CA LYS A 1088 -3.74 22.61 31.47
C LYS A 1088 -4.31 22.26 30.10
N ASN A 1089 -5.32 23.01 29.65
CA ASN A 1089 -5.72 23.06 28.25
C ASN A 1089 -4.56 23.66 27.44
N TYR A 1090 -3.69 22.82 26.88
CA TYR A 1090 -2.62 23.29 26.00
C TYR A 1090 -3.15 23.37 24.56
N VAL A 1091 -2.92 24.52 23.92
CA VAL A 1091 -3.28 24.75 22.50
C VAL A 1091 -2.11 24.34 21.61
N ILE A 1092 -0.89 24.46 22.11
CA ILE A 1092 0.34 24.11 21.41
C ILE A 1092 1.09 23.05 22.24
N ILE A 1093 1.60 22.03 21.56
CA ILE A 1093 2.40 20.99 22.21
C ILE A 1093 3.73 21.61 22.70
N GLU A 1094 4.06 21.43 23.97
CA GLU A 1094 5.24 22.08 24.59
C GLU A 1094 6.59 21.60 24.04
N THR A 1095 6.63 20.47 23.33
CA THR A 1095 7.83 19.94 22.67
C THR A 1095 7.82 20.30 21.18
N PRO A 1096 8.86 20.96 20.65
CA PRO A 1096 8.92 21.29 19.23
C PRO A 1096 9.08 20.02 18.38
N CYS A 1097 8.45 20.00 17.22
CA CYS A 1097 8.56 18.93 16.22
C CYS A 1097 9.96 18.90 15.59
N HIS A 1098 10.52 20.08 15.31
CA HIS A 1098 11.85 20.25 14.74
C HIS A 1098 12.56 21.45 15.37
N ILE A 1099 13.87 21.31 15.54
CA ILE A 1099 14.79 22.39 15.89
C ILE A 1099 15.74 22.53 14.70
N LEU A 1100 15.68 23.68 14.04
CA LEU A 1100 16.42 23.97 12.82
C LEU A 1100 17.59 24.88 13.15
N CYS A 1101 18.77 24.48 12.66
CA CYS A 1101 20.03 25.17 12.86
C CYS A 1101 20.66 25.51 11.51
N GLY A 1102 21.50 26.54 11.46
CA GLY A 1102 22.30 26.90 10.27
C GLY A 1102 22.76 28.35 10.19
N HIS A 1103 22.18 29.25 10.97
CA HIS A 1103 22.56 30.66 11.04
C HIS A 1103 23.71 30.93 12.00
N ASP A 1104 24.48 31.97 11.72
CA ASP A 1104 25.63 32.41 12.52
C ASP A 1104 25.28 33.59 13.46
N ASP A 1105 24.12 34.23 13.24
CA ASP A 1105 23.61 35.35 14.03
C ASP A 1105 22.09 35.26 14.21
N ILE A 1106 21.50 36.18 14.98
CA ILE A 1106 20.10 36.20 15.40
C ILE A 1106 19.12 36.09 14.22
N ILE A 1107 18.03 35.36 14.43
CA ILE A 1107 16.94 35.27 13.46
C ILE A 1107 16.14 36.57 13.51
N THR A 1108 15.92 37.21 12.36
CA THR A 1108 15.20 38.50 12.25
C THR A 1108 13.81 38.35 11.65
N CYS A 1109 13.63 37.42 10.72
CA CYS A 1109 12.37 37.19 10.03
C CYS A 1109 12.21 35.72 9.64
N LEU A 1110 10.96 35.28 9.55
CA LEU A 1110 10.61 33.89 9.25
C LEU A 1110 9.41 33.81 8.32
N TYR A 1111 9.41 32.82 7.45
CA TYR A 1111 8.31 32.48 6.59
C TYR A 1111 8.10 30.96 6.54
N VAL A 1112 6.85 30.50 6.58
CA VAL A 1112 6.48 29.08 6.52
C VAL A 1112 5.45 28.87 5.43
N ASN A 1113 5.66 27.84 4.60
CA ASN A 1113 4.66 27.41 3.62
C ASN A 1113 4.50 25.88 3.63
N HIS A 1114 3.29 25.44 3.98
CA HIS A 1114 2.93 24.02 4.05
C HIS A 1114 2.78 23.35 2.68
N GLU A 1115 2.33 24.10 1.66
CA GLU A 1115 2.12 23.57 0.30
C GLU A 1115 3.46 23.25 -0.33
N LEU A 1116 4.43 24.15 -0.17
CA LEU A 1116 5.78 24.01 -0.69
C LEU A 1116 6.67 23.16 0.24
N ASP A 1117 6.21 22.82 1.46
CA ASP A 1117 6.99 22.13 2.48
C ASP A 1117 8.35 22.83 2.70
N ILE A 1118 8.30 24.13 2.99
CA ILE A 1118 9.48 24.97 3.25
C ILE A 1118 9.27 25.86 4.47
N ILE A 1119 10.37 26.08 5.18
CA ILE A 1119 10.56 27.15 6.15
C ILE A 1119 11.76 27.96 5.67
N ILE A 1120 11.61 29.27 5.67
CA ILE A 1120 12.66 30.20 5.26
C ILE A 1120 12.94 31.13 6.44
N SER A 1121 14.19 31.18 6.87
CA SER A 1121 14.66 32.03 7.97
C SER A 1121 15.65 33.07 7.45
N GLY A 1122 15.42 34.34 7.77
CA GLY A 1122 16.37 35.42 7.54
C GLY A 1122 17.08 35.78 8.85
N SER A 1123 18.37 36.07 8.75
CA SER A 1123 19.21 36.42 9.90
C SER A 1123 19.96 37.73 9.67
N LYS A 1124 20.45 38.28 10.79
CA LYS A 1124 21.37 39.40 10.81
C LYS A 1124 22.73 39.09 10.17
N ASP A 1125 23.06 37.80 10.00
CA ASP A 1125 24.26 37.34 9.28
C ASP A 1125 24.23 37.61 7.76
N GLY A 1126 23.14 38.19 7.25
CA GLY A 1126 22.96 38.53 5.84
C GLY A 1126 22.60 37.32 4.96
N THR A 1127 22.23 36.20 5.58
CA THR A 1127 21.81 34.97 4.90
C THR A 1127 20.37 34.61 5.17
N CYS A 1128 19.79 33.91 4.20
CA CYS A 1128 18.43 33.38 4.24
C CYS A 1128 18.49 31.86 4.03
N VAL A 1129 18.15 31.08 5.05
CA VAL A 1129 18.29 29.62 5.03
C VAL A 1129 16.95 28.94 4.82
N PHE A 1130 16.96 27.86 4.03
CA PHE A 1130 15.77 27.10 3.64
C PHE A 1130 15.84 25.72 4.30
N HIS A 1131 14.79 25.35 5.03
CA HIS A 1131 14.61 24.01 5.56
C HIS A 1131 13.30 23.39 5.08
N THR A 1132 13.24 22.06 5.00
CA THR A 1132 11.98 21.34 4.76
C THR A 1132 11.12 21.38 6.02
N LEU A 1133 9.83 21.67 5.89
CA LEU A 1133 8.90 21.76 7.03
C LEU A 1133 8.72 20.40 7.73
N ARG A 1134 8.69 19.29 6.99
CA ARG A 1134 8.40 17.94 7.53
C ARG A 1134 9.58 17.13 8.00
N GLU A 1135 10.72 17.28 7.32
CA GLU A 1135 11.92 16.49 7.62
C GLU A 1135 12.96 17.31 8.40
N GLY A 1136 12.73 18.63 8.56
CA GLY A 1136 13.66 19.56 9.19
C GLY A 1136 15.03 19.67 8.52
N ARG A 1137 15.17 19.27 7.24
CA ARG A 1137 16.45 19.23 6.54
C ARG A 1137 16.78 20.56 5.88
N TYR A 1138 18.06 20.92 5.90
CA TYR A 1138 18.60 22.01 5.11
C TYR A 1138 18.40 21.74 3.61
N VAL A 1139 17.95 22.74 2.87
CA VAL A 1139 17.74 22.67 1.41
C VAL A 1139 18.78 23.51 0.68
N ARG A 1140 18.95 24.77 1.10
CA ARG A 1140 19.88 25.75 0.51
C ARG A 1140 19.96 27.01 1.39
N SER A 1141 20.89 27.90 1.08
CA SER A 1141 20.96 29.26 1.62
C SER A 1141 21.09 30.29 0.50
N LEU A 1142 20.49 31.46 0.69
CA LEU A 1142 20.67 32.64 -0.14
C LEU A 1142 21.46 33.66 0.64
N ARG A 1143 22.27 34.46 -0.06
CA ARG A 1143 23.03 35.55 0.56
C ARG A 1143 22.61 36.88 -0.04
N HIS A 1144 22.45 37.87 0.83
CA HIS A 1144 22.29 39.25 0.41
C HIS A 1144 23.49 39.66 -0.47
N PRO A 1145 23.31 40.32 -1.63
CA PRO A 1145 24.43 40.62 -2.53
C PRO A 1145 25.53 41.47 -1.91
N SER A 1146 25.18 42.39 -1.02
CA SER A 1146 26.10 43.22 -0.22
C SER A 1146 26.45 42.61 1.15
N GLY A 1147 25.85 41.48 1.54
CA GLY A 1147 26.00 40.88 2.87
C GLY A 1147 25.28 41.65 4.00
N SER A 1148 24.41 42.60 3.68
CA SER A 1148 23.62 43.36 4.67
C SER A 1148 22.69 42.45 5.49
N PRO A 1149 22.44 42.79 6.77
CA PRO A 1149 21.46 42.11 7.61
C PRO A 1149 20.07 42.05 6.95
N ILE A 1150 19.51 40.85 6.86
CA ILE A 1150 18.15 40.69 6.34
C ILE A 1150 17.18 41.12 7.44
N THR A 1151 16.29 42.06 7.15
CA THR A 1151 15.32 42.57 8.14
C THR A 1151 13.91 42.11 7.84
N LYS A 1152 13.54 41.94 6.56
CA LYS A 1152 12.20 41.50 6.15
C LYS A 1152 12.27 40.49 5.00
N LEU A 1153 11.30 39.59 4.99
CA LEU A 1153 11.18 38.49 4.03
C LEU A 1153 9.72 38.36 3.61
N VAL A 1154 9.48 38.28 2.30
CA VAL A 1154 8.15 38.04 1.73
C VAL A 1154 8.23 36.98 0.64
N VAL A 1155 7.30 36.03 0.64
CA VAL A 1155 7.30 34.93 -0.32
C VAL A 1155 5.91 34.75 -0.92
N SER A 1156 5.85 34.67 -2.26
CA SER A 1156 4.63 34.40 -3.02
C SER A 1156 4.29 32.91 -3.03
N GLN A 1157 3.00 32.59 -3.19
CA GLN A 1157 2.51 31.21 -3.40
C GLN A 1157 3.14 30.53 -4.61
N ARG A 1158 3.69 31.30 -5.55
CA ARG A 1158 4.40 30.80 -6.74
C ARG A 1158 5.89 30.54 -6.49
N GLY A 1159 6.39 30.79 -5.29
CA GLY A 1159 7.81 30.61 -4.95
C GLY A 1159 8.71 31.76 -5.39
N GLN A 1160 8.20 32.99 -5.49
CA GLN A 1160 9.03 34.19 -5.64
C GLN A 1160 9.31 34.79 -4.27
N ILE A 1161 10.56 35.19 -4.01
CA ILE A 1161 11.06 35.53 -2.66
C ILE A 1161 11.68 36.92 -2.71
N VAL A 1162 11.20 37.83 -1.88
CA VAL A 1162 11.80 39.15 -1.67
C VAL A 1162 12.49 39.18 -0.32
N ILE A 1163 13.77 39.55 -0.32
CA ILE A 1163 14.51 39.93 0.88
C ILE A 1163 14.70 41.45 0.89
N TYR A 1164 14.69 42.03 2.08
CA TYR A 1164 14.90 43.45 2.29
C TYR A 1164 15.87 43.67 3.46
N ALA A 1165 16.77 44.63 3.29
CA ALA A 1165 17.72 45.06 4.30
C ALA A 1165 17.51 46.55 4.62
N ASP A 1166 17.50 46.90 5.92
CA ASP A 1166 17.37 48.30 6.35
C ASP A 1166 18.65 49.11 6.11
N ASP A 1167 19.82 48.44 6.11
CA ASP A 1167 21.12 49.11 6.02
C ASP A 1167 21.39 49.70 4.63
N ASP A 1168 20.92 49.05 3.56
CA ASP A 1168 21.07 49.51 2.17
C ASP A 1168 19.77 49.92 1.49
N LEU A 1169 18.63 49.83 2.20
CA LEU A 1169 17.31 50.24 1.72
C LEU A 1169 16.93 49.57 0.38
N SER A 1170 17.35 48.33 0.17
CA SER A 1170 17.18 47.62 -1.09
C SER A 1170 16.29 46.37 -0.95
N LEU A 1171 15.51 46.12 -2.00
CA LEU A 1171 14.69 44.92 -2.17
C LEU A 1171 15.37 44.02 -3.21
N HIS A 1172 15.58 42.76 -2.87
CA HIS A 1172 16.16 41.77 -3.78
C HIS A 1172 15.19 40.61 -4.01
N LEU A 1173 14.93 40.28 -5.26
CA LEU A 1173 14.02 39.22 -5.70
C LEU A 1173 14.79 37.97 -6.12
N TYR A 1174 14.40 36.83 -5.58
CA TYR A 1174 14.92 35.50 -5.89
C TYR A 1174 13.78 34.53 -6.27
N SER A 1175 14.12 33.50 -7.04
CA SER A 1175 13.26 32.32 -7.18
C SER A 1175 13.42 31.38 -5.97
N ILE A 1176 12.44 30.50 -5.76
CA ILE A 1176 12.51 29.42 -4.75
C ILE A 1176 13.71 28.51 -4.94
N ASN A 1177 14.21 28.42 -6.18
CA ASN A 1177 15.39 27.65 -6.54
C ASN A 1177 16.68 28.50 -6.51
N GLY A 1178 16.65 29.65 -5.83
CA GLY A 1178 17.82 30.47 -5.51
C GLY A 1178 18.40 31.28 -6.65
N LYS A 1179 17.70 31.39 -7.79
CA LYS A 1179 18.12 32.28 -8.88
C LYS A 1179 17.79 33.72 -8.53
N TYR A 1180 18.76 34.62 -8.66
CA TYR A 1180 18.56 36.05 -8.52
C TYR A 1180 17.83 36.63 -9.75
N LEU A 1181 16.75 37.39 -9.53
CA LEU A 1181 15.87 37.87 -10.60
C LEU A 1181 15.93 39.40 -10.79
N ALA A 1182 15.83 40.17 -9.70
CA ALA A 1182 15.79 41.64 -9.77
C ALA A 1182 16.22 42.29 -8.45
N ALA A 1183 16.56 43.59 -8.51
CA ALA A 1183 16.67 44.47 -7.34
C ALA A 1183 15.90 45.75 -7.56
N SER A 1184 15.48 46.38 -6.46
CA SER A 1184 14.95 47.74 -6.48
C SER A 1184 15.16 48.47 -5.17
N GLU A 1185 15.50 49.74 -5.23
CA GLU A 1185 15.66 50.59 -4.04
C GLU A 1185 14.30 51.05 -3.51
N SER A 1186 14.14 51.06 -2.18
CA SER A 1186 12.90 51.50 -1.52
C SER A 1186 12.75 53.02 -1.46
N ASN A 1187 13.85 53.78 -1.56
CA ASN A 1187 13.93 55.24 -1.36
C ASN A 1187 13.50 55.70 0.05
N GLY A 1188 13.57 54.81 1.04
CA GLY A 1188 13.24 55.08 2.44
C GLY A 1188 13.03 53.80 3.23
N ARG A 1189 13.19 53.86 4.55
CA ARG A 1189 13.05 52.68 5.41
C ARG A 1189 11.63 52.13 5.34
N LEU A 1190 11.50 50.83 5.09
CA LEU A 1190 10.25 50.11 5.10
C LEU A 1190 10.01 49.46 6.46
N ASN A 1191 8.94 49.87 7.14
CA ASN A 1191 8.55 49.32 8.43
C ASN A 1191 7.64 48.10 8.27
N ALA A 1192 6.85 48.03 7.18
CA ALA A 1192 6.01 46.90 6.86
C ALA A 1192 6.03 46.60 5.36
N ILE A 1193 6.08 45.31 5.01
CA ILE A 1193 6.00 44.82 3.64
C ILE A 1193 5.05 43.64 3.65
N GLN A 1194 4.09 43.64 2.73
CA GLN A 1194 3.11 42.57 2.61
C GLN A 1194 2.76 42.30 1.15
N LEU A 1195 2.40 41.07 0.84
CA LEU A 1195 2.00 40.68 -0.51
C LEU A 1195 0.47 40.82 -0.67
N SER A 1196 -0.01 41.03 -1.89
CA SER A 1196 -1.44 41.07 -2.22
C SER A 1196 -2.05 39.68 -2.27
N ARG A 1197 -3.36 39.52 -2.04
CA ARG A 1197 -4.02 38.20 -2.06
C ARG A 1197 -3.81 37.42 -3.36
N CYS A 1198 -3.74 38.11 -4.50
CA CYS A 1198 -3.44 37.50 -5.80
C CYS A 1198 -1.97 37.06 -5.98
N GLY A 1199 -1.05 37.49 -5.09
CA GLY A 1199 0.36 37.12 -5.11
C GLY A 1199 1.22 37.86 -6.14
N GLU A 1200 0.63 38.80 -6.88
CA GLU A 1200 1.25 39.55 -7.98
C GLU A 1200 1.83 40.90 -7.55
N PHE A 1201 1.36 41.47 -6.44
CA PHE A 1201 1.75 42.81 -6.01
C PHE A 1201 2.34 42.80 -4.60
N LEU A 1202 3.46 43.50 -4.44
CA LEU A 1202 4.13 43.74 -3.17
C LEU A 1202 3.79 45.14 -2.69
N VAL A 1203 3.33 45.26 -1.45
CA VAL A 1203 2.90 46.52 -0.84
C VAL A 1203 3.86 46.86 0.30
N GLY A 1204 4.54 48.00 0.19
CA GLY A 1204 5.47 48.49 1.21
C GLY A 1204 4.96 49.79 1.84
N ALA A 1205 5.15 49.91 3.15
CA ALA A 1205 4.88 51.12 3.92
C ALA A 1205 6.05 51.41 4.88
N GLY A 1206 6.31 52.69 5.14
CA GLY A 1206 7.49 53.09 5.91
C GLY A 1206 7.51 54.54 6.36
N ASP A 1207 8.71 55.07 6.53
CA ASP A 1207 8.96 56.38 7.15
C ASP A 1207 8.44 57.57 6.33
N GLN A 1208 8.33 57.40 5.02
CA GLN A 1208 7.82 58.43 4.12
C GLN A 1208 6.30 58.67 4.25
N GLY A 1209 5.59 57.82 5.02
CA GLY A 1209 4.13 57.94 5.20
C GLY A 1209 3.32 57.72 3.92
N GLN A 1210 3.86 56.94 3.00
CA GLN A 1210 3.25 56.57 1.73
C GLN A 1210 3.18 55.04 1.61
N ILE A 1211 2.15 54.55 0.93
CA ILE A 1211 2.05 53.14 0.56
C ILE A 1211 2.52 53.00 -0.89
N VAL A 1212 3.54 52.16 -1.11
CA VAL A 1212 4.10 51.90 -2.43
C VAL A 1212 3.75 50.49 -2.86
N VAL A 1213 3.01 50.36 -3.95
CA VAL A 1213 2.69 49.07 -4.58
C VAL A 1213 3.66 48.81 -5.71
N ARG A 1214 4.29 47.64 -5.69
CA ARG A 1214 5.25 47.15 -6.66
C ARG A 1214 4.76 45.86 -7.30
N SER A 1215 5.20 45.57 -8.53
CA SER A 1215 5.03 44.25 -9.11
C SER A 1215 5.94 43.27 -8.38
N MET A 1216 5.41 42.11 -7.98
CA MET A 1216 6.18 41.05 -7.33
C MET A 1216 7.19 40.39 -8.30
N SER A 1217 6.91 40.43 -9.60
CA SER A 1217 7.75 39.80 -10.62
C SER A 1217 8.97 40.62 -11.04
N THR A 1218 8.87 41.95 -11.00
CA THR A 1218 9.95 42.86 -11.46
C THR A 1218 10.44 43.82 -10.37
N LEU A 1219 9.72 43.93 -9.25
CA LEU A 1219 9.89 44.95 -8.20
C LEU A 1219 9.67 46.41 -8.64
N GLU A 1220 9.21 46.62 -9.87
CA GLU A 1220 8.88 47.96 -10.39
C GLU A 1220 7.66 48.56 -9.67
N VAL A 1221 7.69 49.87 -9.46
CA VAL A 1221 6.59 50.59 -8.79
C VAL A 1221 5.40 50.71 -9.72
N VAL A 1222 4.28 50.11 -9.34
CA VAL A 1222 3.00 50.19 -10.05
C VAL A 1222 2.25 51.46 -9.62
N LYS A 1223 2.16 51.71 -8.30
CA LYS A 1223 1.41 52.86 -7.77
C LYS A 1223 1.97 53.33 -6.42
N LYS A 1224 1.82 54.62 -6.14
CA LYS A 1224 2.07 55.23 -4.84
C LYS A 1224 0.78 55.88 -4.33
N TYR A 1225 0.36 55.53 -3.11
CA TYR A 1225 -0.76 56.16 -2.41
C TYR A 1225 -0.20 57.08 -1.32
N GLN A 1226 -0.61 58.34 -1.36
CA GLN A 1226 -0.19 59.31 -0.35
C GLN A 1226 -1.02 59.15 0.93
N GLY A 1227 -0.34 59.10 2.08
CA GLY A 1227 -0.96 59.15 3.40
C GLY A 1227 -0.88 60.54 4.02
N ILE A 1228 -1.04 60.61 5.35
CA ILE A 1228 -1.05 61.85 6.15
C ILE A 1228 0.38 62.38 6.39
N GLY A 1229 1.40 61.87 5.70
CA GLY A 1229 2.81 62.23 5.94
C GLY A 1229 3.33 61.80 7.32
N LYS A 1230 2.68 60.83 7.96
CA LYS A 1230 3.07 60.22 9.24
C LYS A 1230 3.76 58.89 8.97
N VAL A 1231 4.75 58.55 9.78
CA VAL A 1231 5.45 57.26 9.73
C VAL A 1231 4.43 56.13 9.89
N MET A 1232 4.39 55.23 8.91
CA MET A 1232 3.58 54.01 8.96
C MET A 1232 4.40 52.91 9.61
N THR A 1233 3.87 52.31 10.67
CA THR A 1233 4.54 51.30 11.49
C THR A 1233 4.08 49.88 11.16
N SER A 1234 2.84 49.71 10.69
CA SER A 1234 2.25 48.42 10.34
C SER A 1234 1.32 48.54 9.13
N LEU A 1235 1.13 47.44 8.40
CA LEU A 1235 0.34 47.37 7.18
C LEU A 1235 -0.36 46.00 7.08
N THR A 1236 -1.65 45.99 6.71
CA THR A 1236 -2.39 44.79 6.34
C THR A 1236 -3.15 44.98 5.01
N VAL A 1237 -3.10 44.00 4.10
CA VAL A 1237 -3.88 43.93 2.86
C VAL A 1237 -5.09 43.03 3.10
N THR A 1238 -6.29 43.55 2.83
CA THR A 1238 -7.54 42.80 3.03
C THR A 1238 -7.83 41.84 1.87
N PRO A 1239 -8.74 40.86 2.04
CA PRO A 1239 -9.16 39.93 0.96
C PRO A 1239 -9.70 40.63 -0.29
N GLU A 1240 -10.26 41.82 -0.13
CA GLU A 1240 -10.81 42.67 -1.18
C GLU A 1240 -9.73 43.60 -1.80
N GLU A 1241 -8.46 43.33 -1.52
CA GLU A 1241 -7.29 44.11 -1.94
C GLU A 1241 -7.30 45.59 -1.50
N CYS A 1242 -7.92 45.90 -0.37
CA CYS A 1242 -7.85 47.20 0.31
C CYS A 1242 -6.69 47.23 1.33
N PHE A 1243 -6.29 48.42 1.79
CA PHE A 1243 -5.16 48.56 2.74
C PHE A 1243 -5.60 49.12 4.08
N LEU A 1244 -5.08 48.53 5.16
CA LEU A 1244 -5.14 49.08 6.51
C LEU A 1244 -3.72 49.38 6.98
N ALA A 1245 -3.43 50.61 7.36
CA ALA A 1245 -2.09 51.00 7.79
C ALA A 1245 -2.12 51.65 9.18
N GLY A 1246 -1.32 51.12 10.10
CA GLY A 1246 -1.11 51.69 11.43
C GLY A 1246 0.01 52.73 11.39
N THR A 1247 -0.17 53.82 12.13
CA THR A 1247 0.79 54.93 12.17
C THR A 1247 1.42 55.09 13.55
N LYS A 1248 2.55 55.80 13.59
CA LYS A 1248 3.29 56.10 14.83
C LYS A 1248 2.49 56.96 15.82
N ASP A 1249 1.49 57.71 15.35
CA ASP A 1249 0.63 58.55 16.19
C ASP A 1249 -0.64 57.83 16.68
N GLY A 1250 -0.74 56.51 16.51
CA GLY A 1250 -1.88 55.74 16.98
C GLY A 1250 -3.11 55.77 16.07
N SER A 1251 -3.01 56.35 14.86
CA SER A 1251 -4.10 56.36 13.88
C SER A 1251 -4.07 55.13 12.98
N LEU A 1252 -5.24 54.58 12.67
CA LEU A 1252 -5.45 53.54 11.65
C LEU A 1252 -6.00 54.18 10.37
N LEU A 1253 -5.27 54.04 9.27
CA LEU A 1253 -5.63 54.54 7.95
C LEU A 1253 -6.27 53.44 7.12
N VAL A 1254 -7.41 53.73 6.48
CA VAL A 1254 -8.14 52.79 5.62
C VAL A 1254 -8.12 53.30 4.19
N TYR A 1255 -7.55 52.50 3.28
CA TYR A 1255 -7.57 52.74 1.85
C TYR A 1255 -8.52 51.75 1.19
N SER A 1256 -9.58 52.23 0.55
CA SER A 1256 -10.58 51.40 -0.13
C SER A 1256 -11.10 52.08 -1.40
N ILE A 1257 -11.92 51.36 -2.16
CA ILE A 1257 -12.52 51.88 -3.40
C ILE A 1257 -13.47 53.04 -3.04
N GLU A 1258 -13.24 54.22 -3.61
CA GLU A 1258 -14.08 55.40 -3.38
C GLU A 1258 -15.47 55.22 -4.02
N ASN A 1259 -16.53 55.33 -3.21
CA ASN A 1259 -17.90 55.31 -3.70
C ASN A 1259 -18.32 56.77 -4.03
N PRO A 1260 -18.59 57.14 -5.30
CA PRO A 1260 -18.72 58.54 -5.74
C PRO A 1260 -19.88 59.35 -5.12
N GLN A 1261 -20.74 58.73 -4.30
CA GLN A 1261 -21.90 59.36 -3.66
C GLN A 1261 -21.56 60.15 -2.39
N THR A 1262 -20.43 59.89 -1.72
CA THR A 1262 -20.06 60.58 -0.45
C THR A 1262 -19.50 61.98 -0.64
N ARG A 1263 -19.20 62.41 -1.87
CA ARG A 1263 -18.80 63.80 -2.18
C ARG A 1263 -19.89 64.85 -1.90
N LYS A 1264 -21.14 64.45 -1.62
CA LYS A 1264 -22.25 65.40 -1.40
C LYS A 1264 -22.40 65.90 0.05
N THR A 1265 -21.66 65.39 1.04
CA THR A 1265 -21.90 65.75 2.45
C THR A 1265 -20.76 66.47 3.17
N SER A 1266 -19.63 66.80 2.51
CA SER A 1266 -18.51 67.51 3.15
C SER A 1266 -18.04 68.79 2.43
N HIS A 1267 -18.96 69.58 1.88
CA HIS A 1267 -18.65 70.99 1.62
C HIS A 1267 -18.81 71.83 2.89
N ASN A 1268 -17.65 72.16 3.48
CA ASN A 1268 -17.44 73.11 4.56
C ASN A 1268 -18.32 74.36 4.42
N LYS A 1269 -19.19 74.59 5.41
CA LYS A 1269 -19.75 75.92 5.68
C LYS A 1269 -18.62 76.82 6.18
N ASN A 1270 -18.20 77.73 5.31
CA ASN A 1270 -17.30 78.85 5.61
C ASN A 1270 -17.71 79.58 6.91
N VAL A 1271 -16.84 79.54 7.92
CA VAL A 1271 -16.86 80.49 9.03
C VAL A 1271 -16.12 81.75 8.56
N LYS A 1272 -16.87 82.82 8.34
CA LYS A 1272 -16.34 84.17 8.10
C LYS A 1272 -15.64 84.66 9.37
N SER A 1273 -14.34 84.92 9.30
CA SER A 1273 -13.62 85.77 10.22
C SER A 1273 -14.07 87.23 10.07
N LYS A 1274 -14.65 87.82 11.12
CA LYS A 1274 -14.77 89.27 11.27
C LYS A 1274 -13.50 89.77 11.96
N LEU A 1275 -12.83 90.74 11.33
CA LEU A 1275 -11.88 91.64 11.99
C LEU A 1275 -12.61 92.45 13.07
N THR A 1276 -12.15 92.31 14.32
CA THR A 1276 -11.72 93.35 15.27
C THR A 1276 -11.19 92.67 16.51
#